data_AF-A0A934RT47-F1
#
_entry.id   AF-A0A934RT47-F1
#
_cell.length_a   1.000
_cell.length_b   1.000
_cell.length_c   1.000
_cell.angle_alpha   90.00
_cell.angle_beta   90.00
_cell.angle_gamma   90.00
#
_symmetry.space_group_name_H-M   'P 1'
#
loop_
_entity.id
_entity.type
_entity.pdbx_description
1 polymer ?
#
loop_
_entity_poly.entity_id
_entity_poly.type
_entity_poly.pdbx_seq_one_letter_code
_entity_poly.pdbx_strand_id
1 'polypeptide(L)'
;MVLAVQPFDVRSEGSLEERWRWKELEGLSGYGFRYATEGVDGDVWFARKEGVVRYDGFGVQSFDLEGVESAESVIDLHVSQNGAVYLLLDRYLAILRDGQWTVEEGAFSELSYGNAICEDAQGGVWIGVGSGVIRCGEDSNEFWDLGFELVCAAIVDTENRLWVADAESTKIEVFDIAASEQGPLTLRYEFHRDEGGSDWVKLLLTANGDVWVLAYDPGGRWFRYRNYERMVASERMGGGRFSWHQMGVAEAPAGRLWLSVGRNLAELSKERGFRVYDVEQYPIPTSYTYIVPLSGDRILIGGKASKIYTVDLSDSRWETYPQLIFQCEDKDGVHWFIEHGGGVVSHDPETEEWLLYSRNDEILDTPNRIFCASDGTLWASGNHEGVAAVSFRENGSWHRRVFPRAGEIFSHLAVLEAEDGSVVFGSGSQANYLEEGFGGAVVFRRDRGSYVGAHVGPPVYPKRTANLVERSGDGLWFGAMSLTRQTSGGLLAPEKIDLFDDNWIDHMIVDDANDLWVGSWGMGIYQYDGVDWTLHDEASGVGSNQVSYLYNGVNQKGIWAMTSKGLSRFDGRTWSNWDFPFNALFKRENDTMQESSDGSLWINYAYRSWFLEGVANEQRRPFFRTVRYRPDGVAPETSLKGEEKAYPEGSQIVLEWTGKDYWSDTAEEELEYSWRIGNQEWSAYSRDRSARLDNLQAGDYVFEVRARDRDWNVDATPSRMGIVVTPPLWKRPWFITLTISVFGLVVFLINALFKARVRTALAMEEFKLDFFTNISHELRNPLAVIVGPIESLLSREKSAESRSSLQLALRNARKMQGLINQLLQFRKIELGKSKYNPAHGEIVGFVKESVDSLLPLAEEKRQRLEYRPDPNYCECSYDADKLQKIVDNLVSNAIKYSPEGSTVSILMTVTEEPGHRECCMIVEDEGRGIPSHQIDLVLKPFYRAKRGAESGEGFGIGLAFVGQLVQLWGGEIILESPILENGKGTRATVRLPLVETGESEPLTLTGESTEFDDEDIPVVTESRARILVVEDNRDLRTFMRNELHSRFEVLEAENGRQGLELANKENPDLLISDVMMPEMDGLELCRKMRADRETSHIPIIILTARSSEEHTVEGIKAGADEYFAKPVNMIRLSARIENLLESRRRLKERFSQQLVVEPTELAVSSTDEAILRKAIEVVESRMKDESFDVDQFVTEMGMSRTTLYRKLKALTGQGPSPFIKTMRLKRAAQLLGSGKLKISEVLEHIGILDQSYFSRVFKKEFGVSPSAYAAEKAQQK
;
A
#
# COMPACT_ATOMS: atom_id res chain seq x y z
N MET A 1 -40.18 53.78 61.14
CA MET A 1 -39.97 52.32 61.23
C MET A 1 -39.76 51.84 59.82
N VAL A 2 -38.50 51.62 59.44
CA VAL A 2 -38.13 51.07 58.13
C VAL A 2 -38.21 49.55 58.31
N LEU A 3 -39.05 48.86 57.55
CA LEU A 3 -39.20 47.39 57.63
C LEU A 3 -37.82 46.73 57.43
N ALA A 4 -37.56 45.64 58.17
CA ALA A 4 -36.30 44.89 58.10
C ALA A 4 -36.03 44.36 56.68
N VAL A 5 -37.08 43.89 56.01
CA VAL A 5 -37.11 43.39 54.64
C VAL A 5 -38.12 44.20 53.82
N GLN A 6 -37.77 44.57 52.59
CA GLN A 6 -38.62 45.36 51.68
C GLN A 6 -38.58 44.80 50.25
N PRO A 7 -39.65 44.92 49.46
CA PRO A 7 -39.59 44.65 48.03
C PRO A 7 -38.53 45.50 47.34
N PHE A 8 -37.74 44.90 46.46
CA PHE A 8 -36.69 45.56 45.70
C PHE A 8 -37.08 45.66 44.22
N ASP A 9 -37.02 46.86 43.65
CA ASP A 9 -37.35 47.09 42.24
C ASP A 9 -36.07 46.96 41.39
N VAL A 10 -35.98 45.90 40.60
CA VAL A 10 -34.84 45.64 39.71
C VAL A 10 -35.02 46.34 38.38
N ARG A 11 -34.01 47.13 38.00
CA ARG A 11 -33.92 47.70 36.65
C ARG A 11 -32.93 46.87 35.82
N SER A 12 -33.36 45.77 35.21
CA SER A 12 -32.55 45.12 34.18
C SER A 12 -32.39 46.04 32.95
N GLU A 13 -31.22 46.01 32.32
CA GLU A 13 -31.01 46.70 31.03
C GLU A 13 -31.83 46.00 29.94
N GLY A 14 -32.37 46.77 28.99
CA GLY A 14 -33.14 46.18 27.89
C GLY A 14 -32.22 45.54 26.86
N SER A 15 -32.62 44.41 26.27
CA SER A 15 -31.79 43.58 25.37
C SER A 15 -31.17 44.36 24.19
N LEU A 16 -31.84 45.39 23.64
CA LEU A 16 -31.28 46.25 22.57
C LEU A 16 -30.19 47.23 23.04
N GLU A 17 -30.14 47.60 24.33
CA GLU A 17 -29.13 48.52 24.85
C GLU A 17 -27.72 47.92 24.79
N GLU A 18 -27.68 46.59 24.82
CA GLU A 18 -26.49 45.79 24.77
C GLU A 18 -26.05 45.58 23.32
N ARG A 19 -25.22 46.50 22.81
CA ARG A 19 -24.73 46.49 21.42
C ARG A 19 -24.13 45.14 20.97
N TRP A 20 -23.60 44.35 21.89
CA TRP A 20 -23.01 43.05 21.59
C TRP A 20 -24.04 41.95 21.29
N ARG A 21 -25.34 42.15 21.63
CA ARG A 21 -26.45 41.27 21.22
C ARG A 21 -26.86 41.44 19.76
N TRP A 22 -26.38 42.49 19.10
CA TRP A 22 -26.61 42.73 17.68
C TRP A 22 -25.55 42.00 16.87
N LYS A 23 -25.98 41.04 16.04
CA LYS A 23 -25.09 40.30 15.13
C LYS A 23 -25.45 40.61 13.69
N GLU A 24 -24.46 40.96 12.88
CA GLU A 24 -24.65 41.10 11.44
C GLU A 24 -24.65 39.72 10.79
N LEU A 25 -25.66 39.41 9.98
CA LEU A 25 -25.66 38.19 9.18
C LEU A 25 -24.78 38.38 7.95
N GLU A 26 -23.56 37.83 8.03
CA GLU A 26 -22.59 37.89 6.96
C GLU A 26 -23.08 37.15 5.70
N GLY A 27 -22.70 37.64 4.52
CA GLY A 27 -23.09 37.03 3.25
C GLY A 27 -24.53 37.32 2.79
N LEU A 28 -25.36 37.99 3.59
CA LEU A 28 -26.68 38.50 3.18
C LEU A 28 -26.66 40.01 2.84
N SER A 29 -25.61 40.72 3.23
CA SER A 29 -25.42 42.14 2.95
C SER A 29 -25.25 42.40 1.44
N GLY A 30 -25.97 43.39 0.91
CA GLY A 30 -25.83 43.86 -0.47
C GLY A 30 -26.81 43.28 -1.50
N TYR A 31 -27.61 42.27 -1.14
CA TYR A 31 -28.66 41.72 -2.02
C TYR A 31 -29.89 42.62 -2.18
N GLY A 32 -30.05 43.63 -1.30
CA GLY A 32 -31.13 44.60 -1.43
C GLY A 32 -32.53 44.05 -1.11
N PHE A 33 -32.63 43.12 -0.17
CA PHE A 33 -33.88 42.51 0.25
C PHE A 33 -34.91 43.54 0.71
N ARG A 34 -36.17 43.31 0.33
CA ARG A 34 -37.31 44.16 0.73
C ARG A 34 -38.15 43.57 1.85
N TYR A 35 -38.32 42.26 1.84
CA TYR A 35 -39.13 41.51 2.80
C TYR A 35 -38.36 40.27 3.24
N ALA A 36 -38.67 39.82 4.44
CA ALA A 36 -38.22 38.54 4.94
C ALA A 36 -39.31 37.93 5.82
N THR A 37 -39.35 36.61 5.90
CA THR A 37 -40.23 35.85 6.78
C THR A 37 -39.53 34.57 7.22
N GLU A 38 -39.85 34.08 8.41
CA GLU A 38 -39.45 32.74 8.85
C GLU A 38 -40.42 31.70 8.26
N GLY A 39 -39.89 30.59 7.79
CA GLY A 39 -40.64 29.42 7.34
C GLY A 39 -40.98 28.49 8.51
N VAL A 40 -41.84 27.50 8.25
CA VAL A 40 -42.20 26.47 9.25
C VAL A 40 -41.03 25.58 9.68
N ASP A 41 -39.98 25.54 8.87
CA ASP A 41 -38.73 24.84 9.15
C ASP A 41 -37.76 25.63 10.04
N GLY A 42 -38.08 26.90 10.37
CA GLY A 42 -37.21 27.82 11.11
C GLY A 42 -36.25 28.62 10.22
N ASP A 43 -36.30 28.39 8.91
CA ASP A 43 -35.42 29.05 7.96
C ASP A 43 -35.96 30.41 7.56
N VAL A 44 -35.07 31.39 7.36
CA VAL A 44 -35.48 32.73 6.93
C VAL A 44 -35.44 32.83 5.43
N TRP A 45 -36.57 33.22 4.87
CA TRP A 45 -36.71 33.51 3.45
C TRP A 45 -36.67 35.02 3.26
N PHE A 46 -35.82 35.48 2.34
CA PHE A 46 -35.66 36.87 1.96
C PHE A 46 -36.09 37.06 0.51
N ALA A 47 -36.90 38.08 0.25
CA ALA A 47 -37.34 38.41 -1.11
C ALA A 47 -36.47 39.50 -1.74
N ARG A 48 -36.08 39.25 -2.99
CA ARG A 48 -35.41 40.20 -3.89
C ARG A 48 -36.12 40.24 -5.24
N LYS A 49 -35.72 41.16 -6.11
CA LYS A 49 -36.36 41.29 -7.43
C LYS A 49 -36.18 40.05 -8.30
N GLU A 50 -35.05 39.37 -8.14
CA GLU A 50 -34.65 38.22 -8.93
C GLU A 50 -35.18 36.89 -8.35
N GLY A 51 -35.99 36.90 -7.28
CA GLY A 51 -36.51 35.68 -6.65
C GLY A 51 -36.41 35.72 -5.12
N VAL A 52 -36.15 34.57 -4.51
CA VAL A 52 -36.01 34.45 -3.05
C VAL A 52 -34.67 33.83 -2.65
N VAL A 53 -34.26 34.12 -1.43
CA VAL A 53 -33.05 33.60 -0.80
C VAL A 53 -33.44 32.97 0.53
N ARG A 54 -33.12 31.70 0.73
CA ARG A 54 -33.34 30.95 1.97
C ARG A 54 -32.07 30.99 2.82
N TYR A 55 -32.22 31.17 4.13
CA TYR A 55 -31.16 31.10 5.12
C TYR A 55 -31.55 30.10 6.21
N ASP A 56 -30.81 29.00 6.31
CA ASP A 56 -31.07 27.87 7.22
C ASP A 56 -30.38 28.01 8.59
N GLY A 57 -29.86 29.20 8.90
CA GLY A 57 -29.04 29.45 10.09
C GLY A 57 -27.54 29.19 9.88
N PHE A 58 -27.13 28.41 8.88
CA PHE A 58 -25.72 28.11 8.59
C PHE A 58 -25.27 28.66 7.22
N GLY A 59 -26.18 28.80 6.27
CA GLY A 59 -25.89 29.06 4.87
C GLY A 59 -27.03 29.70 4.11
N VAL A 60 -26.71 30.16 2.91
CA VAL A 60 -27.62 30.89 2.04
C VAL A 60 -27.85 30.06 0.77
N GLN A 61 -29.11 29.81 0.42
CA GLN A 61 -29.51 29.18 -0.83
C GLN A 61 -30.35 30.16 -1.66
N SER A 62 -29.98 30.39 -2.92
CA SER A 62 -30.70 31.29 -3.83
C SER A 62 -31.66 30.50 -4.73
N PHE A 63 -32.88 31.00 -4.88
CA PHE A 63 -33.90 30.49 -5.79
C PHE A 63 -34.28 31.61 -6.76
N ASP A 64 -33.65 31.60 -7.93
CA ASP A 64 -33.82 32.66 -8.92
C ASP A 64 -35.09 32.43 -9.74
N LEU A 65 -35.87 33.48 -9.92
CA LEU A 65 -37.13 33.46 -10.66
C LEU A 65 -36.85 33.71 -12.15
N GLU A 66 -37.19 32.74 -13.00
CA GLU A 66 -37.05 32.85 -14.45
C GLU A 66 -38.37 33.30 -15.11
N GLY A 67 -38.29 34.15 -16.14
CA GLY A 67 -39.45 34.49 -16.97
C GLY A 67 -40.26 35.72 -16.55
N VAL A 68 -39.83 36.47 -15.53
CA VAL A 68 -40.45 37.73 -15.09
C VAL A 68 -39.62 38.95 -15.51
N GLU A 69 -40.25 40.06 -15.87
CA GLU A 69 -39.56 41.29 -16.28
C GLU A 69 -38.75 41.90 -15.11
N SER A 70 -37.50 42.33 -15.37
CA SER A 70 -36.58 42.81 -14.32
C SER A 70 -36.99 44.13 -13.64
N ALA A 71 -38.09 44.76 -14.07
CA ALA A 71 -38.57 46.05 -13.55
C ALA A 71 -39.52 45.89 -12.36
N GLU A 72 -40.08 44.70 -12.14
CA GLU A 72 -41.09 44.43 -11.11
C GLU A 72 -40.57 44.69 -9.69
N SER A 73 -41.46 45.14 -8.83
CA SER A 73 -41.20 45.40 -7.42
C SER A 73 -41.79 44.28 -6.56
N VAL A 74 -41.04 43.84 -5.54
CA VAL A 74 -41.56 42.90 -4.54
C VAL A 74 -42.57 43.63 -3.65
N ILE A 75 -43.77 43.08 -3.57
CA ILE A 75 -44.90 43.58 -2.78
C ILE A 75 -44.97 42.89 -1.42
N ASP A 76 -44.86 41.56 -1.39
CA ASP A 76 -44.94 40.77 -0.15
C ASP A 76 -44.31 39.37 -0.32
N LEU A 77 -44.02 38.70 0.80
CA LEU A 77 -43.44 37.35 0.87
C LEU A 77 -44.11 36.55 2.00
N HIS A 78 -44.63 35.36 1.68
CA HIS A 78 -45.20 34.43 2.67
C HIS A 78 -44.67 33.02 2.45
N VAL A 79 -44.42 32.30 3.54
CA VAL A 79 -44.10 30.86 3.51
C VAL A 79 -45.27 30.13 4.15
N SER A 80 -45.95 29.29 3.37
CA SER A 80 -47.13 28.55 3.82
C SER A 80 -46.76 27.41 4.76
N GLN A 81 -47.73 26.96 5.57
CA GLN A 81 -47.58 25.81 6.47
C GLN A 81 -47.15 24.51 5.74
N ASN A 82 -47.45 24.39 4.45
CA ASN A 82 -47.03 23.26 3.63
C ASN A 82 -45.61 23.42 3.03
N GLY A 83 -44.90 24.50 3.37
CA GLY A 83 -43.56 24.81 2.89
C GLY A 83 -43.49 25.52 1.53
N ALA A 84 -44.63 25.80 0.87
CA ALA A 84 -44.64 26.57 -0.38
C ALA A 84 -44.33 28.05 -0.13
N VAL A 85 -43.47 28.65 -0.95
CA VAL A 85 -43.10 30.07 -0.84
C VAL A 85 -43.87 30.88 -1.86
N TYR A 86 -44.66 31.84 -1.38
CA TYR A 86 -45.45 32.75 -2.20
C TYR A 86 -44.74 34.10 -2.27
N LEU A 87 -44.32 34.47 -3.47
CA LEU A 87 -43.68 35.74 -3.79
C LEU A 87 -44.64 36.58 -4.64
N LEU A 88 -45.12 37.69 -4.08
CA LEU A 88 -46.03 38.59 -4.76
C LEU A 88 -45.25 39.77 -5.37
N LEU A 89 -45.41 39.93 -6.69
CA LEU A 89 -44.79 40.98 -7.51
C LEU A 89 -45.89 41.88 -8.09
N ASP A 90 -45.55 43.07 -8.61
CA ASP A 90 -46.54 44.06 -9.07
C ASP A 90 -47.60 43.50 -10.05
N ARG A 91 -47.23 42.54 -10.91
CA ARG A 91 -48.17 41.89 -11.85
C ARG A 91 -48.30 40.37 -11.75
N TYR A 92 -47.45 39.73 -10.93
CA TYR A 92 -47.28 38.29 -10.93
C TYR A 92 -47.37 37.71 -9.53
N LEU A 93 -47.97 36.52 -9.43
CA LEU A 93 -47.81 35.64 -8.28
C LEU A 93 -46.84 34.53 -8.66
N ALA A 94 -45.71 34.46 -7.98
CA ALA A 94 -44.75 33.37 -8.13
C ALA A 94 -44.80 32.45 -6.91
N ILE A 95 -45.00 31.16 -7.13
CA ILE A 95 -45.10 30.14 -6.09
C ILE A 95 -43.96 29.14 -6.29
N LEU A 96 -43.10 29.00 -5.28
CA LEU A 96 -42.03 28.01 -5.24
C LEU A 96 -42.51 26.77 -4.46
N ARG A 97 -42.49 25.60 -5.11
CA ARG A 97 -42.76 24.29 -4.49
C ARG A 97 -41.67 23.31 -4.91
N ASP A 98 -41.09 22.58 -3.97
CA ASP A 98 -40.02 21.61 -4.22
C ASP A 98 -38.85 22.17 -5.07
N GLY A 99 -38.54 23.45 -4.89
CA GLY A 99 -37.49 24.16 -5.64
C GLY A 99 -37.86 24.56 -7.08
N GLN A 100 -39.11 24.38 -7.50
CA GLN A 100 -39.60 24.76 -8.82
C GLN A 100 -40.59 25.92 -8.74
N TRP A 101 -40.42 26.91 -9.64
CA TRP A 101 -41.31 28.06 -9.76
C TRP A 101 -42.53 27.75 -10.62
N THR A 102 -43.68 28.21 -10.16
CA THR A 102 -44.91 28.36 -10.93
C THR A 102 -45.29 29.84 -10.90
N VAL A 103 -45.57 30.44 -12.06
CA VAL A 103 -45.85 31.87 -12.19
C VAL A 103 -47.20 32.06 -12.83
N GLU A 104 -48.05 32.87 -12.19
CA GLU A 104 -49.38 33.21 -12.67
C GLU A 104 -49.47 34.71 -12.96
N GLU A 105 -49.96 35.04 -14.16
CA GLU A 105 -50.17 36.40 -14.64
C GLU A 105 -51.68 36.64 -14.85
N GLY A 106 -52.23 37.76 -14.37
CA GLY A 106 -53.54 38.25 -14.83
C GLY A 106 -54.61 38.58 -13.80
N ALA A 107 -54.44 38.24 -12.51
CA ALA A 107 -55.41 38.61 -11.45
C ALA A 107 -54.84 39.62 -10.42
N PHE A 108 -53.58 40.03 -10.59
CA PHE A 108 -52.80 40.75 -9.58
C PHE A 108 -52.40 42.17 -10.03
N SER A 109 -53.07 42.75 -11.04
CA SER A 109 -52.65 44.02 -11.68
C SER A 109 -53.02 45.31 -10.94
N GLU A 110 -53.72 45.23 -9.80
CA GLU A 110 -54.14 46.37 -8.96
C GLU A 110 -53.76 46.10 -7.49
N LEU A 111 -52.46 46.01 -7.21
CA LEU A 111 -51.94 45.75 -5.87
C LEU A 111 -51.67 47.05 -5.09
N SER A 112 -52.06 47.06 -3.82
CA SER A 112 -51.70 48.10 -2.86
C SER A 112 -50.48 47.70 -2.04
N TYR A 113 -49.79 48.68 -1.47
CA TYR A 113 -48.63 48.47 -0.61
C TYR A 113 -49.08 48.12 0.83
N GLY A 114 -49.00 46.84 1.22
CA GLY A 114 -49.21 46.38 2.59
C GLY A 114 -49.18 44.85 2.71
N ASN A 115 -49.40 44.30 3.93
CA ASN A 115 -49.41 42.86 4.22
C ASN A 115 -50.56 42.19 3.44
N ALA A 116 -50.30 41.81 2.20
CA ALA A 116 -51.31 41.40 1.23
C ALA A 116 -51.52 39.89 1.28
N ILE A 117 -50.58 39.12 1.81
CA ILE A 117 -50.66 37.67 1.91
C ILE A 117 -50.92 37.23 3.36
N CYS A 118 -51.89 36.35 3.56
CA CYS A 118 -52.10 35.66 4.82
C CYS A 118 -52.58 34.23 4.58
N GLU A 119 -52.54 33.37 5.61
CA GLU A 119 -52.93 31.97 5.50
C GLU A 119 -53.97 31.63 6.55
N ASP A 120 -54.99 30.86 6.14
CA ASP A 120 -56.05 30.39 7.02
C ASP A 120 -55.65 29.10 7.77
N ALA A 121 -56.43 28.71 8.78
CA ALA A 121 -56.12 27.54 9.61
C ALA A 121 -56.20 26.19 8.84
N GLN A 122 -56.73 26.20 7.61
CA GLN A 122 -56.80 25.04 6.73
C GLN A 122 -55.67 25.02 5.68
N GLY A 123 -54.75 25.98 5.73
CA GLY A 123 -53.64 26.12 4.78
C GLY A 123 -54.02 26.85 3.48
N GLY A 124 -55.20 27.48 3.43
CA GLY A 124 -55.60 28.32 2.30
C GLY A 124 -54.90 29.66 2.35
N VAL A 125 -54.17 30.01 1.27
CA VAL A 125 -53.46 31.29 1.17
C VAL A 125 -54.37 32.34 0.55
N TRP A 126 -54.48 33.49 1.20
CA TRP A 126 -55.32 34.62 0.83
C TRP A 126 -54.46 35.81 0.42
N ILE A 127 -54.80 36.42 -0.72
CA ILE A 127 -54.04 37.54 -1.31
C ILE A 127 -54.99 38.71 -1.57
N GLY A 128 -54.74 39.87 -0.97
CA GLY A 128 -55.48 41.10 -1.26
C GLY A 128 -55.15 41.67 -2.64
N VAL A 129 -56.17 41.92 -3.46
CA VAL A 129 -56.04 42.46 -4.84
C VAL A 129 -57.21 43.37 -5.20
N GLY A 130 -56.93 44.59 -5.66
CA GLY A 130 -57.96 45.52 -6.13
C GLY A 130 -59.12 45.67 -5.15
N SER A 131 -60.32 45.31 -5.60
CA SER A 131 -61.56 45.42 -4.82
C SER A 131 -61.83 44.28 -3.82
N GLY A 132 -60.95 43.27 -3.73
CA GLY A 132 -61.24 42.03 -3.02
C GLY A 132 -60.01 41.22 -2.63
N VAL A 133 -60.23 39.92 -2.45
CA VAL A 133 -59.19 38.95 -2.07
C VAL A 133 -59.24 37.72 -2.97
N ILE A 134 -58.09 37.15 -3.28
CA ILE A 134 -57.96 35.86 -3.96
C ILE A 134 -57.63 34.80 -2.92
N ARG A 135 -58.37 33.70 -2.91
CA ARG A 135 -57.98 32.48 -2.22
C ARG A 135 -57.27 31.56 -3.20
N CYS A 136 -56.00 31.27 -2.94
CA CYS A 136 -55.19 30.33 -3.72
C CYS A 136 -55.50 28.88 -3.29
N GLY A 137 -56.06 28.08 -4.19
CA GLY A 137 -56.30 26.64 -4.00
C GLY A 137 -55.26 25.75 -4.71
N GLU A 138 -55.32 24.44 -4.50
CA GLU A 138 -54.41 23.49 -5.19
C GLU A 138 -54.67 23.41 -6.71
N ASP A 139 -55.93 23.48 -7.12
CA ASP A 139 -56.35 23.32 -8.52
C ASP A 139 -56.75 24.65 -9.21
N SER A 140 -57.23 25.65 -8.45
CA SER A 140 -57.66 26.95 -9.00
C SER A 140 -57.72 28.04 -7.93
N ASN A 141 -57.45 29.27 -8.33
CA ASN A 141 -57.65 30.47 -7.51
C ASN A 141 -59.11 30.94 -7.56
N GLU A 142 -59.66 31.32 -6.41
CA GLU A 142 -61.01 31.84 -6.27
C GLU A 142 -60.95 33.33 -5.90
N PHE A 143 -61.55 34.21 -6.71
CA PHE A 143 -61.61 35.65 -6.43
C PHE A 143 -62.91 35.98 -5.67
N TRP A 144 -62.77 36.62 -4.52
CA TRP A 144 -63.86 37.15 -3.71
C TRP A 144 -63.89 38.67 -3.87
N ASP A 145 -64.85 39.17 -4.65
CA ASP A 145 -65.10 40.61 -4.77
C ASP A 145 -65.82 41.10 -3.51
N LEU A 146 -65.12 41.91 -2.71
CA LEU A 146 -65.62 42.46 -1.46
C LEU A 146 -66.20 43.86 -1.63
N GLY A 147 -66.09 44.44 -2.84
CA GLY A 147 -66.58 45.79 -3.14
C GLY A 147 -65.76 46.91 -2.49
N PHE A 148 -64.50 46.64 -2.14
CA PHE A 148 -63.54 47.68 -1.73
C PHE A 148 -63.04 48.47 -2.93
N GLU A 149 -62.48 49.66 -2.69
CA GLU A 149 -61.81 50.42 -3.75
C GLU A 149 -60.38 49.90 -3.94
N LEU A 150 -59.66 49.65 -2.84
CA LEU A 150 -58.32 49.09 -2.89
C LEU A 150 -57.95 48.39 -1.57
N VAL A 151 -57.88 47.07 -1.56
CA VAL A 151 -57.41 46.29 -0.40
C VAL A 151 -55.94 46.59 -0.12
N CYS A 152 -55.61 47.05 1.09
CA CYS A 152 -54.25 47.37 1.52
C CYS A 152 -53.66 46.44 2.58
N ALA A 153 -54.47 45.72 3.35
CA ALA A 153 -53.98 44.71 4.27
C ALA A 153 -55.05 43.64 4.50
N ALA A 154 -54.61 42.39 4.64
CA ALA A 154 -55.46 41.28 5.04
C ALA A 154 -54.76 40.41 6.10
N ILE A 155 -55.52 39.85 7.04
CA ILE A 155 -55.02 38.85 7.99
C ILE A 155 -56.13 37.91 8.42
N VAL A 156 -55.80 36.64 8.67
CA VAL A 156 -56.74 35.67 9.26
C VAL A 156 -56.47 35.56 10.74
N ASP A 157 -57.51 35.67 11.58
CA ASP A 157 -57.39 35.52 13.04
C ASP A 157 -57.47 34.06 13.51
N THR A 158 -57.27 33.84 14.81
CA THR A 158 -57.27 32.51 15.43
C THR A 158 -58.61 31.78 15.38
N GLU A 159 -59.71 32.48 15.06
CA GLU A 159 -61.04 31.90 14.87
C GLU A 159 -61.37 31.67 13.39
N ASN A 160 -60.35 31.74 12.52
CA ASN A 160 -60.45 31.51 11.08
C ASN A 160 -61.31 32.56 10.35
N ARG A 161 -61.16 33.83 10.73
CA ARG A 161 -61.90 34.96 10.14
C ARG A 161 -60.95 35.93 9.47
N LEU A 162 -61.31 36.37 8.29
CA LEU A 162 -60.51 37.23 7.44
C LEU A 162 -60.81 38.70 7.74
N TRP A 163 -59.82 39.41 8.26
CA TRP A 163 -59.85 40.86 8.44
C TRP A 163 -59.28 41.52 7.19
N VAL A 164 -60.02 42.44 6.57
CA VAL A 164 -59.59 43.15 5.37
C VAL A 164 -59.68 44.65 5.59
N ALA A 165 -58.61 45.37 5.25
CA ALA A 165 -58.52 46.82 5.31
C ALA A 165 -58.51 47.43 3.90
N ASP A 166 -59.28 48.51 3.74
CA ASP A 166 -59.37 49.29 2.52
C ASP A 166 -58.58 50.60 2.63
N ALA A 167 -57.75 50.86 1.62
CA ALA A 167 -56.86 52.00 1.53
C ALA A 167 -57.62 53.32 1.41
N GLU A 168 -58.69 53.35 0.61
CA GLU A 168 -59.36 54.60 0.23
C GLU A 168 -60.57 54.91 1.13
N SER A 169 -61.40 53.91 1.43
CA SER A 169 -62.61 54.12 2.23
C SER A 169 -62.36 54.17 3.74
N THR A 170 -61.12 53.95 4.19
CA THR A 170 -60.69 53.93 5.59
C THR A 170 -61.42 52.90 6.46
N LYS A 171 -61.91 51.82 5.84
CA LYS A 171 -62.70 50.77 6.50
C LYS A 171 -61.86 49.53 6.74
N ILE A 172 -62.14 48.88 7.86
CA ILE A 172 -61.74 47.49 8.12
C ILE A 172 -63.02 46.71 8.32
N GLU A 173 -63.17 45.60 7.59
CA GLU A 173 -64.30 44.67 7.70
C GLU A 173 -63.79 43.26 7.98
N VAL A 174 -64.61 42.44 8.67
CA VAL A 174 -64.24 41.08 9.05
C VAL A 174 -65.22 40.08 8.43
N PHE A 175 -64.68 39.03 7.81
CA PHE A 175 -65.42 38.01 7.09
C PHE A 175 -65.21 36.64 7.76
N ASP A 176 -66.28 35.90 7.97
CA ASP A 176 -66.19 34.51 8.43
C ASP A 176 -65.94 33.60 7.23
N ILE A 177 -64.79 32.91 7.21
CA ILE A 177 -64.37 32.05 6.10
C ILE A 177 -65.28 30.81 5.99
N ALA A 178 -65.83 30.32 7.11
CA ALA A 178 -66.66 29.11 7.14
C ALA A 178 -68.13 29.39 6.77
N ALA A 179 -68.60 30.61 6.97
CA ALA A 179 -69.97 31.02 6.69
C ALA A 179 -70.09 31.67 5.31
N SER A 180 -69.80 30.94 4.23
CA SER A 180 -69.84 31.45 2.83
C SER A 180 -71.17 32.06 2.38
N GLU A 181 -72.23 32.00 3.21
CA GLU A 181 -73.57 32.54 2.94
C GLU A 181 -73.99 33.71 3.87
N GLN A 182 -73.22 34.05 4.92
CA GLN A 182 -73.50 35.21 5.78
C GLN A 182 -72.54 36.35 5.43
N GLY A 183 -73.07 37.53 5.07
CA GLY A 183 -72.26 38.71 4.75
C GLY A 183 -71.31 39.14 5.89
N PRO A 184 -70.46 40.16 5.68
CA PRO A 184 -69.41 40.55 6.63
C PRO A 184 -69.96 40.69 8.07
N LEU A 185 -69.27 40.06 9.03
CA LEU A 185 -69.46 40.35 10.45
C LEU A 185 -69.08 41.81 10.65
N THR A 186 -70.10 42.65 10.81
CA THR A 186 -69.96 44.10 10.65
C THR A 186 -69.30 44.74 11.88
N LEU A 187 -68.01 44.51 12.08
CA LEU A 187 -67.16 45.57 12.58
C LEU A 187 -66.75 46.41 11.39
N ARG A 188 -67.22 47.67 11.38
CA ARG A 188 -66.75 48.69 10.47
C ARG A 188 -66.02 49.73 11.30
N TYR A 189 -64.71 49.82 11.13
CA TYR A 189 -63.90 50.86 11.75
C TYR A 189 -63.54 51.91 10.70
N GLU A 190 -63.89 53.17 10.95
CA GLU A 190 -63.47 54.30 10.11
C GLU A 190 -62.31 55.05 10.80
N PHE A 191 -61.19 55.22 10.09
CA PHE A 191 -60.10 56.11 10.53
C PHE A 191 -60.08 57.40 9.71
N HIS A 192 -59.68 58.53 10.31
CA HIS A 192 -59.71 59.82 9.61
C HIS A 192 -58.47 60.01 8.71
N ARG A 193 -58.71 60.18 7.41
CA ARG A 193 -57.72 60.63 6.42
C ARG A 193 -57.58 62.15 6.50
N ASP A 194 -56.36 62.66 6.67
CA ASP A 194 -56.04 64.09 6.52
C ASP A 194 -55.59 64.38 5.08
N GLU A 195 -55.80 65.61 4.59
CA GLU A 195 -55.33 66.05 3.27
C GLU A 195 -53.78 65.97 3.19
N GLY A 196 -53.29 64.91 2.54
CA GLY A 196 -51.85 64.63 2.38
C GLY A 196 -51.30 63.48 3.24
N GLY A 197 -52.14 62.80 4.02
CA GLY A 197 -51.79 61.55 4.71
C GLY A 197 -51.81 60.35 3.77
N SER A 198 -50.85 59.45 3.91
CA SER A 198 -50.68 58.24 3.08
C SER A 198 -51.58 57.07 3.50
N ASP A 199 -51.92 56.23 2.53
CA ASP A 199 -52.96 55.18 2.57
C ASP A 199 -52.58 53.87 3.30
N TRP A 200 -51.77 53.94 4.38
CA TRP A 200 -51.20 52.74 5.01
C TRP A 200 -51.92 52.30 6.28
N VAL A 201 -52.45 51.07 6.23
CA VAL A 201 -52.92 50.29 7.37
C VAL A 201 -52.08 49.02 7.45
N LYS A 202 -51.61 48.66 8.65
CA LYS A 202 -51.05 47.33 8.92
C LYS A 202 -51.88 46.59 9.95
N LEU A 203 -52.08 45.31 9.70
CA LEU A 203 -52.72 44.38 10.61
C LEU A 203 -51.64 43.43 11.14
N LEU A 204 -51.63 43.20 12.45
CA LEU A 204 -50.78 42.20 13.10
C LEU A 204 -51.65 41.34 14.00
N LEU A 205 -51.61 40.02 13.81
CA LEU A 205 -52.15 39.05 14.74
C LEU A 205 -51.06 38.70 15.75
N THR A 206 -51.40 38.79 17.03
CA THR A 206 -50.50 38.39 18.12
C THR A 206 -50.75 36.95 18.54
N ALA A 207 -49.77 36.32 19.17
CA ALA A 207 -49.84 34.96 19.72
C ALA A 207 -50.98 34.79 20.74
N ASN A 208 -51.39 35.88 21.41
CA ASN A 208 -52.53 35.89 22.34
C ASN A 208 -53.90 36.01 21.64
N GLY A 209 -53.93 36.03 20.31
CA GLY A 209 -55.14 36.20 19.49
C GLY A 209 -55.62 37.65 19.38
N ASP A 210 -54.84 38.64 19.83
CA ASP A 210 -55.21 40.05 19.64
C ASP A 210 -54.85 40.49 18.23
N VAL A 211 -55.77 41.19 17.56
CA VAL A 211 -55.53 41.85 16.27
C VAL A 211 -55.19 43.31 16.55
N TRP A 212 -53.97 43.69 16.21
CA TRP A 212 -53.51 45.08 16.25
C TRP A 212 -53.75 45.73 14.90
N VAL A 213 -54.47 46.85 14.95
CA VAL A 213 -54.67 47.73 13.80
C VAL A 213 -53.78 48.95 13.98
N LEU A 214 -52.78 49.03 13.10
CA LEU A 214 -51.88 50.15 12.97
C LEU A 214 -52.37 51.01 11.80
N ALA A 215 -53.06 52.10 12.10
CA ALA A 215 -53.51 53.06 11.09
C ALA A 215 -52.92 54.44 11.36
N TYR A 216 -52.65 55.19 10.30
CA TYR A 216 -52.20 56.57 10.42
C TYR A 216 -53.32 57.45 11.00
N ASP A 217 -53.06 58.07 12.16
CA ASP A 217 -53.90 59.11 12.78
C ASP A 217 -52.97 60.24 13.26
N PRO A 218 -53.29 61.54 13.04
CA PRO A 218 -52.50 62.67 13.57
C PRO A 218 -52.24 62.64 15.10
N GLY A 219 -52.95 61.80 15.85
CA GLY A 219 -52.69 61.52 17.27
C GLY A 219 -51.68 60.40 17.57
N GLY A 220 -51.18 59.67 16.56
CA GLY A 220 -50.30 58.49 16.73
C GLY A 220 -50.98 57.37 17.52
N ARG A 221 -52.28 57.13 17.28
CA ARG A 221 -53.10 56.18 18.04
C ARG A 221 -53.12 54.81 17.38
N TRP A 222 -53.16 53.79 18.23
CA TRP A 222 -53.09 52.38 17.86
C TRP A 222 -54.31 51.70 18.45
N PHE A 223 -54.80 50.65 17.80
CA PHE A 223 -55.99 49.96 18.27
C PHE A 223 -55.67 48.48 18.45
N ARG A 224 -55.83 48.00 19.69
CA ARG A 224 -55.79 46.59 20.01
C ARG A 224 -57.21 46.07 20.07
N TYR A 225 -57.49 44.99 19.35
CA TYR A 225 -58.78 44.31 19.37
C TYR A 225 -58.61 42.92 19.97
N ARG A 226 -59.50 42.59 20.91
CA ARG A 226 -59.64 41.24 21.47
C ARG A 226 -61.11 40.88 21.44
N ASN A 227 -61.46 39.72 20.90
CA ASN A 227 -62.86 39.30 20.73
C ASN A 227 -63.73 40.41 20.10
N TYR A 228 -63.15 41.17 19.16
CA TYR A 228 -63.75 42.32 18.50
C TYR A 228 -64.10 43.53 19.36
N GLU A 229 -63.77 43.52 20.64
CA GLU A 229 -63.90 44.69 21.46
C GLU A 229 -62.63 45.53 21.34
N ARG A 230 -62.81 46.82 21.06
CA ARG A 230 -61.72 47.79 21.02
C ARG A 230 -61.18 47.96 22.44
N MET A 231 -59.99 47.43 22.69
CA MET A 231 -59.22 47.72 23.87
C MET A 231 -58.53 49.07 23.64
N VAL A 232 -58.85 50.09 24.43
CA VAL A 232 -58.24 51.42 24.29
C VAL A 232 -56.72 51.31 24.47
N ALA A 233 -55.95 51.52 23.41
CA ALA A 233 -54.51 51.77 23.49
C ALA A 233 -54.27 53.25 23.14
N SER A 234 -54.52 54.14 24.11
CA SER A 234 -54.17 55.56 24.01
C SER A 234 -52.86 55.84 24.74
N GLU A 235 -51.74 55.44 24.15
CA GLU A 235 -50.46 56.07 24.49
C GLU A 235 -49.98 56.83 23.26
N ARG A 236 -49.85 58.15 23.41
CA ARG A 236 -49.12 58.95 22.41
C ARG A 236 -47.67 58.48 22.47
N MET A 237 -47.15 57.95 21.36
CA MET A 237 -45.69 57.90 21.17
C MET A 237 -45.16 59.33 21.32
N GLY A 238 -44.25 59.56 22.26
CA GLY A 238 -43.75 60.90 22.58
C GLY A 238 -43.18 61.64 21.36
N GLY A 239 -43.68 62.86 21.11
CA GLY A 239 -42.96 64.03 20.59
C GLY A 239 -42.24 64.02 19.23
N GLY A 240 -42.16 62.92 18.48
CA GLY A 240 -41.43 62.85 17.20
C GLY A 240 -42.30 63.10 15.96
N ARG A 241 -41.80 63.84 14.96
CA ARG A 241 -42.33 63.77 13.58
C ARG A 241 -41.86 62.46 12.97
N PHE A 242 -42.70 61.43 13.01
CA PHE A 242 -42.41 60.14 12.40
C PHE A 242 -42.64 60.18 10.88
N SER A 243 -41.75 59.58 10.10
CA SER A 243 -41.96 59.32 8.67
C SER A 243 -42.61 57.95 8.56
N TRP A 244 -43.92 57.94 8.32
CA TRP A 244 -44.78 56.74 8.36
C TRP A 244 -44.71 55.86 7.12
N HIS A 245 -43.80 56.18 6.19
CA HIS A 245 -43.85 55.61 4.84
C HIS A 245 -43.44 54.14 4.72
N GLN A 246 -42.96 53.51 5.80
CA GLN A 246 -42.60 52.09 5.83
C GLN A 246 -42.47 51.61 7.28
N MET A 247 -43.46 50.89 7.81
CA MET A 247 -43.37 50.26 9.13
C MET A 247 -43.33 48.74 9.01
N GLY A 248 -42.28 48.14 9.56
CA GLY A 248 -42.24 46.75 9.99
C GLY A 248 -42.87 46.67 11.37
N VAL A 249 -43.76 45.70 11.57
CA VAL A 249 -44.37 45.41 12.86
C VAL A 249 -44.25 43.92 13.11
N ALA A 250 -43.75 43.56 14.28
CA ALA A 250 -43.57 42.18 14.70
C ALA A 250 -43.90 42.07 16.18
N GLU A 251 -44.54 40.97 16.58
CA GLU A 251 -44.52 40.55 17.98
C GLU A 251 -43.32 39.63 18.17
N ALA A 252 -42.38 40.05 19.02
CA ALA A 252 -41.32 39.17 19.48
C ALA A 252 -41.83 38.26 20.61
N PRO A 253 -41.08 37.18 20.91
CA PRO A 253 -41.38 36.33 22.06
C PRO A 253 -41.50 37.10 23.39
N ALA A 254 -42.21 36.51 24.35
CA ALA A 254 -42.73 37.16 25.56
C ALA A 254 -43.80 38.27 25.32
N GLY A 255 -44.28 38.43 24.08
CA GLY A 255 -45.38 39.34 23.73
C GLY A 255 -44.97 40.82 23.67
N ARG A 256 -43.71 41.09 23.34
CA ARG A 256 -43.16 42.44 23.14
C ARG A 256 -43.41 42.87 21.70
N LEU A 257 -44.02 44.04 21.52
CA LEU A 257 -44.33 44.56 20.19
C LEU A 257 -43.19 45.45 19.69
N TRP A 258 -42.66 45.12 18.52
CA TRP A 258 -41.56 45.82 17.87
C TRP A 258 -42.03 46.52 16.61
N LEU A 259 -41.59 47.75 16.45
CA LEU A 259 -42.05 48.65 15.40
C LEU A 259 -40.86 49.37 14.80
N SER A 260 -40.78 49.43 13.47
CA SER A 260 -39.87 50.37 12.82
C SER A 260 -40.59 51.70 12.59
N VAL A 261 -39.98 52.79 13.06
CA VAL A 261 -40.55 54.13 13.03
C VAL A 261 -39.60 55.09 12.31
N GLY A 262 -39.74 55.18 10.99
CA GLY A 262 -38.82 55.96 10.15
C GLY A 262 -37.43 55.33 10.07
N ARG A 263 -36.45 55.92 10.77
CA ARG A 263 -35.08 55.37 10.93
C ARG A 263 -34.85 54.72 12.30
N ASN A 264 -35.85 54.74 13.17
CA ASN A 264 -35.75 54.30 14.56
C ASN A 264 -36.52 53.00 14.78
N LEU A 265 -36.25 52.32 15.90
CA LEU A 265 -37.05 51.20 16.38
C LEU A 265 -37.82 51.64 17.63
N ALA A 266 -39.00 51.09 17.83
CA ALA A 266 -39.77 51.26 19.05
C ALA A 266 -40.20 49.90 19.60
N GLU A 267 -40.01 49.71 20.89
CA GLU A 267 -40.50 48.57 21.66
C GLU A 267 -41.71 49.04 22.48
N LEU A 268 -42.79 48.27 22.46
CA LEU A 268 -43.91 48.43 23.36
C LEU A 268 -43.86 47.31 24.40
N SER A 269 -43.51 47.69 25.64
CA SER A 269 -43.55 46.80 26.80
C SER A 269 -44.82 47.03 27.62
N LYS A 270 -45.40 45.93 28.16
CA LYS A 270 -46.60 45.96 29.01
C LYS A 270 -46.47 46.86 30.24
N GLU A 271 -45.26 47.09 30.73
CA GLU A 271 -44.99 47.79 31.99
C GLU A 271 -44.53 49.25 31.81
N ARG A 272 -43.92 49.59 30.66
CA ARG A 272 -43.14 50.82 30.49
C ARG A 272 -43.60 51.74 29.34
N GLY A 273 -44.63 51.34 28.58
CA GLY A 273 -45.06 52.06 27.39
C GLY A 273 -44.05 51.96 26.23
N PHE A 274 -44.09 52.91 25.29
CA PHE A 274 -43.17 52.92 24.15
C PHE A 274 -41.75 53.37 24.53
N ARG A 275 -40.75 52.54 24.21
CA ARG A 275 -39.33 52.86 24.27
C ARG A 275 -38.76 52.97 22.86
N VAL A 276 -38.16 54.11 22.52
CA VAL A 276 -37.64 54.38 21.17
C VAL A 276 -36.12 54.29 21.16
N TYR A 277 -35.59 53.56 20.18
CA TYR A 277 -34.18 53.31 19.91
C TYR A 277 -33.76 54.05 18.63
N ASP A 278 -32.79 54.96 18.76
CA ASP A 278 -32.35 55.82 17.65
C ASP A 278 -31.16 55.24 16.88
N VAL A 279 -31.15 55.44 15.56
CA VAL A 279 -30.06 55.01 14.67
C VAL A 279 -28.69 55.63 14.98
N GLU A 280 -28.63 56.77 15.67
CA GLU A 280 -27.36 57.35 16.14
C GLU A 280 -26.72 56.52 17.27
N GLN A 281 -27.53 55.75 18.00
CA GLN A 281 -27.09 54.98 19.17
C GLN A 281 -26.97 53.48 18.91
N TYR A 282 -27.71 52.96 17.93
CA TYR A 282 -27.81 51.53 17.65
C TYR A 282 -27.61 51.24 16.16
N PRO A 283 -27.13 50.03 15.77
CA PRO A 283 -26.86 49.67 14.37
C PRO A 283 -28.16 49.39 13.60
N ILE A 284 -29.07 50.37 13.60
CA ILE A 284 -30.36 50.28 12.92
C ILE A 284 -30.15 50.66 11.44
N PRO A 285 -30.68 49.88 10.48
CA PRO A 285 -30.69 50.27 9.07
C PRO A 285 -31.28 51.67 8.84
N THR A 286 -30.58 52.50 8.06
CA THR A 286 -30.95 53.91 7.86
C THR A 286 -32.10 54.14 6.87
N SER A 287 -32.64 53.08 6.24
CA SER A 287 -33.73 53.17 5.25
C SER A 287 -34.53 51.87 5.09
N TYR A 288 -35.87 51.96 5.08
CA TYR A 288 -36.82 50.85 4.85
C TYR A 288 -36.62 49.66 5.80
N THR A 289 -36.74 49.88 7.11
CA THR A 289 -36.49 48.83 8.12
C THR A 289 -37.68 47.87 8.23
N TYR A 290 -37.47 46.60 7.89
CA TYR A 290 -38.40 45.52 8.21
C TYR A 290 -37.91 44.77 9.45
N ILE A 291 -38.86 44.20 10.19
CA ILE A 291 -38.62 43.43 11.41
C ILE A 291 -39.32 42.09 11.22
N VAL A 292 -38.59 41.00 11.43
CA VAL A 292 -39.11 39.64 11.38
C VAL A 292 -38.90 39.02 12.75
N PRO A 293 -39.96 38.57 13.44
CA PRO A 293 -39.77 37.75 14.62
C PRO A 293 -39.26 36.39 14.18
N LEU A 294 -38.25 35.88 14.88
CA LEU A 294 -37.66 34.59 14.63
C LEU A 294 -37.94 33.67 15.82
N SER A 295 -37.95 32.36 15.59
CA SER A 295 -37.94 31.36 16.64
C SER A 295 -36.71 31.53 17.55
N GLY A 296 -36.88 31.19 18.84
CA GLY A 296 -35.79 31.27 19.83
C GLY A 296 -35.49 32.67 20.37
N ASP A 297 -36.51 33.50 20.58
CA ASP A 297 -36.39 34.83 21.19
C ASP A 297 -35.46 35.79 20.44
N ARG A 298 -35.50 35.76 19.10
CA ARG A 298 -34.71 36.66 18.25
C ARG A 298 -35.61 37.52 17.37
N ILE A 299 -35.09 38.68 16.98
CA ILE A 299 -35.66 39.45 15.87
C ILE A 299 -34.60 39.67 14.81
N LEU A 300 -35.03 39.63 13.56
CA LEU A 300 -34.22 40.04 12.43
C LEU A 300 -34.65 41.45 12.01
N ILE A 301 -33.66 42.32 11.87
CA ILE A 301 -33.82 43.71 11.49
C ILE A 301 -33.01 43.91 10.21
N GLY A 302 -33.71 44.14 9.11
CA GLY A 302 -33.08 44.40 7.81
C GLY A 302 -33.58 45.68 7.19
N GLY A 303 -32.85 46.18 6.20
CA GLY A 303 -33.23 47.37 5.44
C GLY A 303 -32.76 47.30 3.99
N LYS A 304 -33.29 48.20 3.16
CA LYS A 304 -33.01 48.21 1.72
C LYS A 304 -31.54 48.52 1.46
N ALA A 305 -30.82 47.55 0.88
CA ALA A 305 -29.38 47.64 0.60
C ALA A 305 -28.50 47.96 1.83
N SER A 306 -28.99 47.65 3.02
CA SER A 306 -28.23 47.74 4.27
C SER A 306 -27.78 46.37 4.73
N LYS A 307 -26.94 46.37 5.76
CA LYS A 307 -26.63 45.19 6.56
C LYS A 307 -27.92 44.66 7.21
N ILE A 308 -27.98 43.35 7.39
CA ILE A 308 -29.06 42.66 8.12
C ILE A 308 -28.50 42.27 9.47
N TYR A 309 -29.26 42.58 10.52
CA TYR A 309 -28.89 42.27 11.89
C TYR A 309 -29.89 41.29 12.48
N THR A 310 -29.40 40.30 13.21
CA THR A 310 -30.19 39.60 14.21
C THR A 310 -29.91 40.23 15.57
N VAL A 311 -30.95 40.30 16.40
CA VAL A 311 -30.83 40.71 17.79
C VAL A 311 -31.36 39.57 18.66
N ASP A 312 -30.51 39.13 19.56
CA ASP A 312 -30.88 38.19 20.62
C ASP A 312 -31.69 38.91 21.70
N LEU A 313 -32.98 38.59 21.80
CA LEU A 313 -33.89 39.09 22.84
C LEU A 313 -34.09 38.08 23.97
N SER A 314 -33.36 36.95 23.96
CA SER A 314 -33.49 35.90 24.97
C SER A 314 -32.91 36.38 26.31
N ASP A 315 -33.80 36.84 27.19
CA ASP A 315 -33.42 37.15 28.56
C ASP A 315 -33.06 35.87 29.35
N SER A 316 -33.44 34.69 28.83
CA SER A 316 -33.02 33.39 29.35
C SER A 316 -31.56 33.06 29.07
N ARG A 317 -30.99 33.57 27.97
CA ARG A 317 -29.57 33.37 27.63
C ARG A 317 -28.71 34.44 28.28
N TRP A 318 -29.20 35.67 28.28
CA TRP A 318 -28.44 36.83 28.70
C TRP A 318 -29.27 37.76 29.57
N GLU A 319 -28.77 38.08 30.75
CA GLU A 319 -29.43 39.05 31.62
C GLU A 319 -28.41 39.92 32.35
N THR A 320 -28.60 41.24 32.27
CA THR A 320 -27.71 42.21 32.92
C THR A 320 -28.43 42.88 34.07
N TYR A 321 -27.84 42.73 35.26
CA TYR A 321 -28.30 43.28 36.52
C TYR A 321 -27.40 44.45 36.91
N PRO A 322 -27.71 45.70 36.51
CA PRO A 322 -26.95 46.85 36.93
C PRO A 322 -27.14 47.09 38.43
N GLN A 323 -26.11 47.63 39.08
CA GLN A 323 -26.11 47.94 40.51
C GLN A 323 -26.23 46.72 41.44
N LEU A 324 -26.13 45.50 40.91
CA LEU A 324 -26.13 44.25 41.67
C LEU A 324 -24.86 43.43 41.36
N ILE A 325 -24.34 42.74 42.37
CA ILE A 325 -23.24 41.77 42.27
C ILE A 325 -23.72 40.43 42.82
N PHE A 326 -23.87 39.45 41.94
CA PHE A 326 -24.23 38.08 42.32
C PHE A 326 -23.15 37.46 43.20
N GLN A 327 -23.55 36.71 44.23
CA GLN A 327 -22.62 36.11 45.18
C GLN A 327 -22.69 34.58 45.16
N CYS A 328 -23.90 34.03 45.32
CA CYS A 328 -24.18 32.61 45.31
C CYS A 328 -25.68 32.32 45.11
N GLU A 329 -25.95 31.09 44.73
CA GLU A 329 -27.26 30.44 44.81
C GLU A 329 -27.28 29.57 46.07
N ASP A 330 -28.34 29.66 46.87
CA ASP A 330 -28.51 28.79 48.03
C ASP A 330 -29.17 27.45 47.66
N LYS A 331 -29.32 26.56 48.65
CA LYS A 331 -29.86 25.21 48.42
C LYS A 331 -31.32 25.18 47.97
N ASP A 332 -32.05 26.26 48.23
CA ASP A 332 -33.46 26.40 47.86
C ASP A 332 -33.60 27.04 46.47
N GLY A 333 -32.49 27.33 45.78
CA GLY A 333 -32.47 27.96 44.44
C GLY A 333 -32.58 29.48 44.48
N VAL A 334 -32.50 30.10 45.66
CA VAL A 334 -32.61 31.56 45.81
C VAL A 334 -31.26 32.20 45.49
N HIS A 335 -31.28 33.21 44.63
CA HIS A 335 -30.10 33.97 44.23
C HIS A 335 -29.82 35.11 45.19
N TRP A 336 -28.58 35.24 45.66
CA TRP A 336 -28.16 36.28 46.59
C TRP A 336 -27.18 37.27 45.94
N PHE A 337 -27.48 38.56 46.10
CA PHE A 337 -26.76 39.68 45.51
C PHE A 337 -26.33 40.69 46.58
N ILE A 338 -25.28 41.45 46.28
CA ILE A 338 -24.98 42.70 46.96
C ILE A 338 -25.35 43.86 46.05
N GLU A 339 -26.17 44.76 46.55
CA GLU A 339 -26.56 46.00 45.88
C GLU A 339 -25.48 47.08 46.08
N HIS A 340 -25.30 47.94 45.07
CA HIS A 340 -24.23 48.95 45.04
C HIS A 340 -24.20 49.86 46.28
N GLY A 341 -25.36 50.21 46.84
CA GLY A 341 -25.55 50.92 48.10
C GLY A 341 -25.23 50.12 49.37
N GLY A 342 -24.76 48.88 49.25
CA GLY A 342 -24.36 48.02 50.36
C GLY A 342 -25.52 47.21 50.96
N GLY A 343 -26.67 47.12 50.28
CA GLY A 343 -27.76 46.23 50.68
C GLY A 343 -27.50 44.77 50.27
N VAL A 344 -28.09 43.82 50.98
CA VAL A 344 -28.18 42.43 50.51
C VAL A 344 -29.54 42.22 49.88
N VAL A 345 -29.57 41.63 48.70
CA VAL A 345 -30.79 41.39 47.93
C VAL A 345 -30.92 39.89 47.67
N SER A 346 -32.10 39.32 47.91
CA SER A 346 -32.43 37.98 47.45
C SER A 346 -33.41 38.06 46.29
N HIS A 347 -33.28 37.12 45.35
CA HIS A 347 -34.23 36.88 44.28
C HIS A 347 -34.62 35.41 44.29
N ASP A 348 -35.91 35.14 44.44
CA ASP A 348 -36.48 33.82 44.23
C ASP A 348 -36.94 33.70 42.77
N PRO A 349 -36.26 32.88 41.93
CA PRO A 349 -36.62 32.74 40.53
C PRO A 349 -37.97 32.05 40.29
N GLU A 350 -38.49 31.27 41.26
CA GLU A 350 -39.78 30.58 41.11
C GLU A 350 -40.95 31.54 41.37
N THR A 351 -40.80 32.45 42.33
CA THR A 351 -41.84 33.42 42.68
C THR A 351 -41.64 34.80 42.05
N GLU A 352 -40.50 35.01 41.37
CA GLU A 352 -40.00 36.30 40.85
C GLU A 352 -39.90 37.39 41.94
N GLU A 353 -39.77 36.99 43.21
CA GLU A 353 -39.78 37.94 44.33
C GLU A 353 -38.38 38.48 44.60
N TRP A 354 -38.26 39.81 44.65
CA TRP A 354 -37.02 40.51 44.97
C TRP A 354 -37.14 41.19 46.33
N LEU A 355 -36.24 40.83 47.25
CA LEU A 355 -36.26 41.32 48.63
C LEU A 355 -34.93 41.98 49.00
N LEU A 356 -34.99 43.22 49.47
CA LEU A 356 -33.88 43.96 50.04
C LEU A 356 -33.85 43.79 51.57
N TYR A 357 -32.74 43.28 52.08
CA TYR A 357 -32.42 43.19 53.50
C TYR A 357 -31.62 44.41 53.91
N SER A 358 -32.19 45.21 54.82
CA SER A 358 -31.61 46.47 55.26
C SER A 358 -30.86 46.33 56.58
N ARG A 359 -30.11 47.37 56.97
CA ARG A 359 -29.34 47.46 58.24
C ARG A 359 -30.13 47.13 59.52
N ASN A 360 -31.46 47.23 59.48
CA ASN A 360 -32.32 46.95 60.63
C ASN A 360 -32.44 45.45 60.92
N ASP A 361 -32.05 44.58 59.99
CA ASP A 361 -32.08 43.13 60.12
C ASP A 361 -30.71 42.58 60.55
N GLU A 362 -30.02 43.25 61.48
CA GLU A 362 -28.65 42.91 61.93
C GLU A 362 -27.57 42.78 60.84
N ILE A 363 -27.83 43.09 59.59
CA ILE A 363 -26.85 42.98 58.51
C ILE A 363 -25.72 44.04 58.63
N LEU A 364 -24.62 43.84 57.89
CA LEU A 364 -23.43 44.70 57.92
C LEU A 364 -23.67 46.09 57.29
N ASP A 365 -22.82 47.08 57.59
CA ASP A 365 -22.93 48.41 56.97
C ASP A 365 -22.47 48.41 55.52
N THR A 366 -21.42 47.64 55.25
CA THR A 366 -20.80 47.45 53.94
C THR A 366 -20.45 45.96 53.76
N PRO A 367 -21.46 45.10 53.49
CA PRO A 367 -21.19 43.74 53.07
C PRO A 367 -20.42 43.76 51.74
N ASN A 368 -19.36 42.97 51.64
CA ASN A 368 -18.53 42.87 50.43
C ASN A 368 -18.45 41.44 49.86
N ARG A 369 -18.93 40.44 50.62
CA ARG A 369 -19.05 39.05 50.19
C ARG A 369 -20.25 38.41 50.87
N ILE A 370 -21.03 37.66 50.11
CA ILE A 370 -22.01 36.69 50.63
C ILE A 370 -21.49 35.29 50.28
N PHE A 371 -21.60 34.35 51.21
CA PHE A 371 -21.15 32.98 51.05
C PHE A 371 -22.25 32.02 51.52
N CYS A 372 -22.65 31.13 50.63
CA CYS A 372 -23.64 30.09 50.89
C CYS A 372 -22.88 28.83 51.35
N ALA A 373 -23.01 28.47 52.64
CA ALA A 373 -22.35 27.28 53.18
C ALA A 373 -23.08 25.99 52.80
N SER A 374 -22.35 24.88 52.78
CA SER A 374 -22.84 23.55 52.41
C SER A 374 -23.92 23.01 53.34
N ASP A 375 -24.16 23.63 54.49
CA ASP A 375 -25.24 23.30 55.42
C ASP A 375 -26.52 24.14 55.20
N GLY A 376 -26.48 25.14 54.32
CA GLY A 376 -27.59 26.06 54.03
C GLY A 376 -27.50 27.39 54.79
N THR A 377 -26.49 27.59 55.63
CA THR A 377 -26.27 28.86 56.34
C THR A 377 -25.74 29.91 55.37
N LEU A 378 -26.35 31.10 55.38
CA LEU A 378 -25.87 32.24 54.61
C LEU A 378 -24.95 33.11 55.47
N TRP A 379 -23.80 33.46 54.92
CA TRP A 379 -22.81 34.31 55.57
C TRP A 379 -22.64 35.59 54.77
N ALA A 380 -22.59 36.74 55.43
CA ALA A 380 -22.20 38.01 54.88
C ALA A 380 -20.97 38.52 55.64
N SER A 381 -19.88 38.83 54.95
CA SER A 381 -18.69 39.43 55.54
C SER A 381 -18.45 40.84 54.98
N GLY A 382 -17.73 41.66 55.75
CA GLY A 382 -17.45 43.03 55.37
C GLY A 382 -17.07 43.86 56.59
N ASN A 383 -17.64 45.06 56.68
CA ASN A 383 -17.39 46.01 57.76
C ASN A 383 -18.69 46.48 58.42
N HIS A 384 -18.60 46.71 59.72
CA HIS A 384 -19.63 47.39 60.51
C HIS A 384 -18.95 48.39 61.45
N GLU A 385 -19.38 49.65 61.39
CA GLU A 385 -18.84 50.76 62.18
C GLU A 385 -17.31 50.92 62.10
N GLY A 386 -16.70 50.63 60.95
CA GLY A 386 -15.24 50.77 60.77
C GLY A 386 -14.44 49.54 61.21
N VAL A 387 -15.10 48.42 61.56
CA VAL A 387 -14.47 47.20 62.04
C VAL A 387 -14.92 45.98 61.22
N ALA A 388 -14.01 45.03 61.02
CA ALA A 388 -14.29 43.76 60.34
C ALA A 388 -15.42 43.02 61.06
N ALA A 389 -16.44 42.62 60.31
CA ALA A 389 -17.65 42.04 60.85
C ALA A 389 -18.21 40.95 59.93
N VAL A 390 -18.92 40.01 60.55
CA VAL A 390 -19.62 38.92 59.89
C VAL A 390 -21.05 38.89 60.39
N SER A 391 -22.01 38.77 59.47
CA SER A 391 -23.40 38.43 59.78
C SER A 391 -23.69 37.06 59.19
N PHE A 392 -24.44 36.21 59.89
CA PHE A 392 -24.89 34.94 59.34
C PHE A 392 -26.37 34.73 59.62
N ARG A 393 -27.06 34.09 58.67
CA ARG A 393 -28.50 33.85 58.74
C ARG A 393 -28.76 32.43 59.20
N GLU A 394 -29.35 32.30 60.38
CA GLU A 394 -29.72 31.02 60.99
C GLU A 394 -31.22 31.07 61.32
N ASN A 395 -31.99 30.05 60.92
CA ASN A 395 -33.45 30.00 61.11
C ASN A 395 -34.23 31.23 60.59
N GLY A 396 -33.76 31.84 59.49
CA GLY A 396 -34.43 32.97 58.84
C GLY A 396 -34.09 34.36 59.38
N SER A 397 -33.30 34.46 60.46
CA SER A 397 -32.85 35.75 61.04
C SER A 397 -31.33 35.89 60.95
N TRP A 398 -30.86 37.11 60.73
CA TRP A 398 -29.44 37.44 60.70
C TRP A 398 -28.89 37.69 62.11
N HIS A 399 -27.63 37.32 62.31
CA HIS A 399 -26.89 37.49 63.56
C HIS A 399 -25.53 38.12 63.30
N ARG A 400 -25.28 39.30 63.87
CA ARG A 400 -24.00 40.03 63.68
C ARG A 400 -22.95 39.75 64.75
N ARG A 401 -21.69 39.69 64.31
CA ARG A 401 -20.50 39.65 65.16
C ARG A 401 -19.39 40.56 64.59
N VAL A 402 -18.77 41.34 65.46
CA VAL A 402 -17.66 42.25 65.13
C VAL A 402 -16.33 41.73 65.67
N PHE A 403 -15.25 41.95 64.94
CA PHE A 403 -13.91 41.44 65.25
C PHE A 403 -12.85 42.55 65.14
N PRO A 404 -12.72 43.44 66.16
CA PRO A 404 -11.77 44.56 66.14
C PRO A 404 -10.32 44.18 65.84
N ARG A 405 -9.88 43.00 66.27
CA ARG A 405 -8.51 42.52 66.03
C ARG A 405 -8.28 41.97 64.62
N ALA A 406 -9.33 41.66 63.88
CA ALA A 406 -9.23 41.23 62.48
C ALA A 406 -8.98 42.41 61.53
N GLY A 407 -9.10 43.66 62.00
CA GLY A 407 -8.85 44.86 61.22
C GLY A 407 -10.14 45.58 60.80
N GLU A 408 -10.05 46.38 59.74
CA GLU A 408 -11.17 47.20 59.26
C GLU A 408 -12.17 46.39 58.44
N ILE A 409 -11.74 45.40 57.65
CA ILE A 409 -12.62 44.63 56.76
C ILE A 409 -12.06 43.24 56.46
N PHE A 410 -12.93 42.26 56.22
CA PHE A 410 -12.54 40.95 55.67
C PHE A 410 -12.33 41.04 54.15
N SER A 411 -11.40 40.23 53.61
CA SER A 411 -11.22 40.14 52.16
C SER A 411 -12.42 39.43 51.54
N HIS A 412 -12.97 40.00 50.46
CA HIS A 412 -14.09 39.42 49.73
C HIS A 412 -13.77 38.07 49.04
N LEU A 413 -12.48 37.75 48.88
CA LEU A 413 -11.99 36.51 48.25
C LEU A 413 -11.39 35.51 49.25
N ALA A 414 -11.33 35.84 50.54
CA ALA A 414 -10.75 34.98 51.58
C ALA A 414 -11.84 34.41 52.50
N VAL A 415 -12.84 33.77 51.90
CA VAL A 415 -13.90 33.04 52.62
C VAL A 415 -13.88 31.59 52.16
N LEU A 416 -13.78 30.66 53.10
CA LEU A 416 -13.69 29.23 52.83
C LEU A 416 -14.51 28.45 53.87
N GLU A 417 -15.24 27.44 53.41
CA GLU A 417 -15.74 26.36 54.27
C GLU A 417 -14.73 25.21 54.22
N ALA A 418 -14.18 24.85 55.37
CA ALA A 418 -13.21 23.78 55.52
C ALA A 418 -13.88 22.40 55.57
N GLU A 419 -13.11 21.34 55.34
CA GLU A 419 -13.57 19.95 55.35
C GLU A 419 -14.22 19.53 56.69
N ASP A 420 -13.83 20.17 57.80
CA ASP A 420 -14.42 19.95 59.14
C ASP A 420 -15.75 20.71 59.38
N GLY A 421 -16.25 21.42 58.36
CA GLY A 421 -17.46 22.25 58.40
C GLY A 421 -17.27 23.61 59.09
N SER A 422 -16.03 24.00 59.40
CA SER A 422 -15.73 25.34 59.90
C SER A 422 -15.67 26.36 58.77
N VAL A 423 -16.10 27.60 59.05
CA VAL A 423 -16.05 28.70 58.07
C VAL A 423 -14.97 29.69 58.46
N VAL A 424 -14.05 29.97 57.55
CA VAL A 424 -12.87 30.80 57.78
C VAL A 424 -12.96 32.10 56.99
N PHE A 425 -12.76 33.23 57.65
CA PHE A 425 -12.73 34.57 57.06
C PHE A 425 -11.35 35.21 57.25
N GLY A 426 -10.65 35.48 56.15
CA GLY A 426 -9.33 36.12 56.14
C GLY A 426 -9.39 37.65 56.21
N SER A 427 -8.48 38.25 56.99
CA SER A 427 -8.33 39.71 57.09
C SER A 427 -7.96 40.36 55.75
N GLY A 428 -8.69 41.40 55.36
CA GLY A 428 -8.43 42.18 54.13
C GLY A 428 -7.72 43.52 54.34
N SER A 429 -7.52 43.95 55.60
CA SER A 429 -7.06 45.29 55.95
C SER A 429 -5.68 45.66 55.38
N GLN A 430 -5.56 46.89 54.85
CA GLN A 430 -4.28 47.55 54.53
C GLN A 430 -3.76 48.44 55.66
N ALA A 431 -4.62 48.87 56.58
CA ALA A 431 -4.26 49.71 57.71
C ALA A 431 -3.85 48.83 58.91
N ASN A 432 -2.89 49.33 59.71
CA ASN A 432 -2.37 48.74 60.95
C ASN A 432 -1.35 47.59 60.83
N TYR A 433 -0.50 47.55 59.78
CA TYR A 433 0.62 46.59 59.71
C TYR A 433 1.60 46.66 60.90
N LEU A 434 1.61 47.77 61.64
CA LEU A 434 2.60 48.08 62.68
C LEU A 434 2.22 47.61 64.09
N GLU A 435 0.95 47.30 64.38
CA GLU A 435 0.54 46.82 65.72
C GLU A 435 0.58 45.28 65.81
N GLU A 436 1.24 44.74 66.84
CA GLU A 436 1.31 43.29 67.09
C GLU A 436 -0.07 42.72 67.44
N GLY A 437 -0.47 41.62 66.78
CA GLY A 437 -1.71 40.89 67.06
C GLY A 437 -2.93 41.28 66.20
N PHE A 438 -2.81 42.26 65.31
CA PHE A 438 -3.84 42.60 64.31
C PHE A 438 -3.68 41.80 63.02
N GLY A 439 -4.81 41.56 62.34
CA GLY A 439 -4.89 40.74 61.12
C GLY A 439 -5.15 39.26 61.42
N GLY A 440 -4.82 38.35 60.49
CA GLY A 440 -5.06 36.92 60.65
C GLY A 440 -6.41 36.48 60.06
N ALA A 441 -7.08 35.53 60.72
CA ALA A 441 -8.38 35.02 60.28
C ALA A 441 -9.37 34.89 61.44
N VAL A 442 -10.65 34.79 61.11
CA VAL A 442 -11.71 34.41 62.04
C VAL A 442 -12.26 33.06 61.62
N VAL A 443 -12.25 32.11 62.54
CA VAL A 443 -12.73 30.74 62.32
C VAL A 443 -14.02 30.54 63.10
N PHE A 444 -15.10 30.21 62.41
CA PHE A 444 -16.38 29.82 62.99
C PHE A 444 -16.49 28.30 63.01
N ARG A 445 -16.69 27.73 64.20
CA ARG A 445 -16.96 26.30 64.38
C ARG A 445 -18.36 26.10 64.93
N ARG A 446 -18.99 24.97 64.58
CA ARG A 446 -20.26 24.57 65.20
C ARG A 446 -20.01 24.09 66.64
N ASP A 447 -20.64 24.74 67.61
CA ASP A 447 -20.70 24.30 69.00
C ASP A 447 -22.17 24.22 69.45
N ARG A 448 -22.60 23.04 69.89
CA ARG A 448 -23.98 22.75 70.34
C ARG A 448 -25.09 23.23 69.40
N GLY A 449 -24.85 23.21 68.09
CA GLY A 449 -25.83 23.54 67.06
C GLY A 449 -25.76 24.96 66.51
N SER A 450 -24.99 25.87 67.12
CA SER A 450 -24.80 27.25 66.64
C SER A 450 -23.33 27.55 66.33
N TYR A 451 -23.09 28.56 65.52
CA TYR A 451 -21.73 28.99 65.16
C TYR A 451 -21.07 29.86 66.23
N VAL A 452 -19.83 29.51 66.58
CA VAL A 452 -18.98 30.30 67.50
C VAL A 452 -17.70 30.71 66.77
N GLY A 453 -17.53 32.02 66.59
CA GLY A 453 -16.37 32.61 65.92
C GLY A 453 -15.23 32.92 66.89
N ALA A 454 -14.01 32.56 66.52
CA ALA A 454 -12.78 32.90 67.24
C ALA A 454 -11.78 33.57 66.29
N HIS A 455 -11.22 34.70 66.73
CA HIS A 455 -10.11 35.37 66.03
C HIS A 455 -8.79 34.62 66.29
N VAL A 456 -8.06 34.35 65.22
CA VAL A 456 -6.73 33.72 65.26
C VAL A 456 -5.75 34.66 64.55
N GLY A 457 -4.90 35.32 65.35
CA GLY A 457 -3.92 36.28 64.86
C GLY A 457 -2.62 35.67 64.34
N PRO A 458 -1.69 36.51 63.84
CA PRO A 458 -0.34 36.09 63.47
C PRO A 458 0.45 35.50 64.66
N PRO A 459 1.40 34.56 64.46
CA PRO A 459 1.95 34.10 63.19
C PRO A 459 1.17 32.97 62.52
N VAL A 460 0.08 32.48 63.12
CA VAL A 460 -0.67 31.32 62.62
C VAL A 460 -1.31 31.63 61.27
N TYR A 461 -1.87 32.84 61.13
CA TYR A 461 -2.43 33.35 59.87
C TYR A 461 -1.68 34.61 59.42
N PRO A 462 -1.53 34.86 58.10
CA PRO A 462 -0.95 36.09 57.58
C PRO A 462 -1.72 37.33 58.04
N LYS A 463 -1.03 38.47 58.14
CA LYS A 463 -1.67 39.76 58.53
C LYS A 463 -2.78 40.18 57.55
N ARG A 464 -2.55 39.94 56.25
CA ARG A 464 -3.48 40.20 55.15
C ARG A 464 -3.55 38.95 54.29
N THR A 465 -4.76 38.50 53.98
CA THR A 465 -5.02 37.34 53.14
C THR A 465 -5.84 37.80 51.95
N ALA A 466 -5.29 37.66 50.75
CA ALA A 466 -6.01 37.94 49.51
C ALA A 466 -7.05 36.83 49.26
N ASN A 467 -6.58 35.58 49.29
CA ASN A 467 -7.39 34.38 49.04
C ASN A 467 -6.93 33.22 49.94
N LEU A 468 -7.83 32.27 50.21
CA LEU A 468 -7.63 31.12 51.08
C LEU A 468 -8.29 29.89 50.45
N VAL A 469 -7.57 28.77 50.40
CA VAL A 469 -8.10 27.48 49.96
C VAL A 469 -7.62 26.34 50.87
N GLU A 470 -8.38 25.25 50.92
CA GLU A 470 -7.95 24.00 51.56
C GLU A 470 -7.66 22.97 50.48
N ARG A 471 -6.53 22.27 50.63
CA ARG A 471 -6.18 21.13 49.78
C ARG A 471 -6.17 19.88 50.66
N SER A 472 -6.92 18.86 50.24
CA SER A 472 -7.05 17.63 51.02
C SER A 472 -5.69 16.98 51.26
N GLY A 473 -5.37 16.73 52.54
CA GLY A 473 -4.09 16.15 52.99
C GLY A 473 -2.94 17.13 53.21
N ASP A 474 -2.99 18.33 52.63
CA ASP A 474 -1.93 19.35 52.69
C ASP A 474 -2.26 20.53 53.62
N GLY A 475 -3.53 20.66 54.01
CA GLY A 475 -4.04 21.69 54.90
C GLY A 475 -4.38 23.01 54.18
N LEU A 476 -4.30 24.12 54.92
CA LEU A 476 -4.75 25.43 54.46
C LEU A 476 -3.63 26.18 53.72
N TRP A 477 -3.99 26.79 52.60
CA TRP A 477 -3.10 27.61 51.78
C TRP A 477 -3.56 29.05 51.76
N PHE A 478 -2.63 29.98 51.93
CA PHE A 478 -2.90 31.41 51.99
C PHE A 478 -2.14 32.14 50.90
N GLY A 479 -2.89 32.88 50.08
CA GLY A 479 -2.37 33.81 49.10
C GLY A 479 -2.32 35.22 49.67
N ALA A 480 -1.15 35.85 49.59
CA ALA A 480 -0.93 37.25 49.97
C ALA A 480 0.25 37.82 49.16
N MET A 481 1.17 38.58 49.78
CA MET A 481 2.46 38.98 49.19
C MET A 481 3.43 37.80 48.97
N SER A 482 3.03 36.61 49.38
CA SER A 482 3.67 35.33 49.08
C SER A 482 2.63 34.22 49.24
N LEU A 483 2.93 33.04 48.70
CA LEU A 483 2.16 31.82 48.96
C LEU A 483 2.67 31.15 50.24
N THR A 484 1.77 30.78 51.15
CA THR A 484 2.13 30.07 52.38
C THR A 484 1.19 28.89 52.65
N ARG A 485 1.69 27.81 53.23
CA ARG A 485 0.97 26.58 53.55
C ARG A 485 0.98 26.29 55.05
N GLN A 486 -0.16 25.88 55.59
CA GLN A 486 -0.31 25.40 56.97
C GLN A 486 -0.81 23.95 56.96
N THR A 487 0.03 23.03 57.42
CA THR A 487 -0.32 21.60 57.51
C THR A 487 -1.20 21.29 58.72
N SER A 488 -2.10 20.31 58.54
CA SER A 488 -3.08 19.88 59.54
C SER A 488 -2.37 19.36 60.81
N GLY A 489 -2.51 20.08 61.93
CA GLY A 489 -1.99 19.69 63.25
C GLY A 489 -0.83 20.53 63.82
N GLY A 490 -0.36 21.57 63.13
CA GLY A 490 0.72 22.43 63.60
C GLY A 490 0.29 23.76 64.24
N LEU A 491 0.71 24.02 65.49
CA LEU A 491 0.82 25.35 66.11
C LEU A 491 2.03 26.17 65.55
N LEU A 492 2.57 25.75 64.39
CA LEU A 492 3.76 26.34 63.77
C LEU A 492 3.37 27.45 62.80
N ALA A 493 4.30 28.38 62.57
CA ALA A 493 4.16 29.40 61.53
C ALA A 493 3.99 28.72 60.15
N PRO A 494 3.15 29.26 59.27
CA PRO A 494 2.92 28.69 57.94
C PRO A 494 4.22 28.68 57.13
N GLU A 495 4.44 27.58 56.41
CA GLU A 495 5.58 27.38 55.52
C GLU A 495 5.45 28.29 54.31
N LYS A 496 6.48 29.08 54.00
CA LYS A 496 6.50 29.96 52.83
C LYS A 496 7.00 29.19 51.61
N ILE A 497 6.38 29.40 50.45
CA ILE A 497 6.78 28.77 49.20
C ILE A 497 7.65 29.73 48.40
N ASP A 498 8.95 29.42 48.33
CA ASP A 498 9.99 30.28 47.74
C ASP A 498 9.70 30.73 46.29
N LEU A 499 8.98 29.91 45.51
CA LEU A 499 8.62 30.22 44.11
C LEU A 499 7.84 31.55 43.98
N PHE A 500 7.06 31.92 45.01
CA PHE A 500 6.18 33.08 45.00
C PHE A 500 6.67 34.19 45.94
N ASP A 501 7.96 34.20 46.27
CA ASP A 501 8.53 35.21 47.14
C ASP A 501 8.37 36.62 46.59
N ASP A 502 7.84 37.53 47.42
CA ASP A 502 7.53 38.92 47.12
C ASP A 502 6.57 39.12 45.91
N ASN A 503 5.83 38.08 45.54
CA ASN A 503 4.83 38.13 44.49
C ASN A 503 3.43 38.04 45.09
N TRP A 504 2.55 38.94 44.64
CA TRP A 504 1.17 38.93 45.08
C TRP A 504 0.38 37.83 44.39
N ILE A 505 -0.30 37.02 45.20
CA ILE A 505 -1.24 35.99 44.74
C ILE A 505 -2.63 36.61 44.67
N ASP A 506 -3.20 36.67 43.46
CA ASP A 506 -4.49 37.32 43.22
C ASP A 506 -5.66 36.36 43.50
N HIS A 507 -5.56 35.10 43.07
CA HIS A 507 -6.59 34.09 43.36
C HIS A 507 -6.03 32.68 43.36
N MET A 508 -6.66 31.78 44.12
CA MET A 508 -6.35 30.35 44.10
C MET A 508 -7.64 29.53 44.15
N ILE A 509 -7.57 28.33 43.59
CA ILE A 509 -8.62 27.31 43.66
C ILE A 509 -7.98 25.94 43.79
N VAL A 510 -8.76 24.97 44.26
CA VAL A 510 -8.42 23.55 44.17
C VAL A 510 -9.43 22.89 43.25
N ASP A 511 -8.96 22.07 42.33
CA ASP A 511 -9.82 21.38 41.36
C ASP A 511 -10.28 20.00 41.87
N ASP A 512 -11.09 19.31 41.06
CA ASP A 512 -11.62 17.99 41.39
C ASP A 512 -10.53 16.90 41.51
N ALA A 513 -9.33 17.13 40.93
CA ALA A 513 -8.17 16.25 41.05
C ALA A 513 -7.34 16.53 42.32
N ASN A 514 -7.76 17.51 43.13
CA ASN A 514 -7.03 18.04 44.29
C ASN A 514 -5.71 18.72 43.89
N ASP A 515 -5.63 19.27 42.67
CA ASP A 515 -4.51 20.11 42.24
C ASP A 515 -4.76 21.56 42.68
N LEU A 516 -3.71 22.22 43.16
CA LEU A 516 -3.78 23.63 43.55
C LEU A 516 -3.44 24.50 42.35
N TRP A 517 -4.35 25.40 42.00
CA TRP A 517 -4.17 26.39 40.93
C TRP A 517 -4.00 27.78 41.53
N VAL A 518 -2.93 28.46 41.14
CA VAL A 518 -2.51 29.76 41.68
C VAL A 518 -2.43 30.77 40.54
N GLY A 519 -3.31 31.77 40.57
CA GLY A 519 -3.33 32.87 39.62
C GLY A 519 -2.68 34.13 40.21
N SER A 520 -1.84 34.78 39.41
CA SER A 520 -1.21 36.05 39.79
C SER A 520 -1.22 37.03 38.63
N TRP A 521 -1.37 38.31 38.95
CA TRP A 521 -1.29 39.39 37.99
C TRP A 521 0.16 39.62 37.54
N GLY A 522 0.58 38.89 36.50
CA GLY A 522 1.88 39.04 35.83
C GLY A 522 2.70 37.76 35.77
N MET A 523 2.40 36.75 36.60
CA MET A 523 3.10 35.46 36.59
C MET A 523 2.34 34.35 35.84
N GLY A 524 1.12 34.62 35.35
CA GLY A 524 0.26 33.59 34.76
C GLY A 524 -0.39 32.71 35.82
N ILE A 525 -0.55 31.43 35.49
CA ILE A 525 -1.23 30.43 36.32
C ILE A 525 -0.25 29.31 36.63
N TYR A 526 -0.11 28.99 37.91
CA TYR A 526 0.70 27.86 38.36
C TYR A 526 -0.21 26.75 38.86
N GLN A 527 0.00 25.53 38.37
CA GLN A 527 -0.66 24.33 38.83
C GLN A 527 0.31 23.52 39.69
N TYR A 528 -0.14 23.02 40.84
CA TYR A 528 0.61 22.14 41.72
C TYR A 528 -0.16 20.83 41.91
N ASP A 529 0.40 19.74 41.39
CA ASP A 529 -0.19 18.40 41.46
C ASP A 529 0.09 17.68 42.80
N GLY A 530 0.81 18.33 43.71
CA GLY A 530 1.30 17.78 44.97
C GLY A 530 2.75 17.33 44.95
N VAL A 531 3.38 17.30 43.77
CA VAL A 531 4.80 16.98 43.59
C VAL A 531 5.51 18.16 42.92
N ASP A 532 5.04 18.56 41.75
CA ASP A 532 5.71 19.52 40.87
C ASP A 532 4.81 20.72 40.53
N TRP A 533 5.45 21.84 40.20
CA TRP A 533 4.79 23.06 39.75
C TRP A 533 4.85 23.16 38.21
N THR A 534 3.70 23.35 37.57
CA THR A 534 3.57 23.58 36.13
C THR A 534 3.08 25.01 35.87
N LEU A 535 3.80 25.75 35.02
CA LEU A 535 3.42 27.09 34.59
C LEU A 535 2.54 27.03 33.34
N HIS A 536 1.40 27.70 33.41
CA HIS A 536 0.49 28.00 32.31
C HIS A 536 0.48 29.52 32.08
N ASP A 537 1.06 29.96 30.97
CA ASP A 537 1.22 31.35 30.55
C ASP A 537 0.70 31.59 29.11
N GLU A 538 0.93 32.78 28.56
CA GLU A 538 0.58 33.12 27.18
C GLU A 538 1.21 32.17 26.14
N ALA A 539 2.38 31.57 26.42
CA ALA A 539 3.00 30.59 25.53
C ALA A 539 2.31 29.22 25.58
N SER A 540 1.66 28.89 26.71
CA SER A 540 0.81 27.69 26.86
C SER A 540 -0.63 27.86 26.35
N GLY A 541 -1.01 29.07 25.94
CA GLY A 541 -2.33 29.38 25.37
C GLY A 541 -3.26 30.20 26.27
N VAL A 542 -2.85 30.56 27.49
CA VAL A 542 -3.63 31.46 28.36
C VAL A 542 -3.76 32.85 27.70
N GLY A 543 -4.91 33.52 27.82
CA GLY A 543 -5.18 34.78 27.12
C GLY A 543 -4.25 35.91 27.56
N SER A 544 -3.91 35.97 28.85
CA SER A 544 -2.83 36.80 29.37
C SER A 544 -2.21 36.28 30.66
N ASN A 545 -0.94 36.61 30.89
CA ASN A 545 -0.24 36.36 32.16
C ASN A 545 -0.80 37.21 33.33
N GLN A 546 -1.68 38.16 33.04
CA GLN A 546 -2.37 38.97 34.04
C GLN A 546 -3.68 38.30 34.45
N VAL A 547 -3.60 37.37 35.39
CA VAL A 547 -4.76 36.60 35.87
C VAL A 547 -5.30 37.20 37.16
N SER A 548 -6.60 37.47 37.18
CA SER A 548 -7.29 38.14 38.29
C SER A 548 -8.13 37.20 39.14
N TYR A 549 -8.73 36.18 38.52
CA TYR A 549 -9.65 35.26 39.16
C TYR A 549 -9.56 33.89 38.49
N LEU A 550 -9.72 32.84 39.28
CA LEU A 550 -9.77 31.45 38.82
C LEU A 550 -11.06 30.81 39.32
N TYR A 551 -11.67 29.97 38.50
CA TYR A 551 -12.90 29.27 38.83
C TYR A 551 -12.85 27.82 38.33
N ASN A 552 -13.20 26.86 39.20
CA ASN A 552 -13.36 25.45 38.81
C ASN A 552 -14.82 25.24 38.40
N GLY A 553 -15.07 25.00 37.11
CA GLY A 553 -16.44 24.85 36.59
C GLY A 553 -17.08 23.54 37.01
N VAL A 554 -18.32 23.59 37.49
CA VAL A 554 -19.08 22.44 37.98
C VAL A 554 -19.89 21.82 36.84
N ASN A 555 -20.81 22.58 36.24
CA ASN A 555 -21.54 22.11 35.06
C ASN A 555 -20.69 22.32 33.80
N GLN A 556 -20.01 23.46 33.73
CA GLN A 556 -19.04 23.80 32.69
C GLN A 556 -17.61 23.35 33.05
N LYS A 557 -17.41 22.03 33.18
CA LYS A 557 -16.15 21.40 33.62
C LYS A 557 -14.89 22.02 33.01
N GLY A 558 -13.86 22.17 33.85
CA GLY A 558 -12.57 22.73 33.46
C GLY A 558 -12.21 23.96 34.29
N ILE A 559 -10.99 24.46 34.11
CA ILE A 559 -10.50 25.62 34.86
C ILE A 559 -10.73 26.88 34.04
N TRP A 560 -11.43 27.82 34.61
CA TRP A 560 -11.66 29.13 34.02
C TRP A 560 -10.76 30.17 34.66
N ALA A 561 -10.23 31.07 33.84
CA ALA A 561 -9.36 32.15 34.26
C ALA A 561 -9.85 33.47 33.68
N MET A 562 -10.07 34.45 34.55
CA MET A 562 -10.35 35.83 34.17
C MET A 562 -9.02 36.56 33.97
N THR A 563 -8.67 36.85 32.72
CA THR A 563 -7.40 37.48 32.32
C THR A 563 -7.61 38.91 31.85
N SER A 564 -6.55 39.71 31.79
CA SER A 564 -6.67 41.08 31.27
C SER A 564 -7.09 41.17 29.79
N LYS A 565 -7.13 40.06 29.04
CA LYS A 565 -7.61 39.98 27.65
C LYS A 565 -8.94 39.22 27.48
N GLY A 566 -9.61 38.81 28.56
CA GLY A 566 -10.86 38.05 28.47
C GLY A 566 -10.85 36.76 29.30
N LEU A 567 -11.76 35.84 29.01
CA LEU A 567 -11.84 34.55 29.70
C LEU A 567 -10.96 33.52 28.99
N SER A 568 -10.25 32.72 29.77
CA SER A 568 -9.54 31.53 29.29
C SER A 568 -10.11 30.31 29.99
N ARG A 569 -10.39 29.24 29.24
CA ARG A 569 -10.86 27.96 29.79
C ARG A 569 -9.84 26.87 29.46
N PHE A 570 -9.50 26.06 30.46
CA PHE A 570 -8.68 24.88 30.32
C PHE A 570 -9.55 23.63 30.27
N ASP A 571 -9.50 22.90 29.17
CA ASP A 571 -10.28 21.67 28.95
C ASP A 571 -9.59 20.39 29.47
N GLY A 572 -8.50 20.55 30.24
CA GLY A 572 -7.65 19.46 30.72
C GLY A 572 -6.47 19.13 29.79
N ARG A 573 -6.45 19.67 28.56
CA ARG A 573 -5.31 19.53 27.63
C ARG A 573 -4.78 20.87 27.15
N THR A 574 -5.68 21.80 26.84
CA THR A 574 -5.35 23.08 26.20
C THR A 574 -6.17 24.23 26.75
N TRP A 575 -5.59 25.42 26.68
CA TRP A 575 -6.29 26.66 26.98
C TRP A 575 -6.99 27.18 25.72
N SER A 576 -8.30 27.40 25.82
CA SER A 576 -9.10 28.12 24.83
C SER A 576 -9.43 29.51 25.35
N ASN A 577 -9.26 30.52 24.51
CA ASN A 577 -9.54 31.91 24.87
C ASN A 577 -10.88 32.34 24.28
N TRP A 578 -11.70 32.90 25.15
CA TRP A 578 -13.00 33.43 24.82
C TRP A 578 -13.00 34.95 25.00
N ASP A 579 -13.13 35.63 23.87
CA ASP A 579 -13.43 37.05 23.82
C ASP A 579 -14.90 37.23 24.18
N PHE A 580 -15.15 37.35 25.49
CA PHE A 580 -16.49 37.57 26.02
C PHE A 580 -17.13 38.78 25.32
N PRO A 581 -18.38 38.69 24.82
CA PRO A 581 -18.97 39.60 23.82
C PRO A 581 -18.93 41.11 24.13
N PHE A 582 -18.63 41.53 25.36
CA PHE A 582 -18.48 42.94 25.73
C PHE A 582 -17.03 43.42 25.97
N ASN A 583 -16.01 42.75 25.42
CA ASN A 583 -14.59 43.10 25.60
C ASN A 583 -14.27 43.30 27.09
N ALA A 584 -14.53 42.24 27.87
CA ALA A 584 -14.28 42.20 29.31
C ALA A 584 -12.78 42.24 29.59
N LEU A 585 -12.17 43.42 29.52
CA LEU A 585 -10.81 43.63 30.01
C LEU A 585 -10.88 43.57 31.55
N PHE A 586 -10.79 42.36 32.08
CA PHE A 586 -10.90 42.10 33.50
C PHE A 586 -9.79 42.80 34.26
N LYS A 587 -10.15 43.41 35.39
CA LYS A 587 -9.22 44.19 36.20
C LYS A 587 -8.84 43.42 37.44
N ARG A 588 -7.59 43.61 37.84
CA ARG A 588 -7.00 43.02 39.03
C ARG A 588 -7.87 43.25 40.28
N GLU A 589 -8.18 42.18 41.02
CA GLU A 589 -8.88 42.19 42.32
C GLU A 589 -10.31 42.79 42.31
N ASN A 590 -11.00 42.78 41.16
CA ASN A 590 -12.31 43.41 41.01
C ASN A 590 -13.41 42.46 40.56
N ASP A 591 -13.13 41.69 39.53
CA ASP A 591 -14.14 40.96 38.78
C ASP A 591 -14.15 39.51 39.25
N THR A 592 -15.33 38.93 39.42
CA THR A 592 -15.50 37.56 39.90
C THR A 592 -16.46 36.80 39.00
N MET A 593 -16.38 35.48 39.02
CA MET A 593 -17.26 34.61 38.26
C MET A 593 -17.76 33.47 39.14
N GLN A 594 -19.03 33.11 38.97
CA GLN A 594 -19.69 32.01 39.66
C GLN A 594 -20.58 31.26 38.68
N GLU A 595 -20.93 30.02 39.00
CA GLU A 595 -21.90 29.22 38.25
C GLU A 595 -23.10 28.90 39.15
N SER A 596 -24.31 29.00 38.60
CA SER A 596 -25.55 28.52 39.23
C SER A 596 -25.82 27.06 38.86
N SER A 597 -26.70 26.41 39.61
CA SER A 597 -27.09 25.01 39.44
C SER A 597 -27.67 24.73 38.05
N ASP A 598 -28.29 25.74 37.43
CA ASP A 598 -28.86 25.68 36.10
C ASP A 598 -27.80 25.72 34.97
N GLY A 599 -26.52 25.93 35.30
CA GLY A 599 -25.41 26.05 34.34
C GLY A 599 -25.17 27.47 33.82
N SER A 600 -25.85 28.49 34.35
CA SER A 600 -25.55 29.88 34.03
C SER A 600 -24.27 30.36 34.73
N LEU A 601 -23.42 31.04 33.97
CA LEU A 601 -22.25 31.77 34.43
C LEU A 601 -22.66 33.20 34.83
N TRP A 602 -22.37 33.58 36.07
CA TRP A 602 -22.61 34.91 36.62
C TRP A 602 -21.29 35.65 36.72
N ILE A 603 -21.12 36.67 35.88
CA ILE A 603 -19.88 37.44 35.80
C ILE A 603 -20.09 38.83 36.36
N ASN A 604 -19.35 39.10 37.43
CA ASN A 604 -19.46 40.30 38.23
C ASN A 604 -18.42 41.32 37.81
N TYR A 605 -18.85 42.56 37.66
CA TYR A 605 -18.01 43.71 37.39
C TYR A 605 -18.12 44.70 38.54
N ALA A 606 -17.00 44.97 39.20
CA ALA A 606 -16.97 45.87 40.34
C ALA A 606 -15.64 46.64 40.41
N TYR A 607 -15.51 47.54 41.39
CA TYR A 607 -14.30 48.30 41.62
C TYR A 607 -13.60 47.83 42.89
N ARG A 608 -12.27 47.70 42.85
CA ARG A 608 -11.45 47.37 44.02
C ARG A 608 -11.76 48.26 45.22
N SER A 609 -11.87 49.57 44.96
CA SER A 609 -12.18 50.60 45.96
C SER A 609 -13.50 50.30 46.66
N TRP A 610 -14.50 49.80 45.94
CA TRP A 610 -15.79 49.45 46.53
C TRP A 610 -15.67 48.28 47.52
N PHE A 611 -14.92 47.21 47.18
CA PHE A 611 -14.72 46.07 48.09
C PHE A 611 -13.91 46.41 49.35
N LEU A 612 -13.04 47.44 49.27
CA LEU A 612 -12.12 47.82 50.35
C LEU A 612 -12.63 48.98 51.22
N GLU A 613 -13.29 49.98 50.61
CA GLU A 613 -13.67 51.24 51.25
C GLU A 613 -15.20 51.43 51.34
N GLY A 614 -15.99 50.58 50.67
CA GLY A 614 -17.45 50.66 50.62
C GLY A 614 -17.98 51.83 49.77
N VAL A 615 -19.26 52.18 50.01
CA VAL A 615 -20.07 53.11 49.18
C VAL A 615 -19.61 54.58 49.23
N ALA A 616 -18.68 54.93 50.12
CA ALA A 616 -18.49 56.29 50.61
C ALA A 616 -17.94 57.33 49.59
N ASN A 617 -17.54 56.97 48.36
CA ASN A 617 -16.83 57.91 47.49
C ASN A 617 -17.13 57.94 45.97
N GLU A 618 -18.05 57.15 45.40
CA GLU A 618 -18.17 57.06 43.93
C GLU A 618 -19.59 57.23 43.39
N GLN A 619 -20.02 58.47 43.14
CA GLN A 619 -21.35 58.80 42.57
C GLN A 619 -21.43 58.77 41.02
N ARG A 620 -20.40 58.34 40.28
CA ARG A 620 -20.36 58.57 38.81
C ARG A 620 -19.61 57.52 37.98
N ARG A 621 -19.82 56.21 38.16
CA ARG A 621 -19.23 55.25 37.20
C ARG A 621 -20.15 54.06 36.84
N PRO A 622 -20.27 53.71 35.55
CA PRO A 622 -21.26 52.74 35.03
C PRO A 622 -20.87 51.25 35.12
N PHE A 623 -19.81 50.84 35.85
CA PHE A 623 -19.35 49.43 35.79
C PHE A 623 -19.82 48.50 36.93
N PHE A 624 -20.60 48.94 37.92
CA PHE A 624 -21.09 48.00 38.95
C PHE A 624 -22.31 47.23 38.44
N ARG A 625 -22.11 45.97 38.05
CA ARG A 625 -23.16 45.11 37.46
C ARG A 625 -22.77 43.63 37.46
N THR A 626 -23.76 42.76 37.31
CA THR A 626 -23.57 41.35 36.96
C THR A 626 -24.19 41.04 35.62
N VAL A 627 -23.51 40.22 34.82
CA VAL A 627 -24.08 39.60 33.63
C VAL A 627 -24.27 38.12 33.90
N ARG A 628 -25.51 37.64 33.81
CA ARG A 628 -25.85 36.22 33.77
C ARG A 628 -25.77 35.76 32.32
N TYR A 629 -25.02 34.69 32.09
CA TYR A 629 -24.89 34.04 30.81
C TYR A 629 -25.25 32.57 30.90
N ARG A 630 -26.17 32.10 30.07
CA ARG A 630 -26.47 30.68 29.90
C ARG A 630 -25.95 30.24 28.51
N PRO A 631 -24.92 29.39 28.44
CA PRO A 631 -24.50 28.80 27.17
C PRO A 631 -25.67 28.05 26.52
N ASP A 632 -25.76 28.12 25.20
CA ASP A 632 -26.72 27.29 24.47
C ASP A 632 -26.17 25.88 24.24
N GLY A 633 -26.97 24.99 23.63
CA GLY A 633 -26.59 23.61 23.35
C GLY A 633 -26.50 23.28 21.85
N VAL A 634 -26.41 24.29 20.98
CA VAL A 634 -26.45 24.09 19.52
C VAL A 634 -25.02 24.02 18.99
N ALA A 635 -24.62 22.88 18.44
CA ALA A 635 -23.28 22.69 17.93
C ALA A 635 -23.09 23.27 16.52
N PRO A 636 -21.88 23.72 16.15
CA PRO A 636 -21.56 24.15 14.80
C PRO A 636 -21.49 22.96 13.84
N GLU A 637 -21.68 23.23 12.55
CA GLU A 637 -21.50 22.24 11.48
C GLU A 637 -20.11 22.35 10.85
N THR A 638 -19.49 21.20 10.60
CA THR A 638 -18.18 21.14 9.92
C THR A 638 -18.32 20.55 8.52
N SER A 639 -17.63 21.12 7.54
CA SER A 639 -17.53 20.57 6.19
C SER A 639 -16.07 20.46 5.75
N LEU A 640 -15.68 19.29 5.25
CA LEU A 640 -14.40 19.08 4.57
C LEU A 640 -14.46 19.65 3.14
N LYS A 641 -13.36 20.28 2.70
CA LYS A 641 -13.21 20.74 1.32
C LYS A 641 -12.53 19.66 0.47
N GLY A 642 -13.13 19.37 -0.67
CA GLY A 642 -12.60 18.43 -1.66
C GLY A 642 -13.34 17.09 -1.70
N GLU A 643 -12.86 16.21 -2.56
CA GLU A 643 -13.44 14.88 -2.81
C GLU A 643 -12.44 13.79 -2.43
N GLU A 644 -12.96 12.59 -2.17
CA GLU A 644 -12.13 11.41 -1.92
C GLU A 644 -11.16 11.17 -3.08
N LYS A 645 -9.87 11.10 -2.77
CA LYS A 645 -8.80 10.90 -3.76
C LYS A 645 -7.83 9.84 -3.30
N ALA A 646 -7.26 9.14 -4.30
CA ALA A 646 -6.19 8.20 -4.09
C ALA A 646 -4.83 8.92 -4.18
N TYR A 647 -4.02 8.80 -3.12
CA TYR A 647 -2.73 9.46 -2.99
C TYR A 647 -1.59 8.42 -3.08
N PRO A 648 -0.46 8.70 -3.75
CA PRO A 648 0.70 7.81 -3.70
C PRO A 648 1.36 7.80 -2.30
N GLU A 649 1.83 6.64 -1.83
CA GLU A 649 2.63 6.53 -0.59
C GLU A 649 3.79 7.54 -0.60
N GLY A 650 3.91 8.36 0.46
CA GLY A 650 4.90 9.42 0.58
C GLY A 650 4.50 10.78 -0.01
N SER A 651 3.30 10.94 -0.55
CA SER A 651 2.78 12.26 -0.91
C SER A 651 2.42 13.07 0.33
N GLN A 652 2.63 14.38 0.25
CA GLN A 652 2.08 15.33 1.20
C GLN A 652 0.59 15.55 0.92
N ILE A 653 -0.26 15.24 1.90
CA ILE A 653 -1.71 15.42 1.79
C ILE A 653 -2.09 16.62 2.64
N VAL A 654 -2.66 17.63 2.01
CA VAL A 654 -3.23 18.80 2.69
C VAL A 654 -4.74 18.69 2.61
N LEU A 655 -5.38 18.68 3.76
CA LEU A 655 -6.84 18.65 3.89
C LEU A 655 -7.26 20.00 4.44
N GLU A 656 -8.29 20.58 3.84
CA GLU A 656 -8.87 21.85 4.26
C GLU A 656 -10.32 21.62 4.69
N TRP A 657 -10.79 22.44 5.61
CA TRP A 657 -12.17 22.40 6.08
C TRP A 657 -12.68 23.80 6.37
N THR A 658 -13.98 23.89 6.57
CA THR A 658 -14.70 25.09 7.00
C THR A 658 -15.78 24.68 7.97
N GLY A 659 -16.06 25.51 8.96
CA GLY A 659 -17.18 25.35 9.87
C GLY A 659 -18.20 26.45 9.66
N LYS A 660 -19.41 26.24 10.15
CA LYS A 660 -20.46 27.24 10.21
C LYS A 660 -21.17 27.08 11.54
N ASP A 661 -21.40 28.19 12.22
CA ASP A 661 -22.15 28.19 13.46
C ASP A 661 -23.59 28.65 13.23
N TYR A 662 -24.51 28.18 14.07
CA TYR A 662 -25.92 28.49 13.95
C TYR A 662 -26.15 30.01 14.14
N TRP A 663 -26.90 30.64 13.23
CA TRP A 663 -27.07 32.10 13.12
C TRP A 663 -25.77 32.90 13.02
N SER A 664 -24.65 32.26 12.66
CA SER A 664 -23.31 32.86 12.73
C SER A 664 -23.00 33.42 14.12
N ASP A 665 -23.43 32.70 15.18
CA ASP A 665 -23.22 33.14 16.56
C ASP A 665 -21.73 33.24 16.93
N THR A 666 -20.94 32.30 16.41
CA THR A 666 -19.48 32.32 16.35
C THR A 666 -19.03 32.56 14.90
N ALA A 667 -18.20 33.59 14.71
CA ALA A 667 -17.59 33.85 13.40
C ALA A 667 -16.73 32.66 12.95
N GLU A 668 -16.70 32.36 11.65
CA GLU A 668 -15.96 31.20 11.10
C GLU A 668 -14.47 31.22 11.51
N GLU A 669 -13.89 32.40 11.68
CA GLU A 669 -12.48 32.66 12.03
C GLU A 669 -12.15 32.33 13.48
N GLU A 670 -13.19 32.25 14.31
CA GLU A 670 -13.09 31.97 15.73
C GLU A 670 -13.51 30.57 16.12
N LEU A 671 -14.16 29.84 15.19
CA LEU A 671 -14.40 28.41 15.34
C LEU A 671 -13.09 27.66 15.53
N GLU A 672 -13.09 26.75 16.49
CA GLU A 672 -11.95 25.90 16.78
C GLU A 672 -12.22 24.48 16.27
N TYR A 673 -11.23 23.86 15.67
CA TYR A 673 -11.34 22.56 15.02
C TYR A 673 -10.42 21.55 15.67
N SER A 674 -10.90 20.33 15.77
CA SER A 674 -10.13 19.16 16.18
C SER A 674 -10.29 18.08 15.12
N TRP A 675 -9.21 17.40 14.80
CA TRP A 675 -9.19 16.38 13.76
C TRP A 675 -8.49 15.11 14.22
N ARG A 676 -8.77 13.99 13.54
CA ARG A 676 -8.07 12.73 13.73
C ARG A 676 -8.05 11.92 12.44
N ILE A 677 -7.16 10.93 12.41
CA ILE A 677 -7.09 9.94 11.33
C ILE A 677 -7.25 8.53 11.90
N GLY A 678 -8.25 7.80 11.40
CA GLY A 678 -8.62 6.47 11.89
C GLY A 678 -9.00 6.49 13.37
N ASN A 679 -8.45 5.56 14.15
CA ASN A 679 -8.74 5.44 15.60
C ASN A 679 -7.72 6.17 16.49
N GLN A 680 -7.00 7.16 15.95
CA GLN A 680 -6.10 7.98 16.75
C GLN A 680 -6.89 8.92 17.69
N GLU A 681 -6.20 9.46 18.70
CA GLU A 681 -6.78 10.51 19.52
C GLU A 681 -7.03 11.77 18.69
N TRP A 682 -8.07 12.51 19.08
CA TRP A 682 -8.36 13.84 18.55
C TRP A 682 -7.20 14.79 18.82
N SER A 683 -6.83 15.58 17.81
CA SER A 683 -5.89 16.70 17.99
C SER A 683 -6.41 17.66 19.04
N ALA A 684 -5.52 18.45 19.64
CA ALA A 684 -5.96 19.65 20.34
C ALA A 684 -6.80 20.53 19.40
N TYR A 685 -7.75 21.25 19.98
CA TYR A 685 -8.53 22.21 19.23
C TYR A 685 -7.65 23.40 18.86
N SER A 686 -7.73 23.84 17.61
CA SER A 686 -7.06 25.04 17.12
C SER A 686 -7.93 25.74 16.09
N ARG A 687 -7.66 27.02 15.82
CA ARG A 687 -8.33 27.78 14.75
C ARG A 687 -7.81 27.42 13.35
N ASP A 688 -6.93 26.42 13.23
CA ASP A 688 -6.40 25.99 11.94
C ASP A 688 -7.51 25.37 11.09
N ARG A 689 -7.58 25.81 9.83
CA ARG A 689 -8.54 25.29 8.84
C ARG A 689 -7.95 24.24 7.91
N SER A 690 -6.76 23.73 8.25
CA SER A 690 -6.08 22.73 7.44
C SER A 690 -5.14 21.87 8.26
N ALA A 691 -5.02 20.60 7.86
CA ALA A 691 -4.02 19.66 8.39
C ALA A 691 -3.13 19.18 7.25
N ARG A 692 -1.85 19.04 7.58
CA ARG A 692 -0.85 18.45 6.70
C ARG A 692 -0.50 17.06 7.21
N LEU A 693 -0.78 16.05 6.40
CA LEU A 693 -0.47 14.66 6.67
C LEU A 693 0.72 14.26 5.79
N ASP A 694 1.86 14.02 6.42
CA ASP A 694 3.10 13.63 5.75
C ASP A 694 3.37 12.12 5.95
N ASN A 695 3.88 11.46 4.91
CA ASN A 695 4.37 10.06 4.96
C ASN A 695 3.38 9.01 5.47
N LEU A 696 2.09 9.14 5.14
CA LEU A 696 1.14 8.05 5.39
C LEU A 696 1.55 6.78 4.63
N GLN A 697 1.47 5.63 5.31
CA GLN A 697 1.72 4.32 4.70
C GLN A 697 0.56 3.90 3.80
N ALA A 698 0.81 2.99 2.87
CA ALA A 698 -0.25 2.47 2.01
C ALA A 698 -1.38 1.79 2.82
N GLY A 699 -2.63 2.22 2.59
CA GLY A 699 -3.80 1.78 3.33
C GLY A 699 -4.99 2.72 3.14
N ASP A 700 -6.14 2.30 3.68
CA ASP A 700 -7.36 3.08 3.68
C ASP A 700 -7.52 3.76 5.04
N TYR A 701 -7.62 5.08 5.03
CA TYR A 701 -7.79 5.89 6.23
C TYR A 701 -9.10 6.67 6.15
N VAL A 702 -9.68 6.96 7.30
CA VAL A 702 -10.78 7.91 7.44
C VAL A 702 -10.24 9.11 8.18
N PHE A 703 -10.30 10.28 7.55
CA PHE A 703 -10.04 11.54 8.22
C PHE A 703 -11.34 12.09 8.77
N GLU A 704 -11.33 12.50 10.03
CA GLU A 704 -12.48 13.09 10.71
C GLU A 704 -12.09 14.46 11.26
N VAL A 705 -12.96 15.45 11.10
CA VAL A 705 -12.80 16.78 11.68
C VAL A 705 -14.12 17.24 12.28
N ARG A 706 -14.04 17.93 13.42
CA ARG A 706 -15.17 18.53 14.12
C ARG A 706 -14.82 19.93 14.58
N ALA A 707 -15.80 20.82 14.56
CA ALA A 707 -15.72 22.16 15.10
C ALA A 707 -16.28 22.21 16.53
N ARG A 708 -15.85 23.23 17.28
CA ARG A 708 -16.52 23.72 18.47
C ARG A 708 -16.69 25.24 18.39
N ASP A 709 -17.80 25.71 18.93
CA ASP A 709 -18.16 27.14 18.96
C ASP A 709 -17.62 27.84 20.21
N ARG A 710 -18.02 29.10 20.40
CA ARG A 710 -17.71 29.89 21.59
C ARG A 710 -18.41 29.42 22.86
N ASP A 711 -19.43 28.57 22.76
CA ASP A 711 -20.14 27.97 23.90
C ASP A 711 -19.60 26.58 24.25
N TRP A 712 -18.51 26.18 23.58
CA TRP A 712 -17.88 24.86 23.69
C TRP A 712 -18.80 23.71 23.29
N ASN A 713 -19.85 24.01 22.52
CA ASN A 713 -20.65 23.00 21.86
C ASN A 713 -19.78 22.34 20.79
N VAL A 714 -19.67 21.02 20.87
CA VAL A 714 -18.84 20.23 19.94
C VAL A 714 -19.75 19.60 18.90
N ASP A 715 -19.40 19.75 17.63
CA ASP A 715 -20.05 19.05 16.52
C ASP A 715 -20.12 17.55 16.81
N ALA A 716 -21.36 17.07 17.04
CA ALA A 716 -21.63 15.69 17.41
C ALA A 716 -21.38 14.72 16.25
N THR A 717 -21.47 15.21 15.01
CA THR A 717 -21.35 14.44 13.78
C THR A 717 -20.16 14.93 12.96
N PRO A 718 -18.94 14.49 13.30
CA PRO A 718 -17.73 14.97 12.62
C PRO A 718 -17.80 14.70 11.12
N SER A 719 -17.40 15.69 10.31
CA SER A 719 -17.24 15.53 8.87
C SER A 719 -16.13 14.53 8.57
N ARG A 720 -16.41 13.60 7.65
CA ARG A 720 -15.53 12.46 7.34
C ARG A 720 -15.13 12.44 5.87
N MET A 721 -13.89 12.03 5.59
CA MET A 721 -13.40 11.81 4.22
C MET A 721 -12.52 10.55 4.15
N GLY A 722 -12.81 9.68 3.19
CA GLY A 722 -11.96 8.54 2.86
C GLY A 722 -10.66 8.98 2.16
N ILE A 723 -9.53 8.49 2.66
CA ILE A 723 -8.20 8.71 2.08
C ILE A 723 -7.59 7.36 1.74
N VAL A 724 -7.40 7.11 0.45
CA VAL A 724 -6.77 5.87 -0.04
C VAL A 724 -5.32 6.15 -0.39
N VAL A 725 -4.38 5.65 0.41
CA VAL A 725 -2.95 5.75 0.12
C VAL A 725 -2.50 4.51 -0.66
N THR A 726 -2.17 4.69 -1.93
CA THR A 726 -1.80 3.60 -2.83
C THR A 726 -0.30 3.29 -2.77
N PRO A 727 0.09 1.99 -2.80
CA PRO A 727 1.49 1.62 -2.80
C PRO A 727 2.19 2.04 -4.12
N PRO A 728 3.51 2.30 -4.08
CA PRO A 728 4.33 2.63 -5.25
C PRO A 728 4.22 1.57 -6.35
N LEU A 729 4.39 1.99 -7.61
CA LEU A 729 4.22 1.13 -8.79
C LEU A 729 5.00 -0.19 -8.67
N TRP A 730 6.23 -0.16 -8.15
CA TRP A 730 7.09 -1.35 -8.01
C TRP A 730 6.69 -2.34 -6.92
N LYS A 731 5.85 -1.93 -5.94
CA LYS A 731 5.27 -2.86 -4.95
C LYS A 731 3.98 -3.51 -5.46
N ARG A 732 3.40 -3.03 -6.58
CA ARG A 732 2.14 -3.56 -7.11
C ARG A 732 2.35 -4.90 -7.82
N PRO A 733 1.43 -5.89 -7.67
CA PRO A 733 1.59 -7.22 -8.24
C PRO A 733 1.84 -7.23 -9.75
N TRP A 734 1.12 -6.40 -10.52
CA TRP A 734 1.27 -6.36 -11.97
C TRP A 734 2.68 -5.92 -12.41
N PHE A 735 3.31 -4.97 -11.70
CA PHE A 735 4.66 -4.49 -12.03
C PHE A 735 5.71 -5.55 -11.70
N ILE A 736 5.54 -6.26 -10.59
CA ILE A 736 6.38 -7.41 -10.24
C ILE A 736 6.26 -8.48 -11.34
N THR A 737 5.04 -8.81 -11.78
CA THR A 737 4.84 -9.79 -12.86
C THR A 737 5.44 -9.34 -14.20
N LEU A 738 5.34 -8.05 -14.54
CA LEU A 738 5.96 -7.47 -15.72
C LEU A 738 7.49 -7.54 -15.64
N THR A 739 8.06 -7.19 -14.49
CA THR A 739 9.51 -7.24 -14.25
C THR A 739 10.03 -8.67 -14.39
N ILE A 740 9.34 -9.66 -13.79
CA ILE A 740 9.67 -11.09 -13.93
C ILE A 740 9.55 -11.52 -15.41
N SER A 741 8.53 -11.05 -16.12
CA SER A 741 8.31 -11.40 -17.53
C SER A 741 9.38 -10.81 -18.45
N VAL A 742 9.77 -9.54 -18.25
CA VAL A 742 10.86 -8.90 -18.99
C VAL A 742 12.20 -9.58 -18.68
N PHE A 743 12.48 -9.89 -17.41
CA PHE A 743 13.68 -10.63 -17.04
C PHE A 743 13.70 -12.02 -17.69
N GLY A 744 12.59 -12.74 -17.65
CA GLY A 744 12.42 -14.02 -18.33
C GLY A 744 12.62 -13.92 -19.85
N LEU A 745 12.08 -12.88 -20.49
CA LEU A 745 12.27 -12.61 -21.92
C LEU A 745 13.73 -12.29 -22.25
N VAL A 746 14.42 -11.49 -21.43
CA VAL A 746 15.85 -11.18 -21.62
C VAL A 746 16.68 -12.46 -21.49
N VAL A 747 16.44 -13.28 -20.46
CA VAL A 747 17.11 -14.58 -20.30
C VAL A 747 16.82 -15.50 -21.49
N PHE A 748 15.58 -15.53 -21.97
CA PHE A 748 15.19 -16.28 -23.16
C PHE A 748 15.93 -15.79 -24.42
N LEU A 749 15.98 -14.48 -24.66
CA LEU A 749 16.66 -13.88 -25.81
C LEU A 749 18.17 -14.12 -25.76
N ILE A 750 18.80 -13.96 -24.58
CA ILE A 750 20.23 -14.27 -24.39
C ILE A 750 20.48 -15.75 -24.69
N ASN A 751 19.67 -16.66 -24.16
CA ASN A 751 19.79 -18.10 -24.44
C ASN A 751 19.56 -18.43 -25.92
N ALA A 752 18.60 -17.77 -26.58
CA ALA A 752 18.35 -17.94 -28.01
C ALA A 752 19.52 -17.46 -28.87
N LEU A 753 20.08 -16.28 -28.56
CA LEU A 753 21.26 -15.72 -29.23
C LEU A 753 22.51 -16.58 -29.00
N PHE A 754 22.70 -17.09 -27.78
CA PHE A 754 23.80 -17.99 -27.46
C PHE A 754 23.69 -19.31 -28.24
N LYS A 755 22.51 -19.94 -28.25
CA LYS A 755 22.24 -21.15 -29.04
C LYS A 755 22.46 -20.91 -30.55
N ALA A 756 22.06 -19.76 -31.07
CA ALA A 756 22.29 -19.40 -32.47
C ALA A 756 23.79 -19.27 -32.79
N ARG A 757 24.57 -18.57 -31.95
CA ARG A 757 26.03 -18.42 -32.13
C ARG A 757 26.77 -19.76 -32.08
N VAL A 758 26.42 -20.62 -31.12
CA VAL A 758 27.04 -21.95 -31.00
C VAL A 758 26.76 -22.78 -32.25
N ARG A 759 25.52 -22.78 -32.77
CA ARG A 759 25.20 -23.50 -34.03
C ARG A 759 25.99 -22.97 -35.22
N THR A 760 26.10 -21.65 -35.38
CA THR A 760 26.86 -21.07 -36.50
C THR A 760 28.37 -21.35 -36.41
N ALA A 761 28.93 -21.41 -35.20
CA ALA A 761 30.35 -21.72 -34.99
C ALA A 761 30.64 -23.20 -35.29
N LEU A 762 29.81 -24.11 -34.76
CA LEU A 762 29.93 -25.55 -35.03
C LEU A 762 29.78 -25.86 -36.53
N ALA A 763 28.78 -25.26 -37.19
CA ALA A 763 28.57 -25.46 -38.63
C ALA A 763 29.76 -24.98 -39.49
N MET A 764 30.47 -23.92 -39.08
CA MET A 764 31.64 -23.40 -39.81
C MET A 764 32.89 -24.28 -39.62
N GLU A 765 33.03 -24.89 -38.44
CA GLU A 765 34.15 -25.80 -38.13
C GLU A 765 33.95 -27.16 -38.82
N GLU A 766 32.73 -27.69 -38.77
CA GLU A 766 32.31 -28.91 -39.45
C GLU A 766 32.40 -28.76 -40.98
N PHE A 767 31.96 -27.63 -41.54
CA PHE A 767 32.11 -27.33 -42.96
C PHE A 767 33.57 -27.33 -43.41
N LYS A 768 34.51 -26.80 -42.60
CA LYS A 768 35.95 -26.84 -42.94
C LYS A 768 36.47 -28.27 -42.96
N LEU A 769 36.07 -29.12 -42.00
CA LEU A 769 36.50 -30.51 -41.90
C LEU A 769 35.94 -31.37 -43.04
N ASP A 770 34.68 -31.17 -43.39
CA ASP A 770 34.02 -31.87 -44.49
C ASP A 770 34.54 -31.41 -45.85
N PHE A 771 34.80 -30.11 -46.03
CA PHE A 771 35.35 -29.57 -47.28
C PHE A 771 36.70 -30.22 -47.64
N PHE A 772 37.63 -30.36 -46.70
CA PHE A 772 38.95 -30.95 -46.99
C PHE A 772 38.94 -32.48 -47.08
N THR A 773 38.04 -33.15 -46.34
CA THR A 773 37.92 -34.62 -46.37
C THR A 773 37.20 -35.09 -47.64
N ASN A 774 36.13 -34.40 -48.05
CA ASN A 774 35.40 -34.72 -49.28
C ASN A 774 36.19 -34.37 -50.54
N ILE A 775 36.91 -33.24 -50.58
CA ILE A 775 37.81 -32.91 -51.70
C ILE A 775 38.87 -34.01 -51.92
N SER A 776 39.38 -34.61 -50.84
CA SER A 776 40.41 -35.65 -50.95
C SER A 776 39.89 -36.93 -51.62
N HIS A 777 38.64 -37.31 -51.36
CA HIS A 777 38.00 -38.45 -52.02
C HIS A 777 37.54 -38.13 -53.45
N GLU A 778 37.03 -36.91 -53.69
CA GLU A 778 36.65 -36.44 -55.02
C GLU A 778 37.84 -36.21 -55.96
N LEU A 779 39.05 -35.95 -55.45
CA LEU A 779 40.27 -35.87 -56.26
C LEU A 779 40.92 -37.25 -56.51
N ARG A 780 40.78 -38.21 -55.59
CA ARG A 780 41.37 -39.57 -55.72
C ARG A 780 40.68 -40.41 -56.80
N ASN A 781 39.35 -40.35 -56.88
CA ASN A 781 38.56 -41.13 -57.84
C ASN A 781 38.82 -40.79 -59.32
N PRO A 782 38.82 -39.51 -59.76
CA PRO A 782 39.15 -39.17 -61.15
C PRO A 782 40.62 -39.46 -61.48
N LEU A 783 41.54 -39.34 -60.51
CA LEU A 783 42.96 -39.67 -60.74
C LEU A 783 43.17 -41.17 -60.98
N ALA A 784 42.49 -42.05 -60.24
CA ALA A 784 42.54 -43.49 -60.44
C ALA A 784 42.01 -43.92 -61.82
N VAL A 785 40.95 -43.25 -62.28
CA VAL A 785 40.36 -43.45 -63.62
C VAL A 785 41.25 -42.91 -64.75
N ILE A 786 42.19 -42.00 -64.47
CA ILE A 786 43.18 -41.52 -65.44
C ILE A 786 44.43 -42.43 -65.47
N VAL A 787 44.90 -42.90 -64.31
CA VAL A 787 46.11 -43.75 -64.21
C VAL A 787 45.88 -45.13 -64.84
N GLY A 788 44.77 -45.79 -64.55
CA GLY A 788 44.50 -47.15 -65.03
C GLY A 788 44.51 -47.31 -66.57
N PRO A 789 43.79 -46.47 -67.34
CA PRO A 789 43.83 -46.50 -68.80
C PRO A 789 45.21 -46.17 -69.37
N ILE A 790 45.95 -45.23 -68.78
CA ILE A 790 47.30 -44.88 -69.22
C ILE A 790 48.24 -46.08 -69.05
N GLU A 791 48.19 -46.79 -67.91
CA GLU A 791 48.99 -48.01 -67.68
C GLU A 791 48.63 -49.13 -68.67
N SER A 792 47.34 -49.34 -68.93
CA SER A 792 46.85 -50.32 -69.91
C SER A 792 47.34 -50.00 -71.33
N LEU A 793 47.28 -48.73 -71.76
CA LEU A 793 47.76 -48.29 -73.08
C LEU A 793 49.29 -48.42 -73.19
N LEU A 794 50.03 -48.08 -72.13
CA LEU A 794 51.49 -48.25 -72.09
C LEU A 794 51.91 -49.72 -72.23
N SER A 795 51.11 -50.67 -71.74
CA SER A 795 51.39 -52.11 -71.90
C SER A 795 51.15 -52.62 -73.33
N ARG A 796 50.35 -51.92 -74.14
CA ARG A 796 49.91 -52.37 -75.49
C ARG A 796 50.51 -51.58 -76.65
N GLU A 797 50.97 -50.35 -76.44
CA GLU A 797 51.41 -49.43 -77.50
C GLU A 797 52.85 -49.69 -77.97
N LYS A 798 53.12 -49.73 -79.28
CA LYS A 798 54.46 -50.05 -79.83
C LYS A 798 55.23 -48.82 -80.32
N SER A 799 54.57 -47.68 -80.53
CA SER A 799 55.20 -46.44 -80.99
C SER A 799 56.04 -45.76 -79.88
N ALA A 800 57.31 -45.46 -80.17
CA ALA A 800 58.25 -44.86 -79.21
C ALA A 800 57.84 -43.44 -78.77
N GLU A 801 57.27 -42.64 -79.65
CA GLU A 801 56.91 -41.23 -79.40
C GLU A 801 55.62 -41.13 -78.56
N SER A 802 54.65 -42.02 -78.81
CA SER A 802 53.41 -42.12 -78.02
C SER A 802 53.64 -42.77 -76.65
N ARG A 803 54.52 -43.77 -76.53
CA ARG A 803 54.94 -44.30 -75.22
C ARG A 803 55.60 -43.23 -74.36
N SER A 804 56.47 -42.38 -74.93
CA SER A 804 57.12 -41.27 -74.19
C SER A 804 56.09 -40.29 -73.60
N SER A 805 55.10 -39.89 -74.40
CA SER A 805 54.04 -38.97 -73.95
C SER A 805 53.13 -39.60 -72.88
N LEU A 806 52.78 -40.88 -73.03
CA LEU A 806 52.00 -41.63 -72.03
C LEU A 806 52.80 -41.86 -70.74
N GLN A 807 54.12 -42.09 -70.82
CA GLN A 807 54.99 -42.20 -69.66
C GLN A 807 55.07 -40.88 -68.90
N LEU A 808 55.13 -39.74 -69.61
CA LEU A 808 55.11 -38.42 -68.99
C LEU A 808 53.78 -38.14 -68.27
N ALA A 809 52.64 -38.48 -68.89
CA ALA A 809 51.33 -38.34 -68.28
C ALA A 809 51.17 -39.24 -67.04
N LEU A 810 51.60 -40.51 -67.14
CA LEU A 810 51.59 -41.45 -66.01
C LEU A 810 52.46 -40.96 -64.85
N ARG A 811 53.65 -40.45 -65.16
CA ARG A 811 54.57 -39.88 -64.16
C ARG A 811 53.94 -38.70 -63.42
N ASN A 812 53.29 -37.79 -64.14
CA ASN A 812 52.62 -36.64 -63.51
C ASN A 812 51.39 -37.04 -62.69
N ALA A 813 50.59 -38.00 -63.15
CA ALA A 813 49.46 -38.53 -62.39
C ALA A 813 49.90 -39.21 -61.08
N ARG A 814 50.94 -40.05 -61.13
CA ARG A 814 51.56 -40.66 -59.93
C ARG A 814 52.19 -39.61 -59.01
N LYS A 815 52.80 -38.55 -59.56
CA LYS A 815 53.34 -37.42 -58.79
C LYS A 815 52.24 -36.67 -58.02
N MET A 816 51.09 -36.42 -58.65
CA MET A 816 49.92 -35.84 -57.96
C MET A 816 49.37 -36.76 -56.86
N GLN A 817 49.30 -38.07 -57.13
CA GLN A 817 48.84 -39.06 -56.15
C GLN A 817 49.75 -39.09 -54.91
N GLY A 818 51.07 -39.04 -55.11
CA GLY A 818 52.05 -38.97 -54.02
C GLY A 818 51.88 -37.73 -53.14
N LEU A 819 51.58 -36.57 -53.73
CA LEU A 819 51.39 -35.31 -53.00
C LEU A 819 50.13 -35.28 -52.15
N ILE A 820 49.03 -35.77 -52.71
CA ILE A 820 47.77 -35.91 -51.98
C ILE A 820 48.00 -36.83 -50.77
N ASN A 821 48.74 -37.93 -50.95
CA ASN A 821 49.05 -38.84 -49.86
C ASN A 821 49.98 -38.24 -48.80
N GLN A 822 51.03 -37.49 -49.18
CA GLN A 822 51.92 -36.81 -48.23
C GLN A 822 51.18 -35.73 -47.42
N LEU A 823 50.29 -34.95 -48.05
CA LEU A 823 49.47 -33.95 -47.36
C LEU A 823 48.51 -34.59 -46.34
N LEU A 824 47.92 -35.73 -46.69
CA LEU A 824 47.06 -36.49 -45.77
C LEU A 824 47.84 -37.08 -44.60
N GLN A 825 49.05 -37.59 -44.83
CA GLN A 825 49.92 -38.07 -43.74
C GLN A 825 50.32 -36.94 -42.80
N PHE A 826 50.67 -35.76 -43.32
CA PHE A 826 50.97 -34.58 -42.51
C PHE A 826 49.80 -34.20 -41.58
N ARG A 827 48.57 -34.09 -42.10
CA ARG A 827 47.39 -33.78 -41.27
C ARG A 827 47.06 -34.87 -40.24
N LYS A 828 47.35 -36.14 -40.52
CA LYS A 828 47.20 -37.22 -39.53
C LYS A 828 48.16 -37.07 -38.34
N ILE A 829 49.39 -36.59 -38.57
CA ILE A 829 50.36 -36.32 -37.50
C ILE A 829 49.94 -35.07 -36.69
N GLU A 830 49.54 -33.96 -37.33
CA GLU A 830 49.05 -32.76 -36.62
C GLU A 830 47.83 -33.03 -35.72
N LEU A 831 46.91 -33.90 -36.16
CA LEU A 831 45.72 -34.28 -35.38
C LEU A 831 46.03 -35.30 -34.26
N GLY A 832 47.31 -35.65 -34.04
CA GLY A 832 47.73 -36.63 -33.02
C GLY A 832 47.29 -38.07 -33.30
N LYS A 833 46.86 -38.39 -34.53
CA LYS A 833 46.34 -39.72 -34.91
C LYS A 833 47.44 -40.70 -35.35
N SER A 834 48.71 -40.28 -35.40
CA SER A 834 49.88 -41.14 -35.69
C SER A 834 50.69 -41.37 -34.41
N LYS A 835 50.92 -42.64 -34.04
CA LYS A 835 51.65 -43.02 -32.81
C LYS A 835 53.07 -43.49 -33.13
N TYR A 836 54.01 -43.23 -32.22
CA TYR A 836 55.37 -43.78 -32.22
C TYR A 836 55.33 -45.24 -31.72
N ASN A 837 55.87 -46.19 -32.49
CA ASN A 837 55.77 -47.63 -32.19
C ASN A 837 57.16 -48.30 -32.33
N PRO A 838 58.02 -48.18 -31.30
CA PRO A 838 59.40 -48.68 -31.36
C PRO A 838 59.46 -50.21 -31.31
N ALA A 839 60.36 -50.79 -32.10
CA ALA A 839 60.71 -52.21 -32.09
C ALA A 839 62.21 -52.36 -31.81
N HIS A 840 62.59 -53.47 -31.17
CA HIS A 840 63.99 -53.74 -30.83
C HIS A 840 64.78 -54.20 -32.07
N GLY A 841 65.93 -53.58 -32.33
CA GLY A 841 66.79 -53.94 -33.44
C GLY A 841 68.13 -53.23 -33.41
N GLU A 842 69.00 -53.57 -34.36
CA GLU A 842 70.31 -52.95 -34.52
C GLU A 842 70.19 -51.70 -35.41
N ILE A 843 70.51 -50.52 -34.86
CA ILE A 843 70.19 -49.24 -35.51
C ILE A 843 71.25 -48.81 -36.54
N VAL A 844 72.53 -49.13 -36.31
CA VAL A 844 73.63 -48.70 -37.18
C VAL A 844 73.56 -49.45 -38.52
N GLY A 845 73.29 -50.75 -38.49
CA GLY A 845 73.06 -51.60 -39.66
C GLY A 845 71.78 -51.23 -40.40
N PHE A 846 70.69 -50.89 -39.72
CA PHE A 846 69.46 -50.46 -40.39
C PHE A 846 69.63 -49.14 -41.15
N VAL A 847 70.32 -48.16 -40.55
CA VAL A 847 70.66 -46.90 -41.25
C VAL A 847 71.60 -47.19 -42.42
N LYS A 848 72.55 -48.12 -42.28
CA LYS A 848 73.41 -48.55 -43.39
C LYS A 848 72.60 -49.15 -44.54
N GLU A 849 71.69 -50.09 -44.27
CA GLU A 849 70.80 -50.67 -45.30
C GLU A 849 69.95 -49.59 -45.98
N SER A 850 69.45 -48.63 -45.20
CA SER A 850 68.69 -47.49 -45.70
C SER A 850 69.52 -46.62 -46.66
N VAL A 851 70.75 -46.29 -46.28
CA VAL A 851 71.68 -45.49 -47.11
C VAL A 851 72.13 -46.27 -48.35
N ASP A 852 72.43 -47.55 -48.22
CA ASP A 852 72.82 -48.44 -49.32
C ASP A 852 71.70 -48.57 -50.37
N SER A 853 70.42 -48.52 -49.95
CA SER A 853 69.28 -48.50 -50.87
C SER A 853 69.26 -47.27 -51.78
N LEU A 854 69.92 -46.18 -51.39
CA LEU A 854 70.03 -44.92 -52.13
C LEU A 854 71.34 -44.79 -52.92
N LEU A 855 72.27 -45.75 -52.80
CA LEU A 855 73.53 -45.77 -53.54
C LEU A 855 73.32 -45.66 -55.07
N PRO A 856 72.35 -46.37 -55.70
CA PRO A 856 72.11 -46.26 -57.14
C PRO A 856 71.71 -44.83 -57.57
N LEU A 857 71.02 -44.08 -56.71
CA LEU A 857 70.60 -42.70 -56.98
C LEU A 857 71.79 -41.74 -56.97
N ALA A 858 72.75 -41.96 -56.07
CA ALA A 858 74.01 -41.21 -56.03
C ALA A 858 74.92 -41.56 -57.22
N GLU A 859 74.99 -42.84 -57.60
CA GLU A 859 75.75 -43.32 -58.77
C GLU A 859 75.25 -42.72 -60.08
N GLU A 860 73.93 -42.59 -60.27
CA GLU A 860 73.33 -41.95 -61.45
C GLU A 860 73.84 -40.50 -61.64
N LYS A 861 74.08 -39.79 -60.54
CA LYS A 861 74.65 -38.43 -60.52
C LYS A 861 76.18 -38.40 -60.33
N ARG A 862 76.86 -39.55 -60.41
CA ARG A 862 78.30 -39.69 -60.16
C ARG A 862 78.77 -39.03 -58.85
N GLN A 863 77.92 -39.03 -57.83
CA GLN A 863 78.25 -38.51 -56.51
C GLN A 863 78.85 -39.60 -55.64
N ARG A 864 79.74 -39.23 -54.72
CA ARG A 864 80.29 -40.16 -53.74
C ARG A 864 79.43 -40.12 -52.47
N LEU A 865 78.82 -41.24 -52.12
CA LEU A 865 78.09 -41.40 -50.87
C LEU A 865 79.05 -42.03 -49.82
N GLU A 866 79.46 -41.26 -48.82
CA GLU A 866 80.34 -41.75 -47.76
C GLU A 866 79.55 -41.96 -46.47
N TYR A 867 79.25 -43.22 -46.13
CA TYR A 867 78.71 -43.57 -44.83
C TYR A 867 79.82 -43.94 -43.86
N ARG A 868 79.88 -43.24 -42.72
CA ARG A 868 80.80 -43.51 -41.61
C ARG A 868 79.97 -43.98 -40.41
N PRO A 869 79.83 -45.31 -40.22
CA PRO A 869 79.11 -45.85 -39.07
C PRO A 869 79.87 -45.56 -37.78
N ASP A 870 79.14 -45.55 -36.67
CA ASP A 870 79.76 -45.62 -35.35
C ASP A 870 80.47 -46.98 -35.22
N PRO A 871 81.71 -47.06 -34.70
CA PRO A 871 82.40 -48.33 -34.50
C PRO A 871 81.73 -49.23 -33.46
N ASN A 872 80.84 -48.70 -32.62
CA ASN A 872 80.14 -49.46 -31.59
C ASN A 872 78.84 -50.09 -32.12
N TYR A 873 78.65 -51.36 -31.80
CA TYR A 873 77.42 -52.09 -32.04
C TYR A 873 76.30 -51.60 -31.08
N CYS A 874 75.15 -51.18 -31.61
CA CYS A 874 74.05 -50.62 -30.81
C CYS A 874 72.70 -51.28 -31.12
N GLU A 875 72.28 -52.21 -30.25
CA GLU A 875 70.90 -52.71 -30.21
C GLU A 875 70.03 -51.78 -29.34
N CYS A 876 68.94 -51.26 -29.91
CA CYS A 876 68.04 -50.34 -29.24
C CYS A 876 66.62 -50.44 -29.79
N SER A 877 65.65 -49.87 -29.08
CA SER A 877 64.26 -49.83 -29.53
C SER A 877 63.99 -48.57 -30.37
N TYR A 878 63.69 -48.74 -31.65
CA TYR A 878 63.42 -47.66 -32.59
C TYR A 878 62.26 -47.99 -33.55
N ASP A 879 61.61 -46.96 -34.11
CA ASP A 879 60.51 -47.15 -35.07
C ASP A 879 61.09 -47.19 -36.49
N ALA A 880 61.24 -48.41 -37.04
CA ALA A 880 61.89 -48.64 -38.33
C ALA A 880 61.23 -47.88 -39.50
N ASP A 881 59.89 -47.82 -39.56
CA ASP A 881 59.16 -47.11 -40.63
C ASP A 881 59.41 -45.59 -40.56
N LYS A 882 59.42 -45.02 -39.35
CA LYS A 882 59.70 -43.58 -39.17
C LYS A 882 61.18 -43.26 -39.41
N LEU A 883 62.10 -44.10 -38.94
CA LEU A 883 63.53 -43.92 -39.15
C LEU A 883 63.89 -44.00 -40.64
N GLN A 884 63.37 -45.00 -41.37
CA GLN A 884 63.55 -45.12 -42.82
C GLN A 884 63.10 -43.84 -43.53
N LYS A 885 61.90 -43.32 -43.20
CA LYS A 885 61.38 -42.09 -43.79
C LYS A 885 62.25 -40.86 -43.49
N ILE A 886 62.85 -40.79 -42.30
CA ILE A 886 63.78 -39.72 -41.93
C ILE A 886 65.04 -39.82 -42.80
N VAL A 887 65.65 -41.00 -42.88
CA VAL A 887 66.87 -41.26 -43.68
C VAL A 887 66.61 -40.99 -45.17
N ASP A 888 65.55 -41.57 -45.73
CA ASP A 888 65.17 -41.41 -47.13
C ASP A 888 65.00 -39.96 -47.52
N ASN A 889 64.28 -39.16 -46.71
CA ASN A 889 64.04 -37.77 -47.02
C ASN A 889 65.31 -36.91 -46.88
N LEU A 890 66.16 -37.16 -45.90
CA LEU A 890 67.37 -36.35 -45.69
C LEU A 890 68.45 -36.69 -46.74
N VAL A 891 68.74 -37.97 -46.94
CA VAL A 891 69.80 -38.42 -47.86
C VAL A 891 69.40 -38.20 -49.32
N SER A 892 68.14 -38.46 -49.69
CA SER A 892 67.69 -38.15 -51.06
C SER A 892 67.66 -36.64 -51.33
N ASN A 893 67.37 -35.79 -50.35
CA ASN A 893 67.50 -34.34 -50.50
C ASN A 893 68.96 -33.91 -50.68
N ALA A 894 69.89 -34.47 -49.90
CA ALA A 894 71.33 -34.21 -50.06
C ALA A 894 71.81 -34.57 -51.49
N ILE A 895 71.58 -35.80 -51.96
CA ILE A 895 71.91 -36.26 -53.33
C ILE A 895 71.26 -35.35 -54.40
N LYS A 896 70.01 -34.96 -54.17
CA LYS A 896 69.26 -34.15 -55.12
C LYS A 896 69.80 -32.72 -55.26
N TYR A 897 70.21 -32.08 -54.16
CA TYR A 897 70.63 -30.68 -54.13
C TYR A 897 72.14 -30.46 -54.24
N SER A 898 72.93 -31.54 -54.16
CA SER A 898 74.36 -31.49 -54.46
C SER A 898 74.65 -31.61 -55.98
N PRO A 899 75.73 -30.98 -56.48
CA PRO A 899 76.13 -31.06 -57.88
C PRO A 899 76.72 -32.44 -58.26
N GLU A 900 76.77 -32.77 -59.55
CA GLU A 900 77.43 -34.00 -60.05
C GLU A 900 78.91 -34.02 -59.64
N GLY A 901 79.41 -35.19 -59.19
CA GLY A 901 80.80 -35.35 -58.73
C GLY A 901 81.09 -34.95 -57.27
N SER A 902 80.10 -34.42 -56.55
CA SER A 902 80.26 -34.04 -55.12
C SER A 902 80.19 -35.22 -54.16
N THR A 903 80.58 -34.97 -52.90
CA THR A 903 80.47 -35.96 -51.82
C THR A 903 79.29 -35.62 -50.90
N VAL A 904 78.46 -36.62 -50.60
CA VAL A 904 77.47 -36.57 -49.53
C VAL A 904 77.95 -37.50 -48.43
N SER A 905 78.24 -36.95 -47.26
CA SER A 905 78.73 -37.72 -46.12
C SER A 905 77.63 -37.90 -45.08
N ILE A 906 77.51 -39.12 -44.58
CA ILE A 906 76.60 -39.48 -43.50
C ILE A 906 77.45 -40.02 -42.36
N LEU A 907 77.51 -39.27 -41.26
CA LEU A 907 78.18 -39.68 -40.03
C LEU A 907 77.12 -40.09 -39.01
N MET A 908 77.29 -41.28 -38.43
CA MET A 908 76.47 -41.74 -37.33
C MET A 908 77.34 -41.85 -36.08
N THR A 909 76.82 -41.38 -34.94
CA THR A 909 77.50 -41.49 -33.66
C THR A 909 76.49 -41.84 -32.59
N VAL A 910 76.79 -42.84 -31.77
CA VAL A 910 75.97 -43.26 -30.63
C VAL A 910 76.72 -42.87 -29.37
N THR A 911 76.09 -42.03 -28.54
CA THR A 911 76.68 -41.58 -27.27
C THR A 911 75.98 -42.30 -26.12
N GLU A 912 76.78 -42.92 -25.26
CA GLU A 912 76.35 -43.65 -24.07
C GLU A 912 76.78 -42.92 -22.81
N GLU A 913 75.84 -42.20 -22.18
CA GLU A 913 75.99 -41.72 -20.80
C GLU A 913 75.00 -42.47 -19.88
N PRO A 914 75.31 -42.67 -18.58
CA PRO A 914 74.42 -43.38 -17.66
C PRO A 914 73.04 -42.72 -17.59
N GLY A 915 72.00 -43.41 -18.08
CA GLY A 915 70.61 -42.93 -18.08
C GLY A 915 70.22 -42.07 -19.28
N HIS A 916 71.13 -41.82 -20.24
CA HIS A 916 70.80 -41.15 -21.50
C HIS A 916 71.64 -41.70 -22.64
N ARG A 917 71.00 -42.47 -23.52
CA ARG A 917 71.60 -43.00 -24.75
C ARG A 917 71.00 -42.24 -25.91
N GLU A 918 71.81 -41.65 -26.77
CA GLU A 918 71.33 -40.87 -27.92
C GLU A 918 72.02 -41.29 -29.21
N CYS A 919 71.24 -41.33 -30.30
CA CYS A 919 71.73 -41.54 -31.64
C CYS A 919 71.78 -40.19 -32.36
N CYS A 920 72.97 -39.78 -32.78
CA CYS A 920 73.19 -38.59 -33.58
C CYS A 920 73.54 -39.01 -35.02
N MET A 921 72.70 -38.61 -35.98
CA MET A 921 72.93 -38.78 -37.41
C MET A 921 73.15 -37.42 -38.07
N ILE A 922 74.32 -37.24 -38.68
CA ILE A 922 74.70 -36.02 -39.39
C ILE A 922 74.79 -36.33 -40.88
N VAL A 923 73.98 -35.65 -41.68
CA VAL A 923 74.02 -35.72 -43.15
C VAL A 923 74.56 -34.38 -43.66
N GLU A 924 75.72 -34.42 -44.30
CA GLU A 924 76.35 -33.25 -44.92
C GLU A 924 76.35 -33.38 -46.44
N ASP A 925 76.00 -32.28 -47.10
CA ASP A 925 75.95 -32.17 -48.54
C ASP A 925 76.78 -30.96 -49.01
N GLU A 926 77.42 -31.07 -50.18
CA GLU A 926 78.19 -29.97 -50.80
C GLU A 926 77.32 -29.14 -51.78
N GLY A 927 76.01 -29.18 -51.59
CA GLY A 927 75.02 -28.51 -52.44
C GLY A 927 75.03 -27.00 -52.30
N ARG A 928 74.02 -26.34 -52.85
CA ARG A 928 73.99 -24.87 -52.92
C ARG A 928 73.86 -24.13 -51.58
N GLY A 929 73.63 -24.85 -50.48
CA GLY A 929 73.33 -24.29 -49.15
C GLY A 929 71.97 -23.59 -49.05
N ILE A 930 71.53 -23.34 -47.82
CA ILE A 930 70.28 -22.65 -47.44
C ILE A 930 70.66 -21.29 -46.84
N PRO A 931 70.05 -20.17 -47.28
CA PRO A 931 70.32 -18.85 -46.69
C PRO A 931 69.92 -18.81 -45.20
N SER A 932 70.75 -18.24 -44.33
CA SER A 932 70.57 -18.32 -42.87
C SER A 932 69.22 -17.79 -42.36
N HIS A 933 68.62 -16.77 -43.00
CA HIS A 933 67.29 -16.24 -42.64
C HIS A 933 66.11 -17.14 -43.05
N GLN A 934 66.37 -18.24 -43.77
CA GLN A 934 65.34 -19.15 -44.26
C GLN A 934 65.39 -20.53 -43.58
N ILE A 935 66.33 -20.76 -42.67
CA ILE A 935 66.53 -22.05 -41.98
C ILE A 935 65.25 -22.44 -41.20
N ASP A 936 64.68 -21.54 -40.40
CA ASP A 936 63.46 -21.83 -39.64
C ASP A 936 62.22 -22.00 -40.53
N LEU A 937 62.26 -21.46 -41.74
CA LEU A 937 61.13 -21.50 -42.66
C LEU A 937 61.12 -22.79 -43.49
N VAL A 938 62.26 -23.42 -43.76
CA VAL A 938 62.31 -24.69 -44.54
C VAL A 938 61.77 -25.90 -43.77
N LEU A 939 61.63 -25.80 -42.45
CA LEU A 939 60.91 -26.78 -41.63
C LEU A 939 59.38 -26.55 -41.62
N LYS A 940 58.87 -25.46 -42.24
CA LYS A 940 57.43 -25.20 -42.38
C LYS A 940 56.86 -25.79 -43.68
N PRO A 941 55.64 -26.37 -43.67
CA PRO A 941 55.05 -26.97 -44.86
C PRO A 941 54.90 -25.98 -46.02
N PHE A 942 55.11 -26.46 -47.25
CA PHE A 942 55.02 -25.72 -48.51
C PHE A 942 56.04 -24.60 -48.71
N TYR A 943 56.97 -24.41 -47.76
CA TYR A 943 58.01 -23.42 -47.89
C TYR A 943 59.21 -23.98 -48.65
N ARG A 944 59.77 -23.19 -49.58
CA ARG A 944 60.96 -23.54 -50.36
C ARG A 944 61.92 -22.37 -50.38
N ALA A 945 63.19 -22.61 -50.07
CA ALA A 945 64.19 -21.57 -50.13
C ALA A 945 64.42 -21.10 -51.59
N LYS A 946 64.23 -19.80 -51.86
CA LYS A 946 64.38 -19.19 -53.19
C LYS A 946 65.66 -18.34 -53.23
N ARG A 947 66.62 -18.70 -54.09
CA ARG A 947 67.72 -17.84 -54.57
C ARG A 947 67.88 -18.08 -56.08
N GLY A 948 67.53 -17.09 -56.90
CA GLY A 948 67.75 -17.11 -58.35
C GLY A 948 66.76 -17.93 -59.19
N ALA A 949 66.88 -17.79 -60.52
CA ALA A 949 65.92 -18.22 -61.54
C ALA A 949 66.04 -19.71 -61.95
N GLU A 950 66.30 -20.61 -61.01
CA GLU A 950 66.21 -22.06 -61.24
C GLU A 950 65.15 -22.70 -60.33
N SER A 951 64.08 -23.17 -60.96
CA SER A 951 62.98 -23.89 -60.33
C SER A 951 63.32 -25.38 -60.22
N GLY A 952 64.08 -25.78 -59.19
CA GLY A 952 64.27 -27.21 -58.91
C GLY A 952 62.94 -27.91 -58.63
N GLU A 953 62.80 -29.20 -58.93
CA GLU A 953 61.57 -29.97 -58.65
C GLU A 953 61.43 -30.29 -57.15
N GLY A 954 60.23 -30.19 -56.55
CA GLY A 954 59.92 -30.55 -55.15
C GLY A 954 58.90 -29.59 -54.49
N PHE A 955 58.10 -30.03 -53.52
CA PHE A 955 56.95 -29.25 -53.00
C PHE A 955 57.15 -28.60 -51.62
N GLY A 956 58.32 -28.74 -51.00
CA GLY A 956 58.61 -28.12 -49.69
C GLY A 956 57.89 -28.79 -48.51
N ILE A 957 57.53 -30.07 -48.64
CA ILE A 957 56.84 -30.85 -47.59
C ILE A 957 57.79 -31.83 -46.87
N GLY A 958 58.76 -32.40 -47.59
CA GLY A 958 59.62 -33.49 -47.07
C GLY A 958 60.39 -33.14 -45.80
N LEU A 959 61.03 -31.97 -45.73
CA LEU A 959 61.80 -31.57 -44.56
C LEU A 959 60.92 -31.19 -43.36
N ALA A 960 59.77 -30.56 -43.60
CA ALA A 960 58.75 -30.31 -42.57
C ALA A 960 58.16 -31.60 -41.99
N PHE A 961 58.02 -32.64 -42.84
CA PHE A 961 57.59 -33.96 -42.42
C PHE A 961 58.65 -34.67 -41.56
N VAL A 962 59.93 -34.56 -41.91
CA VAL A 962 61.04 -35.04 -41.08
C VAL A 962 61.03 -34.36 -39.71
N GLY A 963 60.89 -33.03 -39.66
CA GLY A 963 60.80 -32.29 -38.40
C GLY A 963 59.68 -32.80 -37.48
N GLN A 964 58.48 -33.03 -38.04
CA GLN A 964 57.36 -33.59 -37.28
C GLN A 964 57.60 -35.05 -36.82
N LEU A 965 58.28 -35.88 -37.63
CA LEU A 965 58.62 -37.25 -37.23
C LEU A 965 59.68 -37.30 -36.12
N VAL A 966 60.71 -36.46 -36.22
CA VAL A 966 61.75 -36.32 -35.19
C VAL A 966 61.14 -35.81 -33.88
N GLN A 967 60.25 -34.81 -33.96
CA GLN A 967 59.54 -34.29 -32.79
C GLN A 967 58.55 -35.32 -32.18
N LEU A 968 57.88 -36.14 -33.00
CA LEU A 968 57.03 -37.24 -32.53
C LEU A 968 57.84 -38.31 -31.77
N TRP A 969 59.09 -38.53 -32.16
CA TRP A 969 60.03 -39.40 -31.43
C TRP A 969 60.56 -38.71 -30.15
N GLY A 970 60.44 -37.39 -30.03
CA GLY A 970 61.04 -36.62 -28.93
C GLY A 970 62.51 -36.28 -29.16
N GLY A 971 62.99 -36.38 -30.40
CA GLY A 971 64.31 -35.93 -30.82
C GLY A 971 64.32 -34.49 -31.35
N GLU A 972 65.50 -34.05 -31.79
CA GLU A 972 65.74 -32.71 -32.35
C GLU A 972 66.40 -32.80 -33.73
N ILE A 973 66.00 -31.93 -34.65
CA ILE A 973 66.68 -31.73 -35.94
C ILE A 973 67.25 -30.31 -36.02
N ILE A 974 68.56 -30.22 -36.26
CA ILE A 974 69.31 -28.97 -36.39
C ILE A 974 69.82 -28.87 -37.81
N LEU A 975 69.62 -27.71 -38.45
CA LEU A 975 70.07 -27.43 -39.82
C LEU A 975 71.09 -26.30 -39.80
N GLU A 976 72.32 -26.59 -40.22
CA GLU A 976 73.40 -25.62 -40.36
C GLU A 976 73.70 -25.40 -41.84
N SER A 977 73.56 -24.17 -42.32
CA SER A 977 73.89 -23.82 -43.71
C SER A 977 74.01 -22.30 -43.93
N PRO A 978 74.88 -21.83 -44.84
CA PRO A 978 75.91 -22.61 -45.54
C PRO A 978 77.10 -22.98 -44.64
N ILE A 979 77.63 -24.19 -44.78
CA ILE A 979 78.77 -24.70 -43.98
C ILE A 979 80.13 -24.49 -44.65
N LEU A 980 80.17 -24.17 -45.96
CA LEU A 980 81.39 -23.83 -46.69
C LEU A 980 81.51 -22.31 -46.89
N GLU A 981 82.73 -21.77 -46.82
CA GLU A 981 83.01 -20.32 -46.89
C GLU A 981 82.49 -19.64 -48.18
N ASN A 982 82.33 -20.40 -49.26
CA ASN A 982 81.77 -19.92 -50.53
C ASN A 982 80.23 -19.83 -50.53
N GLY A 983 79.58 -20.04 -49.39
CA GLY A 983 78.13 -19.99 -49.23
C GLY A 983 77.41 -21.26 -49.68
N LYS A 984 78.11 -22.40 -49.76
CA LYS A 984 77.58 -23.72 -50.15
C LYS A 984 77.55 -24.71 -48.98
N GLY A 985 76.91 -25.85 -49.21
CA GLY A 985 76.78 -26.99 -48.34
C GLY A 985 75.73 -26.84 -47.23
N THR A 986 75.13 -27.97 -46.83
CA THR A 986 74.14 -28.03 -45.74
C THR A 986 74.52 -29.20 -44.84
N ARG A 987 74.49 -28.98 -43.52
CA ARG A 987 74.58 -30.03 -42.51
C ARG A 987 73.23 -30.17 -41.82
N ALA A 988 72.64 -31.36 -41.88
CA ALA A 988 71.46 -31.72 -41.12
C ALA A 988 71.86 -32.70 -40.01
N THR A 989 71.73 -32.27 -38.75
CA THR A 989 72.02 -33.09 -37.57
C THR A 989 70.70 -33.51 -36.93
N VAL A 990 70.43 -34.80 -36.89
CA VAL A 990 69.27 -35.39 -36.23
C VAL A 990 69.73 -36.11 -34.97
N ARG A 991 69.19 -35.72 -33.81
CA ARG A 991 69.42 -36.34 -32.52
C ARG A 991 68.16 -37.05 -32.07
N LEU A 992 68.23 -38.36 -31.86
CA LEU A 992 67.10 -39.18 -31.42
C LEU A 992 67.43 -39.83 -30.08
N PRO A 993 66.58 -39.70 -29.06
CA PRO A 993 66.77 -40.42 -27.80
C PRO A 993 66.54 -41.92 -28.00
N LEU A 994 67.50 -42.72 -27.53
CA LEU A 994 67.43 -44.17 -27.46
C LEU A 994 67.10 -44.57 -26.02
N VAL A 995 65.99 -45.26 -25.82
CA VAL A 995 65.57 -45.69 -24.48
C VAL A 995 66.11 -47.09 -24.20
N GLU A 996 66.91 -47.25 -23.15
CA GLU A 996 67.18 -48.58 -22.58
C GLU A 996 65.96 -49.05 -21.81
N THR A 997 65.32 -50.10 -22.30
CA THR A 997 64.31 -50.85 -21.57
C THR A 997 64.97 -51.57 -20.41
N GLY A 998 64.76 -51.06 -19.18
CA GLY A 998 64.92 -51.85 -17.97
C GLY A 998 64.03 -53.08 -18.02
N GLU A 999 64.61 -54.21 -17.61
CA GLU A 999 64.02 -55.51 -17.29
C GLU A 999 62.58 -55.77 -17.78
N SER A 1000 62.56 -56.49 -18.89
CA SER A 1000 61.43 -57.23 -19.46
C SER A 1000 60.79 -58.18 -18.45
N GLU A 1001 59.45 -58.14 -18.35
CA GLU A 1001 58.74 -59.42 -18.35
C GLU A 1001 58.65 -59.90 -19.81
N PRO A 1002 59.21 -61.07 -20.11
CA PRO A 1002 59.31 -61.60 -21.46
C PRO A 1002 57.98 -62.27 -21.84
N LEU A 1003 57.49 -62.01 -23.04
CA LEU A 1003 56.77 -63.04 -23.78
C LEU A 1003 57.53 -63.32 -25.06
N THR A 1004 58.61 -64.07 -24.82
CA THR A 1004 59.03 -65.21 -25.60
C THR A 1004 57.92 -65.71 -26.52
N LEU A 1005 58.16 -65.57 -27.83
CA LEU A 1005 57.53 -66.40 -28.83
C LEU A 1005 57.95 -67.85 -28.55
N THR A 1006 57.17 -68.58 -27.76
CA THR A 1006 57.21 -70.04 -27.79
C THR A 1006 56.50 -70.48 -29.07
N GLY A 1007 57.27 -70.51 -30.15
CA GLY A 1007 57.04 -71.49 -31.19
C GLY A 1007 57.24 -72.87 -30.58
N GLU A 1008 56.15 -73.55 -30.27
CA GLU A 1008 56.13 -75.00 -30.30
C GLU A 1008 55.47 -75.41 -31.61
N SER A 1009 56.30 -75.86 -32.54
CA SER A 1009 55.91 -76.76 -33.60
C SER A 1009 55.44 -78.07 -32.96
N THR A 1010 54.19 -78.44 -33.21
CA THR A 1010 53.76 -79.84 -33.22
C THR A 1010 53.02 -80.07 -34.54
N GLU A 1011 53.74 -80.61 -35.52
CA GLU A 1011 53.16 -81.64 -36.39
C GLU A 1011 53.32 -82.96 -35.59
N PHE A 1012 52.42 -83.94 -35.58
CA PHE A 1012 51.50 -84.43 -36.60
C PHE A 1012 50.26 -85.11 -36.01
N ASP A 1013 49.23 -85.16 -36.86
CA ASP A 1013 48.17 -86.16 -37.02
C ASP A 1013 46.94 -86.18 -36.09
N ASP A 1014 45.79 -86.21 -36.79
CA ASP A 1014 44.53 -86.91 -36.50
C ASP A 1014 44.21 -87.19 -35.02
N GLU A 1015 43.19 -86.51 -34.49
CA GLU A 1015 41.87 -87.11 -34.24
C GLU A 1015 40.95 -86.15 -33.47
N ASP A 1016 39.74 -86.03 -34.00
CA ASP A 1016 38.48 -85.80 -33.30
C ASP A 1016 38.33 -84.60 -32.35
N ILE A 1017 37.72 -83.59 -32.97
CA ILE A 1017 36.61 -82.81 -32.44
C ILE A 1017 35.76 -83.58 -31.39
N PRO A 1018 35.32 -82.87 -30.33
CA PRO A 1018 33.90 -82.90 -29.95
C PRO A 1018 33.38 -81.45 -29.97
N VAL A 1019 32.71 -80.95 -31.03
CA VAL A 1019 31.31 -81.19 -31.39
C VAL A 1019 30.53 -81.41 -30.10
N VAL A 1020 30.44 -80.35 -29.30
CA VAL A 1020 29.14 -80.00 -28.75
C VAL A 1020 28.54 -79.00 -29.72
N THR A 1021 27.76 -79.55 -30.63
CA THR A 1021 26.89 -78.89 -31.59
C THR A 1021 25.89 -78.01 -30.83
N GLU A 1022 26.29 -76.82 -30.44
CA GLU A 1022 25.34 -75.72 -30.35
C GLU A 1022 25.36 -75.02 -31.71
N SER A 1023 24.35 -75.38 -32.52
CA SER A 1023 23.88 -74.73 -33.74
C SER A 1023 24.67 -73.47 -34.11
N ARG A 1024 25.46 -73.52 -35.19
CA ARG A 1024 26.08 -72.31 -35.75
C ARG A 1024 24.97 -71.28 -36.00
N ALA A 1025 25.17 -70.05 -35.54
CA ALA A 1025 24.19 -68.99 -35.69
C ALA A 1025 23.86 -68.77 -37.17
N ARG A 1026 22.58 -68.60 -37.49
CA ARG A 1026 22.11 -68.38 -38.85
C ARG A 1026 22.13 -66.90 -39.19
N ILE A 1027 22.79 -66.55 -40.29
CA ILE A 1027 22.92 -65.18 -40.76
C ILE A 1027 22.32 -65.06 -42.15
N LEU A 1028 21.38 -64.12 -42.32
CA LEU A 1028 20.78 -63.82 -43.62
C LEU A 1028 21.45 -62.60 -44.25
N VAL A 1029 22.04 -62.77 -45.45
CA VAL A 1029 22.71 -61.72 -46.23
C VAL A 1029 21.85 -61.32 -47.43
N VAL A 1030 21.45 -60.05 -47.49
CA VAL A 1030 20.60 -59.48 -48.54
C VAL A 1030 21.38 -58.41 -49.33
N GLU A 1031 21.70 -58.70 -50.59
CA GLU A 1031 22.54 -57.84 -51.44
C GLU A 1031 22.18 -58.04 -52.92
N ASP A 1032 21.95 -56.95 -53.66
CA ASP A 1032 21.53 -57.01 -55.08
C ASP A 1032 22.71 -57.26 -56.03
N ASN A 1033 23.92 -56.79 -55.69
CA ASN A 1033 25.13 -57.08 -56.44
C ASN A 1033 25.61 -58.53 -56.19
N ARG A 1034 25.45 -59.38 -57.20
CA ARG A 1034 25.82 -60.80 -57.16
C ARG A 1034 27.27 -61.05 -56.76
N ASP A 1035 28.22 -60.25 -57.26
CA ASP A 1035 29.64 -60.46 -56.98
C ASP A 1035 29.98 -60.14 -55.53
N LEU A 1036 29.41 -59.06 -54.98
CA LEU A 1036 29.60 -58.68 -53.57
C LEU A 1036 28.89 -59.64 -52.62
N ARG A 1037 27.67 -60.09 -52.94
CA ARG A 1037 26.93 -61.09 -52.16
C ARG A 1037 27.70 -62.41 -52.06
N THR A 1038 28.23 -62.88 -53.19
CA THR A 1038 29.03 -64.11 -53.27
C THR A 1038 30.33 -63.96 -52.46
N PHE A 1039 30.99 -62.81 -52.52
CA PHE A 1039 32.17 -62.51 -51.72
C PHE A 1039 31.87 -62.57 -50.21
N MET A 1040 30.81 -61.91 -49.74
CA MET A 1040 30.42 -61.92 -48.32
C MET A 1040 30.05 -63.33 -47.83
N ARG A 1041 29.35 -64.10 -48.66
CA ARG A 1041 29.02 -65.50 -48.33
C ARG A 1041 30.27 -66.37 -48.23
N ASN A 1042 31.25 -66.20 -49.11
CA ASN A 1042 32.48 -66.99 -49.05
C ASN A 1042 33.28 -66.73 -47.76
N GLU A 1043 33.35 -65.46 -47.33
CA GLU A 1043 34.11 -65.07 -46.14
C GLU A 1043 33.40 -65.50 -44.83
N LEU A 1044 32.07 -65.38 -44.75
CA LEU A 1044 31.30 -65.66 -43.52
C LEU A 1044 30.93 -67.14 -43.32
N HIS A 1045 30.83 -67.93 -44.39
CA HIS A 1045 30.37 -69.33 -44.33
C HIS A 1045 31.31 -70.26 -43.51
N SER A 1046 32.56 -69.86 -43.29
CA SER A 1046 33.49 -70.64 -42.45
C SER A 1046 33.03 -70.73 -40.98
N ARG A 1047 32.36 -69.69 -40.46
CA ARG A 1047 31.97 -69.54 -39.05
C ARG A 1047 30.45 -69.60 -38.81
N PHE A 1048 29.64 -69.19 -39.78
CA PHE A 1048 28.18 -69.08 -39.64
C PHE A 1048 27.44 -69.87 -40.72
N GLU A 1049 26.17 -70.21 -40.47
CA GLU A 1049 25.28 -70.73 -41.51
C GLU A 1049 24.69 -69.53 -42.27
N VAL A 1050 25.07 -69.36 -43.55
CA VAL A 1050 24.73 -68.15 -44.34
C VAL A 1050 23.60 -68.43 -45.32
N LEU A 1051 22.50 -67.70 -45.17
CA LEU A 1051 21.38 -67.65 -46.12
C LEU A 1051 21.56 -66.43 -47.04
N GLU A 1052 21.24 -66.56 -48.33
CA GLU A 1052 21.40 -65.50 -49.33
C GLU A 1052 20.05 -65.05 -49.89
N ALA A 1053 19.87 -63.73 -50.05
CA ALA A 1053 18.74 -63.14 -50.76
C ALA A 1053 19.20 -61.98 -51.67
N GLU A 1054 18.51 -61.79 -52.80
CA GLU A 1054 18.91 -60.80 -53.81
C GLU A 1054 18.21 -59.43 -53.64
N ASN A 1055 17.13 -59.37 -52.86
CA ASN A 1055 16.42 -58.12 -52.56
C ASN A 1055 15.67 -58.19 -51.22
N GLY A 1056 15.19 -57.04 -50.73
CA GLY A 1056 14.57 -56.93 -49.42
C GLY A 1056 13.28 -57.75 -49.27
N ARG A 1057 12.51 -57.97 -50.34
CA ARG A 1057 11.26 -58.75 -50.28
C ARG A 1057 11.55 -60.22 -50.03
N GLN A 1058 12.51 -60.78 -50.77
CA GLN A 1058 12.96 -62.16 -50.57
C GLN A 1058 13.62 -62.33 -49.18
N GLY A 1059 14.36 -61.32 -48.72
CA GLY A 1059 14.92 -61.27 -47.37
C GLY A 1059 13.85 -61.35 -46.27
N LEU A 1060 12.75 -60.62 -46.41
CA LEU A 1060 11.64 -60.64 -45.45
C LEU A 1060 10.94 -62.00 -45.38
N GLU A 1061 10.70 -62.64 -46.52
CA GLU A 1061 10.08 -63.97 -46.57
C GLU A 1061 10.95 -65.04 -45.91
N LEU A 1062 12.27 -65.02 -46.18
CA LEU A 1062 13.21 -65.94 -45.53
C LEU A 1062 13.35 -65.67 -44.03
N ALA A 1063 13.35 -64.41 -43.60
CA ALA A 1063 13.44 -64.06 -42.19
C ALA A 1063 12.25 -64.61 -41.38
N ASN A 1064 11.03 -64.52 -41.91
CA ASN A 1064 9.83 -65.06 -41.27
C ASN A 1064 9.80 -66.59 -41.26
N LYS A 1065 10.26 -67.23 -42.36
CA LYS A 1065 10.20 -68.69 -42.50
C LYS A 1065 11.29 -69.42 -41.72
N GLU A 1066 12.52 -68.92 -41.78
CA GLU A 1066 13.72 -69.63 -41.28
C GLU A 1066 14.24 -69.07 -39.93
N ASN A 1067 13.73 -67.93 -39.45
CA ASN A 1067 14.10 -67.24 -38.20
C ASN A 1067 15.63 -67.14 -37.98
N PRO A 1068 16.34 -66.32 -38.76
CA PRO A 1068 17.78 -66.13 -38.60
C PRO A 1068 18.10 -65.39 -37.30
N ASP A 1069 19.30 -65.65 -36.76
CA ASP A 1069 19.79 -65.01 -35.53
C ASP A 1069 20.30 -63.59 -35.77
N LEU A 1070 20.68 -63.25 -37.01
CA LEU A 1070 21.09 -61.91 -37.43
C LEU A 1070 20.85 -61.70 -38.93
N LEU A 1071 20.51 -60.47 -39.34
CA LEU A 1071 20.35 -60.09 -40.73
C LEU A 1071 21.35 -59.00 -41.15
N ILE A 1072 21.90 -59.11 -42.36
CA ILE A 1072 22.78 -58.12 -42.99
C ILE A 1072 22.15 -57.70 -44.32
N SER A 1073 21.91 -56.41 -44.55
CA SER A 1073 21.27 -55.93 -45.79
C SER A 1073 21.95 -54.67 -46.34
N ASP A 1074 22.07 -54.56 -47.65
CA ASP A 1074 22.42 -53.26 -48.29
C ASP A 1074 21.26 -52.25 -48.17
N VAL A 1075 21.57 -50.96 -48.15
CA VAL A 1075 20.55 -49.89 -48.12
C VAL A 1075 19.79 -49.82 -49.44
N MET A 1076 20.51 -49.76 -50.56
CA MET A 1076 19.92 -49.47 -51.88
C MET A 1076 19.80 -50.75 -52.69
N MET A 1077 18.60 -51.33 -52.76
CA MET A 1077 18.32 -52.52 -53.57
C MET A 1077 16.98 -52.37 -54.31
N PRO A 1078 16.78 -53.05 -55.46
CA PRO A 1078 15.51 -53.05 -56.19
C PRO A 1078 14.37 -53.73 -55.41
N GLU A 1079 13.12 -53.44 -55.79
CA GLU A 1079 11.85 -53.93 -55.21
C GLU A 1079 11.54 -53.52 -53.76
N MET A 1080 12.43 -53.82 -52.83
CA MET A 1080 12.34 -53.40 -51.43
C MET A 1080 13.75 -53.10 -50.93
N ASP A 1081 13.94 -51.86 -50.49
CA ASP A 1081 15.22 -51.39 -49.99
C ASP A 1081 15.50 -51.91 -48.56
N GLY A 1082 16.76 -51.86 -48.12
CA GLY A 1082 17.16 -52.43 -46.83
C GLY A 1082 16.59 -51.71 -45.61
N LEU A 1083 16.25 -50.42 -45.74
CA LEU A 1083 15.63 -49.64 -44.66
C LEU A 1083 14.14 -49.97 -44.54
N GLU A 1084 13.45 -50.21 -45.67
CA GLU A 1084 12.06 -50.66 -45.70
C GLU A 1084 11.92 -52.08 -45.15
N LEU A 1085 12.84 -52.99 -45.50
CA LEU A 1085 12.95 -54.33 -44.90
C LEU A 1085 13.08 -54.23 -43.38
N CYS A 1086 13.99 -53.39 -42.89
CA CYS A 1086 14.22 -53.19 -41.47
C CYS A 1086 12.95 -52.71 -40.73
N ARG A 1087 12.25 -51.71 -41.28
CA ARG A 1087 10.98 -51.21 -40.70
C ARG A 1087 9.91 -52.30 -40.63
N LYS A 1088 9.75 -53.10 -41.68
CA LYS A 1088 8.75 -54.18 -41.71
C LYS A 1088 9.07 -55.27 -40.69
N MET A 1089 10.33 -55.68 -40.58
CA MET A 1089 10.74 -56.67 -39.58
C MET A 1089 10.59 -56.17 -38.14
N ARG A 1090 10.84 -54.87 -37.90
CA ARG A 1090 10.65 -54.24 -36.58
C ARG A 1090 9.17 -54.06 -36.20
N ALA A 1091 8.29 -53.89 -37.19
CA ALA A 1091 6.85 -53.79 -36.98
C ALA A 1091 6.17 -55.15 -36.73
N ASP A 1092 6.72 -56.25 -37.26
CA ASP A 1092 6.19 -57.59 -37.03
C ASP A 1092 6.67 -58.16 -35.67
N ARG A 1093 5.71 -58.58 -34.84
CA ARG A 1093 5.97 -59.12 -33.49
C ARG A 1093 6.80 -60.41 -33.50
N GLU A 1094 6.81 -61.15 -34.61
CA GLU A 1094 7.61 -62.38 -34.71
C GLU A 1094 9.07 -62.08 -35.01
N THR A 1095 9.39 -61.12 -35.88
CA THR A 1095 10.77 -60.81 -36.29
C THR A 1095 11.41 -59.61 -35.59
N SER A 1096 10.65 -58.81 -34.84
CA SER A 1096 11.13 -57.54 -34.26
C SER A 1096 12.34 -57.68 -33.34
N HIS A 1097 12.57 -58.88 -32.81
CA HIS A 1097 13.66 -59.19 -31.91
C HIS A 1097 14.96 -59.61 -32.61
N ILE A 1098 14.99 -59.84 -33.93
CA ILE A 1098 16.20 -60.27 -34.65
C ILE A 1098 17.12 -59.07 -34.91
N PRO A 1099 18.42 -59.08 -34.52
CA PRO A 1099 19.34 -57.97 -34.78
C PRO A 1099 19.63 -57.78 -36.29
N ILE A 1100 19.69 -56.53 -36.75
CA ILE A 1100 19.85 -56.14 -38.17
C ILE A 1100 21.06 -55.21 -38.35
N ILE A 1101 21.97 -55.56 -39.26
CA ILE A 1101 23.10 -54.75 -39.72
C ILE A 1101 22.80 -54.23 -41.13
N ILE A 1102 22.93 -52.92 -41.34
CA ILE A 1102 22.74 -52.29 -42.65
C ILE A 1102 24.07 -51.84 -43.25
N LEU A 1103 24.37 -52.26 -44.49
CA LEU A 1103 25.55 -51.85 -45.24
C LEU A 1103 25.25 -50.58 -46.05
N THR A 1104 26.11 -49.56 -45.98
CA THR A 1104 25.90 -48.27 -46.67
C THR A 1104 27.14 -47.79 -47.42
N ALA A 1105 26.96 -47.18 -48.60
CA ALA A 1105 28.05 -46.66 -49.45
C ALA A 1105 28.46 -45.20 -49.12
N ARG A 1106 27.78 -44.50 -48.20
CA ARG A 1106 28.07 -43.10 -47.84
C ARG A 1106 28.13 -42.90 -46.33
N SER A 1107 29.18 -42.22 -45.86
CA SER A 1107 29.55 -42.09 -44.44
C SER A 1107 29.15 -40.73 -43.81
N SER A 1108 28.03 -40.13 -44.20
CA SER A 1108 27.52 -38.88 -43.58
C SER A 1108 26.40 -39.14 -42.56
N GLU A 1109 26.42 -38.38 -41.45
CA GLU A 1109 25.58 -38.58 -40.26
C GLU A 1109 24.07 -38.43 -40.51
N GLU A 1110 23.64 -37.80 -41.60
CA GLU A 1110 22.22 -37.59 -41.92
C GLU A 1110 21.45 -38.89 -42.26
N HIS A 1111 22.10 -39.89 -42.87
CA HIS A 1111 21.46 -41.20 -43.14
C HIS A 1111 21.62 -42.22 -41.99
N THR A 1112 22.55 -41.98 -41.06
CA THR A 1112 22.63 -42.76 -39.81
C THR A 1112 21.39 -42.48 -38.93
N VAL A 1113 20.85 -41.25 -38.99
CA VAL A 1113 19.61 -40.87 -38.29
C VAL A 1113 18.36 -41.52 -38.91
N GLU A 1114 18.24 -41.58 -40.23
CA GLU A 1114 17.13 -42.31 -40.90
C GLU A 1114 17.21 -43.82 -40.66
N GLY A 1115 18.42 -44.34 -40.59
CA GLY A 1115 18.68 -45.73 -40.27
C GLY A 1115 18.32 -46.15 -38.84
N ILE A 1116 18.75 -45.36 -37.85
CA ILE A 1116 18.35 -45.57 -36.44
C ILE A 1116 16.82 -45.46 -36.30
N LYS A 1117 16.16 -44.53 -37.01
CA LYS A 1117 14.70 -44.42 -37.04
C LYS A 1117 14.01 -45.63 -37.69
N ALA A 1118 14.67 -46.33 -38.61
CA ALA A 1118 14.16 -47.56 -39.21
C ALA A 1118 14.28 -48.78 -38.28
N GLY A 1119 15.15 -48.70 -37.27
CA GLY A 1119 15.28 -49.68 -36.18
C GLY A 1119 16.39 -50.71 -36.36
N ALA A 1120 17.41 -50.47 -37.20
CA ALA A 1120 18.55 -51.38 -37.31
C ALA A 1120 19.49 -51.25 -36.09
N ASP A 1121 20.18 -52.33 -35.75
CA ASP A 1121 21.10 -52.40 -34.60
C ASP A 1121 22.49 -51.87 -34.95
N GLU A 1122 22.89 -51.94 -36.23
CA GLU A 1122 24.20 -51.48 -36.68
C GLU A 1122 24.19 -50.97 -38.12
N TYR A 1123 25.08 -50.01 -38.42
CA TYR A 1123 25.40 -49.58 -39.78
C TYR A 1123 26.87 -49.81 -40.09
N PHE A 1124 27.18 -50.35 -41.27
CA PHE A 1124 28.54 -50.64 -41.72
C PHE A 1124 28.82 -49.99 -43.08
N ALA A 1125 29.90 -49.21 -43.16
CA ALA A 1125 30.28 -48.54 -44.42
C ALA A 1125 30.94 -49.53 -45.41
N LYS A 1126 30.60 -49.41 -46.70
CA LYS A 1126 31.26 -50.09 -47.82
C LYS A 1126 32.50 -49.28 -48.27
N PRO A 1127 33.63 -49.90 -48.67
CA PRO A 1127 33.84 -51.35 -48.82
C PRO A 1127 33.98 -52.04 -47.45
N VAL A 1128 33.32 -53.18 -47.31
CA VAL A 1128 33.12 -53.82 -46.01
C VAL A 1128 34.39 -54.56 -45.59
N ASN A 1129 34.91 -54.25 -44.41
CA ASN A 1129 36.01 -55.00 -43.81
C ASN A 1129 35.47 -56.24 -43.09
N MET A 1130 35.77 -57.44 -43.61
CA MET A 1130 35.21 -58.71 -43.11
C MET A 1130 35.66 -59.08 -41.70
N ILE A 1131 36.88 -58.71 -41.30
CA ILE A 1131 37.34 -58.95 -39.92
C ILE A 1131 36.52 -58.11 -38.95
N ARG A 1132 36.29 -56.84 -39.28
CA ARG A 1132 35.53 -55.92 -38.43
C ARG A 1132 34.04 -56.25 -38.42
N LEU A 1133 33.47 -56.66 -39.56
CA LEU A 1133 32.08 -57.08 -39.65
C LEU A 1133 31.85 -58.35 -38.81
N SER A 1134 32.74 -59.35 -38.91
CA SER A 1134 32.64 -60.60 -38.15
C SER A 1134 32.72 -60.36 -36.64
N ALA A 1135 33.68 -59.56 -36.18
CA ALA A 1135 33.79 -59.20 -34.77
C ALA A 1135 32.55 -58.47 -34.24
N ARG A 1136 31.85 -57.73 -35.11
CA ARG A 1136 30.64 -57.01 -34.71
C ARG A 1136 29.42 -57.91 -34.62
N ILE A 1137 29.28 -58.83 -35.57
CA ILE A 1137 28.26 -59.90 -35.53
C ILE A 1137 28.38 -60.69 -34.21
N GLU A 1138 29.59 -61.12 -33.86
CA GLU A 1138 29.85 -61.87 -32.62
C GLU A 1138 29.44 -61.07 -31.37
N ASN A 1139 29.78 -59.77 -31.29
CA ASN A 1139 29.41 -58.91 -30.18
C ASN A 1139 27.90 -58.70 -30.01
N LEU A 1140 27.16 -58.52 -31.12
CA LEU A 1140 25.71 -58.33 -31.06
C LEU A 1140 24.99 -59.59 -30.56
N LEU A 1141 25.45 -60.75 -31.01
CA LEU A 1141 24.94 -62.04 -30.54
C LEU A 1141 25.27 -62.27 -29.05
N GLU A 1142 26.47 -61.90 -28.58
CA GLU A 1142 26.85 -62.04 -27.17
C GLU A 1142 26.10 -61.06 -26.25
N SER A 1143 25.89 -59.81 -26.67
CA SER A 1143 25.12 -58.81 -25.91
C SER A 1143 23.68 -59.28 -25.66
N ARG A 1144 23.06 -59.90 -26.67
CA ARG A 1144 21.73 -60.52 -26.53
C ARG A 1144 21.74 -61.68 -25.53
N ARG A 1145 22.80 -62.48 -25.49
CA ARG A 1145 22.97 -63.57 -24.51
C ARG A 1145 23.06 -63.01 -23.08
N ARG A 1146 23.87 -61.97 -22.85
CA ARG A 1146 24.06 -61.33 -21.52
C ARG A 1146 22.82 -60.60 -21.01
N LEU A 1147 22.03 -59.95 -21.87
CA LEU A 1147 20.79 -59.27 -21.45
C LEU A 1147 19.79 -60.28 -20.86
N LYS A 1148 19.69 -61.46 -21.46
CA LYS A 1148 18.86 -62.57 -20.98
C LYS A 1148 19.31 -63.09 -19.61
N GLU A 1149 20.61 -63.03 -19.30
CA GLU A 1149 21.16 -63.42 -18.01
C GLU A 1149 20.91 -62.35 -16.92
N ARG A 1150 21.02 -61.05 -17.25
CA ARG A 1150 20.93 -59.94 -16.28
C ARG A 1150 19.53 -59.77 -15.65
N PHE A 1151 18.47 -59.91 -16.45
CA PHE A 1151 17.09 -59.79 -15.94
C PHE A 1151 16.66 -60.95 -15.03
N SER A 1152 17.41 -62.05 -15.03
CA SER A 1152 17.12 -63.20 -14.18
C SER A 1152 17.63 -63.05 -12.72
N GLN A 1153 18.41 -62.01 -12.37
CA GLN A 1153 19.17 -61.94 -11.10
C GLN A 1153 18.97 -60.72 -10.16
N GLN A 1154 18.18 -59.66 -10.48
CA GLN A 1154 18.02 -58.48 -9.58
C GLN A 1154 16.67 -58.40 -8.83
N LEU A 1155 16.71 -58.04 -7.53
CA LEU A 1155 15.63 -58.28 -6.54
C LEU A 1155 14.72 -57.07 -6.20
N VAL A 1156 14.98 -55.85 -6.66
CA VAL A 1156 14.09 -54.66 -6.52
C VAL A 1156 14.22 -53.81 -7.78
N VAL A 1157 13.09 -53.46 -8.40
CA VAL A 1157 13.04 -52.57 -9.57
C VAL A 1157 12.65 -51.18 -9.05
N GLU A 1158 13.62 -50.30 -8.84
CA GLU A 1158 13.39 -48.85 -8.87
C GLU A 1158 13.75 -48.34 -10.28
N PRO A 1159 12.85 -47.60 -10.96
CA PRO A 1159 13.04 -47.28 -12.37
C PRO A 1159 13.72 -45.92 -12.58
N THR A 1160 15.04 -45.89 -12.74
CA THR A 1160 15.84 -44.90 -13.52
C THR A 1160 17.30 -45.39 -13.50
N GLU A 1161 18.06 -45.61 -14.57
CA GLU A 1161 18.25 -44.88 -15.82
C GLU A 1161 18.75 -45.80 -16.97
N LEU A 1162 18.60 -45.31 -18.21
CA LEU A 1162 19.30 -45.66 -19.47
C LEU A 1162 18.75 -46.80 -20.37
N ALA A 1163 17.95 -46.36 -21.35
CA ALA A 1163 18.01 -46.63 -22.79
C ALA A 1163 17.98 -48.08 -23.33
N VAL A 1164 16.78 -48.69 -23.46
CA VAL A 1164 16.35 -49.56 -24.59
C VAL A 1164 14.82 -49.53 -24.74
N SER A 1165 14.31 -49.47 -25.99
CA SER A 1165 12.92 -49.64 -26.49
C SER A 1165 11.78 -49.76 -25.46
N SER A 1166 10.96 -48.70 -25.41
CA SER A 1166 9.82 -48.47 -24.49
C SER A 1166 8.72 -49.53 -24.49
N THR A 1167 8.69 -50.47 -25.44
CA THR A 1167 7.54 -51.39 -25.59
C THR A 1167 7.66 -52.62 -24.69
N ASP A 1168 8.85 -53.20 -24.56
CA ASP A 1168 9.05 -54.38 -23.70
C ASP A 1168 9.14 -53.99 -22.21
N GLU A 1169 9.70 -52.81 -21.91
CA GLU A 1169 9.62 -52.23 -20.56
C GLU A 1169 8.18 -51.96 -20.14
N ALA A 1170 7.34 -51.43 -21.04
CA ALA A 1170 5.92 -51.20 -20.76
C ALA A 1170 5.15 -52.51 -20.50
N ILE A 1171 5.47 -53.60 -21.23
CA ILE A 1171 4.85 -54.90 -21.00
C ILE A 1171 5.26 -55.46 -19.63
N LEU A 1172 6.54 -55.38 -19.26
CA LEU A 1172 7.01 -55.88 -17.98
C LEU A 1172 6.50 -55.03 -16.80
N ARG A 1173 6.44 -53.71 -16.95
CA ARG A 1173 5.87 -52.80 -15.94
C ARG A 1173 4.39 -53.07 -15.73
N LYS A 1174 3.62 -53.20 -16.82
CA LYS A 1174 2.20 -53.60 -16.74
C LYS A 1174 2.04 -54.97 -16.06
N ALA A 1175 2.92 -55.93 -16.34
CA ALA A 1175 2.91 -57.23 -15.69
C ALA A 1175 3.13 -57.14 -14.18
N ILE A 1176 4.03 -56.27 -13.72
CA ILE A 1176 4.27 -56.00 -12.29
C ILE A 1176 3.04 -55.34 -11.65
N GLU A 1177 2.53 -54.27 -12.26
CA GLU A 1177 1.38 -53.50 -11.75
C GLU A 1177 0.12 -54.35 -11.61
N VAL A 1178 -0.17 -55.20 -12.60
CA VAL A 1178 -1.33 -56.11 -12.56
C VAL A 1178 -1.22 -57.04 -11.35
N VAL A 1179 -0.06 -57.64 -11.11
CA VAL A 1179 0.14 -58.55 -9.97
C VAL A 1179 0.06 -57.80 -8.64
N GLU A 1180 0.59 -56.57 -8.55
CA GLU A 1180 0.50 -55.75 -7.33
C GLU A 1180 -0.93 -55.29 -7.03
N SER A 1181 -1.70 -54.91 -8.05
CA SER A 1181 -3.09 -54.48 -7.88
C SER A 1181 -4.01 -55.60 -7.38
N ARG A 1182 -3.69 -56.86 -7.73
CA ARG A 1182 -4.40 -58.07 -7.31
C ARG A 1182 -3.66 -58.85 -6.22
N MET A 1183 -2.78 -58.18 -5.46
CA MET A 1183 -1.90 -58.83 -4.48
C MET A 1183 -2.68 -59.55 -3.37
N LYS A 1184 -3.79 -58.96 -2.90
CA LYS A 1184 -4.64 -59.52 -1.82
C LYS A 1184 -5.63 -60.60 -2.28
N ASP A 1185 -5.82 -60.76 -3.59
CA ASP A 1185 -6.85 -61.65 -4.13
C ASP A 1185 -6.38 -63.11 -4.16
N GLU A 1186 -6.97 -63.96 -3.34
CA GLU A 1186 -6.61 -65.38 -3.24
C GLU A 1186 -6.95 -66.17 -4.51
N SER A 1187 -7.89 -65.68 -5.33
CA SER A 1187 -8.35 -66.34 -6.56
C SER A 1187 -7.55 -65.98 -7.81
N PHE A 1188 -6.60 -65.04 -7.69
CA PHE A 1188 -5.84 -64.54 -8.84
C PHE A 1188 -4.86 -65.58 -9.40
N ASP A 1189 -5.15 -66.05 -10.61
CA ASP A 1189 -4.41 -67.10 -11.31
C ASP A 1189 -3.83 -66.63 -12.67
N VAL A 1190 -3.25 -67.58 -13.42
CA VAL A 1190 -2.66 -67.27 -14.72
C VAL A 1190 -3.70 -66.86 -15.77
N ASP A 1191 -4.94 -67.35 -15.72
CA ASP A 1191 -5.98 -66.97 -16.70
C ASP A 1191 -6.44 -65.54 -16.48
N GLN A 1192 -6.63 -65.14 -15.23
CA GLN A 1192 -6.91 -63.74 -14.90
C GLN A 1192 -5.73 -62.84 -15.29
N PHE A 1193 -4.50 -63.27 -15.01
CA PHE A 1193 -3.30 -62.53 -15.38
C PHE A 1193 -3.16 -62.35 -16.91
N VAL A 1194 -3.43 -63.38 -17.68
CA VAL A 1194 -3.43 -63.32 -19.16
C VAL A 1194 -4.49 -62.34 -19.68
N THR A 1195 -5.68 -62.37 -19.08
CA THR A 1195 -6.81 -61.51 -19.45
C THR A 1195 -6.49 -60.04 -19.18
N GLU A 1196 -5.97 -59.71 -17.99
CA GLU A 1196 -5.63 -58.33 -17.63
C GLU A 1196 -4.42 -57.80 -18.41
N MET A 1197 -3.48 -58.68 -18.77
CA MET A 1197 -2.39 -58.32 -19.68
C MET A 1197 -2.87 -58.02 -21.12
N GLY A 1198 -4.04 -58.53 -21.52
CA GLY A 1198 -4.62 -58.31 -22.84
C GLY A 1198 -3.85 -59.03 -23.95
N MET A 1199 -3.22 -60.16 -23.65
CA MET A 1199 -2.42 -60.96 -24.58
C MET A 1199 -2.88 -62.42 -24.59
N SER A 1200 -2.59 -63.16 -25.66
CA SER A 1200 -2.81 -64.61 -25.64
C SER A 1200 -1.87 -65.28 -24.62
N ARG A 1201 -2.34 -66.37 -23.99
CA ARG A 1201 -1.57 -67.14 -22.99
C ARG A 1201 -0.20 -67.57 -23.52
N THR A 1202 -0.11 -68.02 -24.78
CA THR A 1202 1.14 -68.47 -25.41
C THR A 1202 2.10 -67.31 -25.69
N THR A 1203 1.58 -66.14 -26.10
CA THR A 1203 2.39 -64.94 -26.34
C THR A 1203 2.95 -64.41 -25.02
N LEU A 1204 2.13 -64.31 -23.97
CA LEU A 1204 2.57 -63.87 -22.65
C LEU A 1204 3.64 -64.81 -22.08
N TYR A 1205 3.44 -66.13 -22.22
CA TYR A 1205 4.42 -67.12 -21.77
C TYR A 1205 5.76 -66.97 -22.50
N ARG A 1206 5.78 -66.86 -23.83
CA ARG A 1206 7.02 -66.69 -24.60
C ARG A 1206 7.71 -65.37 -24.26
N LYS A 1207 6.97 -64.27 -24.14
CA LYS A 1207 7.56 -62.96 -23.78
C LYS A 1207 8.11 -62.95 -22.36
N LEU A 1208 7.36 -63.39 -21.35
CA LEU A 1208 7.88 -63.45 -19.97
C LEU A 1208 9.08 -64.40 -19.87
N LYS A 1209 9.06 -65.54 -20.57
CA LYS A 1209 10.21 -66.47 -20.58
C LYS A 1209 11.42 -65.89 -21.30
N ALA A 1210 11.23 -65.16 -22.40
CA ALA A 1210 12.31 -64.51 -23.12
C ALA A 1210 12.93 -63.34 -22.33
N LEU A 1211 12.09 -62.55 -21.63
CA LEU A 1211 12.50 -61.35 -20.91
C LEU A 1211 13.01 -61.64 -19.49
N THR A 1212 12.37 -62.55 -18.75
CA THR A 1212 12.64 -62.80 -17.31
C THR A 1212 13.19 -64.19 -17.03
N GLY A 1213 13.22 -65.08 -18.03
CA GLY A 1213 13.54 -66.50 -17.84
C GLY A 1213 12.42 -67.33 -17.21
N GLN A 1214 11.36 -66.71 -16.68
CA GLN A 1214 10.27 -67.37 -15.96
C GLN A 1214 8.94 -67.33 -16.73
N GLY A 1215 8.08 -68.33 -16.47
CA GLY A 1215 6.70 -68.31 -16.95
C GLY A 1215 5.76 -67.50 -16.04
N PRO A 1216 4.48 -67.31 -16.43
CA PRO A 1216 3.53 -66.45 -15.70
C PRO A 1216 3.22 -66.92 -14.26
N SER A 1217 3.05 -68.23 -14.02
CA SER A 1217 2.72 -68.73 -12.67
C SER A 1217 3.86 -68.55 -11.66
N PRO A 1218 5.13 -68.92 -11.97
CA PRO A 1218 6.27 -68.60 -11.11
C PRO A 1218 6.41 -67.10 -10.84
N PHE A 1219 6.18 -66.26 -11.86
CA PHE A 1219 6.30 -64.81 -11.75
C PHE A 1219 5.35 -64.21 -10.68
N ILE A 1220 4.06 -64.59 -10.70
CA ILE A 1220 3.07 -64.13 -9.70
C ILE A 1220 3.50 -64.55 -8.28
N LYS A 1221 3.97 -65.79 -8.11
CA LYS A 1221 4.41 -66.32 -6.81
C LYS A 1221 5.61 -65.55 -6.26
N THR A 1222 6.61 -65.29 -7.10
CA THR A 1222 7.81 -64.54 -6.73
C THR A 1222 7.45 -63.12 -6.26
N MET A 1223 6.52 -62.45 -6.96
CA MET A 1223 6.05 -61.12 -6.58
C MET A 1223 5.32 -61.09 -5.23
N ARG A 1224 4.42 -62.05 -4.97
CA ARG A 1224 3.72 -62.17 -3.68
C ARG A 1224 4.67 -62.40 -2.50
N LEU A 1225 5.66 -63.27 -2.68
CA LEU A 1225 6.67 -63.56 -1.65
C LEU A 1225 7.57 -62.35 -1.37
N LYS A 1226 7.98 -61.62 -2.41
CA LYS A 1226 8.75 -60.37 -2.25
C LYS A 1226 7.96 -59.31 -1.48
N ARG A 1227 6.66 -59.15 -1.75
CA ARG A 1227 5.83 -58.21 -0.98
C ARG A 1227 5.66 -58.63 0.46
N ALA A 1228 5.53 -59.93 0.72
CA ALA A 1228 5.48 -60.46 2.07
C ALA A 1228 6.75 -60.14 2.87
N ALA A 1229 7.94 -60.23 2.23
CA ALA A 1229 9.22 -59.90 2.86
C ALA A 1229 9.28 -58.41 3.26
N GLN A 1230 8.81 -57.51 2.39
CA GLN A 1230 8.70 -56.08 2.70
C GLN A 1230 7.78 -55.80 3.90
N LEU A 1231 6.58 -56.41 3.93
CA LEU A 1231 5.62 -56.19 5.01
C LEU A 1231 6.15 -56.74 6.35
N LEU A 1232 6.80 -57.91 6.35
CA LEU A 1232 7.46 -58.48 7.52
C LEU A 1232 8.61 -57.59 8.02
N GLY A 1233 9.40 -57.01 7.13
CA GLY A 1233 10.48 -56.07 7.49
C GLY A 1233 10.00 -54.73 8.05
N SER A 1234 8.73 -54.37 7.85
CA SER A 1234 8.16 -53.13 8.40
C SER A 1234 7.88 -53.19 9.91
N GLY A 1235 7.76 -54.40 10.48
CA GLY A 1235 7.52 -54.68 11.90
C GLY A 1235 6.10 -54.42 12.41
N LYS A 1236 5.18 -53.96 11.55
CA LYS A 1236 3.85 -53.46 11.97
C LYS A 1236 2.73 -54.51 11.94
N LEU A 1237 2.93 -55.64 11.28
CA LEU A 1237 1.90 -56.65 11.06
C LEU A 1237 2.36 -58.02 11.54
N LYS A 1238 1.47 -58.79 12.15
CA LYS A 1238 1.70 -60.20 12.49
C LYS A 1238 1.72 -61.05 11.22
N ILE A 1239 2.36 -62.23 11.26
CA ILE A 1239 2.46 -63.13 10.09
C ILE A 1239 1.08 -63.48 9.53
N SER A 1240 0.07 -63.65 10.39
CA SER A 1240 -1.32 -63.87 9.97
C SER A 1240 -1.91 -62.71 9.15
N GLU A 1241 -1.57 -61.47 9.50
CA GLU A 1241 -2.02 -60.28 8.78
C GLU A 1241 -1.24 -60.10 7.47
N VAL A 1242 0.05 -60.47 7.44
CA VAL A 1242 0.84 -60.45 6.19
C VAL A 1242 0.26 -61.42 5.15
N LEU A 1243 -0.23 -62.59 5.57
CA LEU A 1243 -0.88 -63.56 4.70
C LEU A 1243 -2.14 -63.00 4.03
N GLU A 1244 -2.94 -62.26 4.79
CA GLU A 1244 -4.14 -61.57 4.29
C GLU A 1244 -3.77 -60.46 3.28
N HIS A 1245 -2.65 -59.76 3.50
CA HIS A 1245 -2.17 -58.72 2.59
C HIS A 1245 -1.56 -59.24 1.27
N ILE A 1246 -1.23 -60.53 1.18
CA ILE A 1246 -0.67 -61.16 -0.04
C ILE A 1246 -1.58 -62.24 -0.64
N GLY A 1247 -2.80 -62.41 -0.10
CA GLY A 1247 -3.79 -63.36 -0.60
C GLY A 1247 -3.29 -64.81 -0.59
N ILE A 1248 -2.62 -65.25 0.48
CA ILE A 1248 -2.21 -66.65 0.68
C ILE A 1248 -2.85 -67.17 1.97
N LEU A 1249 -3.83 -68.08 1.85
CA LEU A 1249 -4.57 -68.64 2.99
C LEU A 1249 -3.75 -69.57 3.90
N ASP A 1250 -2.80 -70.33 3.34
CA ASP A 1250 -2.06 -71.36 4.08
C ASP A 1250 -0.70 -70.85 4.59
N GLN A 1251 -0.61 -70.66 5.92
CA GLN A 1251 0.61 -70.21 6.61
C GLN A 1251 1.77 -71.21 6.53
N SER A 1252 1.49 -72.52 6.49
CA SER A 1252 2.50 -73.56 6.37
C SER A 1252 3.08 -73.58 4.95
N TYR A 1253 2.21 -73.41 3.94
CA TYR A 1253 2.63 -73.23 2.55
C TYR A 1253 3.50 -71.99 2.39
N PHE A 1254 3.03 -70.83 2.88
CA PHE A 1254 3.77 -69.58 2.83
C PHE A 1254 5.13 -69.70 3.49
N SER A 1255 5.21 -70.20 4.72
CA SER A 1255 6.48 -70.31 5.46
C SER A 1255 7.49 -71.22 4.74
N ARG A 1256 7.03 -72.29 4.10
CA ARG A 1256 7.89 -73.20 3.34
C ARG A 1256 8.42 -72.56 2.05
N VAL A 1257 7.55 -71.89 1.28
CA VAL A 1257 7.97 -71.28 0.01
C VAL A 1257 8.77 -70.00 0.27
N PHE A 1258 8.43 -69.21 1.29
CA PHE A 1258 9.22 -68.06 1.73
C PHE A 1258 10.62 -68.49 2.18
N LYS A 1259 10.73 -69.55 3.00
CA LYS A 1259 12.03 -70.10 3.40
C LYS A 1259 12.82 -70.64 2.22
N LYS A 1260 12.16 -71.22 1.21
CA LYS A 1260 12.82 -71.69 -0.01
C LYS A 1260 13.41 -70.54 -0.83
N GLU A 1261 12.68 -69.43 -0.93
CA GLU A 1261 13.09 -68.28 -1.74
C GLU A 1261 14.13 -67.40 -1.02
N PHE A 1262 13.95 -67.13 0.27
CA PHE A 1262 14.80 -66.21 1.05
C PHE A 1262 15.79 -66.92 2.00
N GLY A 1263 15.81 -68.26 2.04
CA GLY A 1263 16.70 -69.05 2.90
C GLY A 1263 16.31 -69.11 4.39
N VAL A 1264 15.58 -68.12 4.91
CA VAL A 1264 15.16 -68.03 6.33
C VAL A 1264 13.64 -68.08 6.51
N SER A 1265 13.17 -68.49 7.69
CA SER A 1265 11.71 -68.51 7.97
C SER A 1265 11.13 -67.09 8.07
N PRO A 1266 9.84 -66.87 7.74
CA PRO A 1266 9.21 -65.54 7.83
C PRO A 1266 9.36 -64.87 9.21
N SER A 1267 9.23 -65.65 10.30
CA SER A 1267 9.38 -65.13 11.67
C SER A 1267 10.81 -64.68 11.96
N ALA A 1268 11.80 -65.45 11.48
CA ALA A 1268 13.21 -65.10 11.64
C ALA A 1268 13.55 -63.84 10.81
N TYR A 1269 13.03 -63.75 9.59
CA TYR A 1269 13.19 -62.57 8.73
C TYR A 1269 12.63 -61.29 9.37
N ALA A 1270 11.44 -61.38 9.99
CA ALA A 1270 10.83 -60.26 10.71
C ALA A 1270 11.66 -59.85 11.95
N ALA A 1271 12.17 -60.82 12.72
CA ALA A 1271 12.99 -60.55 13.90
C ALA A 1271 14.35 -59.91 13.54
N GLU A 1272 14.99 -60.40 12.48
CA GLU A 1272 16.29 -59.89 12.02
C GLU A 1272 16.18 -58.44 11.52
N LYS A 1273 15.05 -58.08 10.88
CA LYS A 1273 14.77 -56.70 10.47
C LYS A 1273 14.30 -55.79 11.61
N ALA A 1274 13.64 -56.32 12.63
CA ALA A 1274 13.24 -55.55 13.82
C ALA A 1274 14.43 -55.17 14.73
N GLN A 1275 15.54 -55.91 14.71
CA GLN A 1275 16.79 -55.55 15.40
C GLN A 1275 17.68 -54.54 14.65
N GLN A 1276 17.40 -54.29 13.35
CA GLN A 1276 18.09 -53.29 12.52
C GLN A 1276 17.38 -51.92 12.50
N LYS A 1277 16.30 -51.76 13.26
CA LYS A 1277 15.59 -50.50 13.54
C LYS A 1277 15.67 -50.21 15.02
#